data_AF-A0A0S8AIP3-F1
#
_entry.id   AF-A0A0S8AIP3-F1
#
_cell.length_a   1.000
_cell.length_b   1.000
_cell.length_c   1.000
_cell.angle_alpha   90.00
_cell.angle_beta   90.00
_cell.angle_gamma   90.00
#
_symmetry.space_group_name_H-M   'P 1'
#
loop_
_entity.id
_entity.type
_entity.pdbx_description
1 polymer ?
#
loop_
_entity_poly.entity_id
_entity_poly.type
_entity_poly.pdbx_seq_one_letter_code
_entity_poly.pdbx_strand_id
1 'polypeptide(L)'
;MKKNLSFCIILFLFLLLQGTASLLFAGQVTLEISTTASLSQGKIVANFRVTNKGTDPAHEVSLHGKFLQDVQSIFIAEHLSPGQSSEAGVVFDPPGDLQGTYPIYVTAFYQHANGTSVSSASLASVNIGSYDKEIPGLKISSDVTSGRGEVSIHLEAQDPNVELVTVTGHAPDDLAIEPVLQDVSLQEGRGVAKFKVSNISGNEGSIYGIFFAAEARSGGVNKLATVDIAMPVESIRTAVSSDAESLKTTLYAAFLLLAALLLVVFILSSRARQWLFRIESIPHILDVLVLLGVEIFIFSRFDLTSIFTATITTGGDTASHYYTLEYLRHTLLPAGKISGWTMGNYAGFPILQFYFPLPFLIMCLLDLAMPLQVAFKLVTLLGTALLPAAAYAMLRLLRCPFPGPGIGALLMLPFLFNPANSMWGGNILSTLAGEFSYSLSMALSLILAGSLYRGAVEDKWVVRNALMVFLVGFSHGYTLLFVEAMSLFLLITPYGFSRRVLYLFKVYALGFCLLAFWLIPLLAFTKYTTSYHLVWSIHSIREVVPEILLPVVVSGVGGSLIIFVAAILRYRTRGPGPLVEVAYLWFGLAAALVFFVAAPRIGVVDIRYVPYGQLMLCLMAAYFLGWAAHQILNRWKLSWILPVLVAAGVMHWTGSRTGPVSGWFTWNYEGFEAKKTWATFERINKKLEGNFQDPRVVFEHSQDHNMFGSSRAFESLPLFAGRATLEGLYMQASISAPFVFYIQTLVSRQSSQPFPQYSYTTMDFSRARRYLALFNVSDLILRSSGAKDAIRQVEDYSKTQAIGQYEIWHLTSQPGRYVQMLQFEPVVYQGSDPWKQVAYQWFGRDDLGDVNLVFNEALAENRKTPFKLGAASLDAIPRQEIDTADCTLMETIRDDEIFLETNCPGKPHLIKVSYHPNWQVEGAEKIYLVSPSFMLIYPQDNKVHLFYGKGPWDRLGHVLTLFGLVVLLLHIPLPGKSGTTLLSAMAKHMNLSAVTDLHFLPDPGPGARKTIMLTALALAVTLIAAGSYRTYVNEPNRAYNLSIRLKDTGQYEQARAGFRNFMETYPLTNLAQEASYYFAITYYLEKKDPEALEAFEEYLQHYPRGNRAAEVQYHIGLILQRSGSKEEGRRRMLLLIERHPASQWAGYARERLQEQGFTPSGEMIDINSSNLDQYMGRAISYFNRDRLDEAKPILRAISERFPDFSGTPQALAALALCYYKEDDCSNTINYYQKLIDRYPEHSLVPEAYFHLGLCFERLGKNILAEHA
;
A
#
# COMPACT_ATOMS: atom_id res chain seq x y z
N MET A 1 28.86 50.84 -8.88
CA MET A 1 28.26 49.57 -9.34
C MET A 1 27.93 48.56 -8.23
N LYS A 2 28.72 48.42 -7.14
CA LYS A 2 28.48 47.42 -6.07
C LYS A 2 27.23 47.63 -5.19
N LYS A 3 26.67 48.85 -5.09
CA LYS A 3 25.44 49.13 -4.30
C LYS A 3 24.13 48.93 -5.06
N ASN A 4 24.16 48.98 -6.40
CA ASN A 4 22.93 48.90 -7.21
C ASN A 4 22.55 47.44 -7.57
N LEU A 5 23.51 46.50 -7.53
CA LEU A 5 23.23 45.09 -7.81
C LEU A 5 22.41 44.42 -6.70
N SER A 6 22.58 44.85 -5.44
CA SER A 6 21.75 44.42 -4.31
C SER A 6 20.30 44.89 -4.43
N PHE A 7 20.10 46.11 -4.96
CA PHE A 7 18.77 46.62 -5.28
C PHE A 7 18.16 45.87 -6.46
N CYS A 8 18.94 45.52 -7.50
CA CYS A 8 18.46 44.71 -8.62
C CYS A 8 18.12 43.27 -8.24
N ILE A 9 18.84 42.62 -7.30
CA ILE A 9 18.51 41.26 -6.84
C ILE A 9 17.26 41.26 -5.96
N ILE A 10 17.08 42.28 -5.11
CA ILE A 10 15.86 42.46 -4.31
C ILE A 10 14.68 42.85 -5.21
N LEU A 11 14.87 43.71 -6.21
CA LEU A 11 13.85 44.10 -7.18
C LEU A 11 13.51 42.95 -8.13
N PHE A 12 14.46 42.07 -8.47
CA PHE A 12 14.24 40.86 -9.26
C PHE A 12 13.52 39.76 -8.43
N LEU A 13 13.82 39.65 -7.13
CA LEU A 13 13.05 38.82 -6.18
C LEU A 13 11.65 39.40 -5.91
N PHE A 14 11.48 40.73 -5.91
CA PHE A 14 10.18 41.39 -5.82
C PHE A 14 9.35 41.26 -7.11
N LEU A 15 10.00 41.29 -8.28
CA LEU A 15 9.39 41.05 -9.59
C LEU A 15 9.03 39.56 -9.78
N LEU A 16 9.78 38.64 -9.17
CA LEU A 16 9.44 37.21 -9.11
C LEU A 16 8.30 36.91 -8.12
N LEU A 17 8.15 37.71 -7.05
CA LEU A 17 7.01 37.64 -6.12
C LEU A 17 5.74 38.33 -6.66
N GLN A 18 5.84 39.15 -7.72
CA GLN A 18 4.69 39.70 -8.46
C GLN A 18 4.35 38.90 -9.73
N GLY A 19 5.01 37.76 -9.96
CA GLY A 19 4.79 36.89 -11.11
C GLY A 19 3.64 35.90 -10.96
N THR A 20 2.51 36.28 -10.38
CA THR A 20 1.25 35.52 -10.45
C THR A 20 0.10 36.46 -10.74
N ALA A 21 0.05 36.98 -11.96
CA ALA A 21 -1.15 37.53 -12.55
C ALA A 21 -1.14 37.31 -14.06
N SER A 22 -0.85 36.07 -14.47
CA SER A 22 -1.43 35.55 -15.70
C SER A 22 -2.76 34.94 -15.29
N LEU A 23 -3.79 35.77 -15.13
CA LEU A 23 -5.16 35.34 -15.42
C LEU A 23 -5.20 35.02 -16.91
N LEU A 24 -4.62 33.88 -17.29
CA LEU A 24 -5.16 33.14 -18.42
C LEU A 24 -6.49 32.66 -17.89
N PHE A 25 -7.56 33.35 -18.28
CA PHE A 25 -8.90 32.82 -18.14
C PHE A 25 -8.85 31.39 -18.69
N ALA A 26 -8.95 30.39 -17.80
CA ALA A 26 -9.15 29.02 -18.22
C ALA A 26 -10.41 29.05 -19.09
N GLY A 27 -10.32 28.58 -20.33
CA GLY A 27 -11.51 28.55 -21.16
C GLY A 27 -12.53 27.64 -20.50
N GLN A 28 -13.79 28.04 -20.57
CA GLN A 28 -14.88 27.28 -20.00
C GLN A 28 -15.28 26.22 -21.02
N VAL A 29 -15.50 24.99 -20.58
CA VAL A 29 -16.18 23.98 -21.39
C VAL A 29 -17.63 23.96 -20.91
N THR A 30 -18.58 24.12 -21.82
CA THR A 30 -20.00 24.11 -21.48
C THR A 30 -20.71 23.21 -22.49
N LEU A 31 -21.11 22.02 -22.05
CA LEU A 31 -21.82 21.07 -22.92
C LEU A 31 -23.32 21.27 -22.81
N GLU A 32 -23.94 21.70 -23.90
CA GLU A 32 -25.39 21.74 -24.06
C GLU A 32 -25.85 20.40 -24.63
N ILE A 33 -26.71 19.69 -23.90
CA ILE A 33 -27.23 18.37 -24.28
C ILE A 33 -28.69 18.54 -24.66
N SER A 34 -29.00 18.36 -25.94
CA SER A 34 -30.37 18.28 -26.44
C SER A 34 -30.75 16.82 -26.68
N THR A 35 -31.88 16.40 -26.12
CA THR A 35 -32.30 14.99 -26.14
C THR A 35 -33.66 14.85 -26.81
N THR A 36 -33.79 13.84 -27.66
CA THR A 36 -35.09 13.41 -28.22
C THR A 36 -35.24 11.92 -27.97
N ALA A 37 -36.37 11.50 -27.40
CA ALA A 37 -36.67 10.10 -27.15
C ALA A 37 -38.00 9.73 -27.79
N SER A 38 -38.03 8.60 -28.52
CA SER A 38 -39.24 8.07 -29.14
C SER A 38 -39.31 6.56 -29.04
N LEU A 39 -40.53 6.02 -29.06
CA LEU A 39 -40.77 4.59 -29.12
C LEU A 39 -40.79 4.15 -30.58
N SER A 40 -39.89 3.25 -30.98
CA SER A 40 -39.81 2.68 -32.33
C SER A 40 -39.64 1.17 -32.24
N GLN A 41 -40.55 0.40 -32.88
CA GLN A 41 -40.54 -1.06 -32.88
C GLN A 41 -40.49 -1.70 -31.46
N GLY A 42 -41.18 -1.10 -30.49
CA GLY A 42 -41.21 -1.59 -29.11
C GLY A 42 -39.97 -1.26 -28.27
N LYS A 43 -38.97 -0.59 -28.84
CA LYS A 43 -37.77 -0.11 -28.14
C LYS A 43 -37.80 1.41 -27.98
N ILE A 44 -37.25 1.92 -26.89
CA ILE A 44 -37.07 3.35 -26.68
C ILE A 44 -35.75 3.74 -27.33
N VAL A 45 -35.79 4.61 -28.34
CA VAL A 45 -34.61 5.18 -28.97
C VAL A 45 -34.44 6.60 -28.47
N ALA A 46 -33.39 6.84 -27.69
CA ALA A 46 -33.03 8.16 -27.19
C ALA A 46 -31.79 8.67 -27.93
N ASN A 47 -31.98 9.72 -28.72
CA ASN A 47 -30.91 10.40 -29.46
C ASN A 47 -30.51 11.68 -28.72
N PHE A 48 -29.21 11.84 -28.49
CA PHE A 48 -28.62 12.98 -27.82
C PHE A 48 -27.73 13.72 -28.82
N ARG A 49 -27.90 15.04 -28.88
CA ARG A 49 -26.96 15.96 -29.54
C ARG A 49 -26.27 16.77 -28.46
N VAL A 50 -24.96 16.56 -28.32
CA VAL A 50 -24.10 17.26 -27.38
C VAL A 50 -23.32 18.33 -28.12
N THR A 51 -23.48 19.59 -27.73
CA THR A 51 -22.82 20.75 -28.34
C THR A 51 -21.91 21.41 -27.32
N ASN A 52 -20.64 21.58 -27.65
CA ASN A 52 -19.74 22.38 -26.83
C ASN A 52 -19.98 23.87 -27.11
N LYS A 53 -20.64 24.57 -26.19
CA LYS A 53 -20.85 26.03 -26.21
C LYS A 53 -19.76 26.82 -25.47
N GLY A 54 -18.78 26.12 -24.91
CA GLY A 54 -17.66 26.70 -24.19
C GLY A 54 -16.63 27.38 -25.10
N THR A 55 -15.61 27.95 -24.48
CA THR A 55 -14.44 28.56 -25.13
C THR A 55 -13.23 27.63 -25.24
N ASP A 56 -13.24 26.49 -24.53
CA ASP A 56 -12.20 25.45 -24.60
C ASP A 56 -12.75 24.11 -25.14
N PRO A 57 -11.89 23.22 -25.70
CA PRO A 57 -12.29 21.91 -26.14
C PRO A 57 -12.58 20.94 -24.98
N ALA A 58 -13.58 20.07 -25.18
CA ALA A 58 -13.89 18.97 -24.28
C ALA A 58 -13.20 17.69 -24.78
N HIS A 59 -12.47 17.00 -23.91
CA HIS A 59 -11.78 15.75 -24.22
C HIS A 59 -12.53 14.55 -23.63
N GLU A 60 -12.43 13.38 -24.28
CA GLU A 60 -13.04 12.12 -23.81
C GLU A 60 -14.53 12.26 -23.43
N VAL A 61 -15.34 12.82 -24.35
CA VAL A 61 -16.76 13.06 -24.10
C VAL A 61 -17.55 11.75 -24.18
N SER A 62 -18.25 11.38 -23.11
CA SER A 62 -19.16 10.22 -23.06
C SER A 62 -20.49 10.59 -22.43
N LEU A 63 -21.55 9.84 -22.74
CA LEU A 63 -22.88 9.97 -22.15
C LEU A 63 -23.29 8.69 -21.43
N HIS A 64 -23.86 8.84 -20.24
CA HIS A 64 -24.60 7.79 -19.55
C HIS A 64 -26.08 8.17 -19.55
N GLY A 65 -26.91 7.35 -20.19
CA GLY A 65 -28.37 7.44 -20.15
C GLY A 65 -28.94 6.39 -19.22
N LYS A 66 -29.88 6.79 -18.35
CA LYS A 66 -30.57 5.90 -17.42
C LYS A 66 -32.08 5.99 -17.63
N PHE A 67 -32.70 4.84 -17.88
CA PHE A 67 -34.15 4.66 -17.94
C PHE A 67 -34.55 3.58 -16.93
N LEU A 68 -35.38 3.92 -15.94
CA LEU A 68 -35.67 3.05 -14.79
C LEU A 68 -34.36 2.55 -14.11
N GLN A 69 -34.10 1.24 -14.11
CA GLN A 69 -32.87 0.63 -13.58
C GLN A 69 -31.83 0.31 -14.66
N ASP A 70 -32.16 0.49 -15.94
CA ASP A 70 -31.23 0.22 -17.05
C ASP A 70 -30.35 1.44 -17.32
N VAL A 71 -29.04 1.22 -17.41
CA VAL A 71 -28.01 2.25 -17.60
C VAL A 71 -27.19 1.90 -18.84
N GLN A 72 -27.25 2.76 -19.85
CA GLN A 72 -26.53 2.62 -21.10
C GLN A 72 -25.46 3.71 -21.19
N SER A 73 -24.24 3.33 -21.58
CA SER A 73 -23.10 4.25 -21.69
C SER A 73 -22.58 4.27 -23.12
N ILE A 74 -22.35 5.45 -23.68
CA ILE A 74 -21.84 5.62 -25.04
C ILE A 74 -20.72 6.66 -25.08
N PHE A 75 -19.63 6.31 -25.74
CA PHE A 75 -18.56 7.25 -26.06
C PHE A 75 -18.98 8.11 -27.26
N ILE A 76 -18.84 9.43 -27.14
CA ILE A 76 -19.28 10.38 -28.16
C ILE A 76 -18.12 10.87 -29.02
N ALA A 77 -17.06 11.36 -28.38
CA ALA A 77 -15.95 11.97 -29.09
C ALA A 77 -14.69 11.99 -28.23
N GLU A 78 -13.55 11.73 -28.84
CA GLU A 78 -12.24 11.90 -28.21
C GLU A 78 -11.93 13.39 -27.96
N HIS A 79 -12.43 14.25 -28.84
CA HIS A 79 -12.31 15.70 -28.74
C HIS A 79 -13.52 16.42 -29.36
N LEU A 80 -14.13 17.36 -28.63
CA LEU A 80 -15.25 18.19 -29.08
C LEU A 80 -14.88 19.67 -28.94
N SER A 81 -14.59 20.33 -30.06
CA SER A 81 -14.12 21.73 -30.07
C SER A 81 -15.23 22.74 -29.77
N PRO A 82 -14.93 23.99 -29.34
CA PRO A 82 -15.92 25.06 -29.21
C PRO A 82 -16.80 25.22 -30.45
N GLY A 83 -18.11 25.25 -30.26
CA GLY A 83 -19.13 25.34 -31.32
C GLY A 83 -19.45 24.02 -32.04
N GLN A 84 -18.72 22.93 -31.77
CA GLN A 84 -18.93 21.63 -32.41
C GLN A 84 -20.02 20.83 -31.69
N SER A 85 -20.86 20.16 -32.47
CA SER A 85 -21.87 19.21 -32.00
C SER A 85 -21.52 17.78 -32.41
N SER A 86 -21.86 16.81 -31.57
CA SER A 86 -21.83 15.39 -31.90
C SER A 86 -23.13 14.71 -31.47
N GLU A 87 -23.54 13.68 -32.19
CA GLU A 87 -24.78 12.96 -31.95
C GLU A 87 -24.51 11.49 -31.60
N ALA A 88 -25.26 10.98 -30.63
CA ALA A 88 -25.19 9.59 -30.21
C ALA A 88 -26.60 9.10 -29.84
N GLY A 89 -26.90 7.84 -30.13
CA GLY A 89 -28.17 7.20 -29.77
C GLY A 89 -27.95 6.06 -28.79
N VAL A 90 -28.77 5.97 -27.76
CA VAL A 90 -28.88 4.76 -26.93
C VAL A 90 -30.28 4.18 -27.04
N VAL A 91 -30.36 2.85 -26.96
CA VAL A 91 -31.61 2.10 -27.09
C VAL A 91 -31.89 1.41 -25.77
N PHE A 92 -33.09 1.59 -25.23
CA PHE A 92 -33.57 0.89 -24.04
C PHE A 92 -34.71 -0.06 -24.42
N ASP A 93 -34.78 -1.21 -23.73
CA ASP A 93 -35.85 -2.19 -23.88
C ASP A 93 -36.85 -2.04 -22.71
N PRO A 94 -37.98 -1.30 -22.89
CA PRO A 94 -38.93 -1.10 -21.80
C PRO A 94 -39.71 -2.39 -21.45
N PRO A 95 -40.04 -2.60 -20.16
CA PRO A 95 -41.02 -3.61 -19.74
C PRO A 95 -42.36 -3.48 -20.50
N GLY A 96 -42.99 -4.61 -20.83
CA GLY A 96 -44.14 -4.66 -21.75
C GLY A 96 -45.47 -4.08 -21.23
N ASP A 97 -45.55 -3.71 -19.96
CA ASP A 97 -46.75 -3.21 -19.28
C ASP A 97 -46.72 -1.69 -19.02
N LEU A 98 -45.68 -0.98 -19.46
CA LEU A 98 -45.54 0.45 -19.23
C LEU A 98 -46.50 1.27 -20.11
N GLN A 99 -47.31 2.10 -19.48
CA GLN A 99 -48.13 3.11 -20.15
C GLN A 99 -47.91 4.48 -19.51
N GLY A 100 -47.75 5.52 -20.32
CA GLY A 100 -47.58 6.90 -19.87
C GLY A 100 -46.24 7.54 -20.24
N THR A 101 -45.91 8.66 -19.59
CA THR A 101 -44.67 9.42 -19.83
C THR A 101 -43.65 9.14 -18.73
N TYR A 102 -42.40 8.89 -19.11
CA TYR A 102 -41.31 8.51 -18.19
C TYR A 102 -40.04 9.35 -18.43
N PRO A 103 -39.25 9.63 -17.37
CA PRO A 103 -38.00 10.36 -17.49
C PRO A 103 -36.84 9.47 -17.97
N ILE A 104 -35.91 10.04 -18.73
CA ILE A 104 -34.61 9.47 -19.05
C ILE A 104 -33.56 10.44 -18.49
N TYR A 105 -32.78 9.99 -17.52
CA TYR A 105 -31.73 10.77 -16.90
C TYR A 105 -30.45 10.64 -17.70
N VAL A 106 -29.79 11.76 -18.00
CA VAL A 106 -28.60 11.79 -18.85
C VAL A 106 -27.49 12.49 -18.08
N THR A 107 -26.28 11.92 -18.13
CA THR A 107 -25.08 12.54 -17.58
C THR A 107 -23.99 12.49 -18.64
N ALA A 108 -23.49 13.66 -19.06
CA ALA A 108 -22.31 13.77 -19.90
C ALA A 108 -21.06 13.87 -19.05
N PHE A 109 -20.04 13.10 -19.39
CA PHE A 109 -18.72 13.16 -18.80
C PHE A 109 -17.74 13.69 -19.84
N TYR A 110 -16.83 14.55 -19.42
CA TYR A 110 -15.78 15.09 -20.28
C TYR A 110 -14.59 15.56 -19.45
N GLN A 111 -13.45 15.76 -20.09
CA GLN A 111 -12.23 16.28 -19.48
C GLN A 111 -11.87 17.65 -20.06
N HIS A 112 -11.41 18.57 -19.21
CA HIS A 112 -10.71 19.77 -19.65
C HIS A 112 -9.32 19.43 -20.19
N ALA A 113 -8.69 20.35 -20.93
CA ALA A 113 -7.33 20.18 -21.46
C ALA A 113 -6.25 19.95 -20.38
N ASN A 114 -6.55 20.26 -19.11
CA ASN A 114 -5.69 19.99 -17.95
C ASN A 114 -5.91 18.59 -17.33
N GLY A 115 -6.75 17.74 -17.92
CA GLY A 115 -7.08 16.39 -17.46
C GLY A 115 -8.16 16.31 -16.37
N THR A 116 -8.81 17.44 -16.04
CA THR A 116 -9.87 17.46 -15.00
C THR A 116 -11.18 16.93 -15.58
N SER A 117 -11.68 15.82 -15.02
CA SER A 117 -13.00 15.26 -15.39
C SER A 117 -14.14 16.02 -14.71
N VAL A 118 -15.11 16.43 -15.52
CA VAL A 118 -16.31 17.20 -15.15
C VAL A 118 -17.53 16.52 -15.75
N SER A 119 -18.70 16.76 -15.13
CA SER A 119 -19.97 16.21 -15.62
C SER A 119 -21.02 17.30 -15.90
N SER A 120 -21.99 16.99 -16.76
CA SER A 120 -23.18 17.81 -17.00
C SER A 120 -24.41 16.92 -17.01
N ALA A 121 -25.47 17.32 -16.31
CA ALA A 121 -26.72 16.57 -16.26
C ALA A 121 -27.73 17.11 -17.28
N SER A 122 -28.61 16.23 -17.74
CA SER A 122 -29.77 16.57 -18.55
C SER A 122 -30.89 15.58 -18.28
N LEU A 123 -32.12 15.96 -18.60
CA LEU A 123 -33.32 15.15 -18.43
C LEU A 123 -34.13 15.15 -19.73
N ALA A 124 -34.61 13.99 -20.12
CA ALA A 124 -35.53 13.84 -21.25
C ALA A 124 -36.78 13.08 -20.83
N SER A 125 -37.82 13.14 -21.66
CA SER A 125 -39.07 12.39 -21.44
C SER A 125 -39.40 11.53 -22.65
N VAL A 126 -39.90 10.33 -22.42
CA VAL A 126 -40.44 9.45 -23.47
C VAL A 126 -41.89 9.07 -23.15
N ASN A 127 -42.74 9.06 -24.17
CA ASN A 127 -44.13 8.63 -24.06
C ASN A 127 -44.28 7.21 -24.61
N ILE A 128 -44.87 6.32 -23.82
CA ILE A 128 -45.07 4.90 -24.13
C ILE A 128 -46.58 4.62 -24.14
N GLY A 129 -47.13 4.34 -25.33
CA GLY A 129 -48.56 4.08 -25.57
C GLY A 129 -49.27 5.13 -26.44
N SER A 130 -50.51 4.84 -26.86
CA SER A 130 -51.36 5.76 -27.64
C SER A 130 -52.35 6.48 -26.73
N TYR A 131 -51.95 7.64 -26.21
CA TYR A 131 -52.79 8.53 -25.39
C TYR A 131 -52.75 9.95 -25.97
N ASP A 132 -53.83 10.71 -25.78
CA ASP A 132 -53.91 12.10 -26.25
C ASP A 132 -52.78 12.96 -25.65
N LYS A 133 -52.19 13.82 -26.50
CA LYS A 133 -51.01 14.65 -26.16
C LYS A 133 -51.27 15.70 -25.07
N GLU A 134 -52.52 15.95 -24.71
CA GLU A 134 -52.90 16.89 -23.66
C GLU A 134 -53.67 16.20 -22.54
N ILE A 135 -52.97 15.81 -21.48
CA ILE A 135 -53.57 15.52 -20.18
C ILE A 135 -53.00 16.55 -19.19
N PRO A 136 -53.79 17.55 -18.73
CA PRO A 136 -53.35 18.41 -17.64
C PRO A 136 -53.43 17.61 -16.33
N GLY A 137 -52.36 17.57 -15.52
CA GLY A 137 -52.42 16.68 -14.36
C GLY A 137 -51.37 16.74 -13.25
N LEU A 138 -50.18 17.32 -13.45
CA LEU A 138 -49.21 17.59 -12.36
C LEU A 138 -48.37 18.80 -12.76
N LYS A 139 -48.50 19.90 -12.02
CA LYS A 139 -47.65 21.09 -12.15
C LYS A 139 -46.60 21.05 -11.05
N ILE A 140 -45.38 21.41 -11.43
CA ILE A 140 -44.24 21.50 -10.54
C ILE A 140 -43.66 22.91 -10.61
N SER A 141 -43.33 23.51 -9.46
CA SER A 141 -42.60 24.77 -9.38
C SER A 141 -41.56 24.67 -8.27
N SER A 142 -40.48 25.45 -8.36
CA SER A 142 -39.37 25.41 -7.41
C SER A 142 -39.20 26.75 -6.70
N ASP A 143 -38.76 26.69 -5.44
CA ASP A 143 -38.24 27.82 -4.68
C ASP A 143 -36.84 27.47 -4.15
N VAL A 144 -35.89 28.39 -4.31
CA VAL A 144 -34.47 28.18 -3.96
C VAL A 144 -34.07 29.19 -2.89
N THR A 145 -33.78 28.70 -1.69
CA THR A 145 -33.30 29.57 -0.61
C THR A 145 -31.80 29.80 -0.75
N SER A 146 -31.43 31.00 -1.21
CA SER A 146 -30.05 31.37 -1.52
C SER A 146 -29.17 31.33 -0.27
N GLY A 147 -28.03 30.62 -0.32
CA GLY A 147 -27.01 30.58 0.74
C GLY A 147 -26.98 29.31 1.61
N ARG A 148 -27.98 28.42 1.52
CA ARG A 148 -28.01 27.11 2.22
C ARG A 148 -28.14 25.89 1.30
N GLY A 149 -28.29 26.12 -0.01
CA GLY A 149 -28.52 25.05 -0.99
C GLY A 149 -29.85 24.33 -0.84
N GLU A 150 -30.84 24.91 -0.15
CA GLU A 150 -32.15 24.29 0.05
C GLU A 150 -33.07 24.59 -1.14
N VAL A 151 -33.60 23.53 -1.76
CA VAL A 151 -34.52 23.56 -2.89
C VAL A 151 -35.85 22.95 -2.45
N SER A 152 -36.92 23.74 -2.52
CA SER A 152 -38.28 23.25 -2.27
C SER A 152 -39.01 23.08 -3.61
N ILE A 153 -39.63 21.92 -3.80
CA ILE A 153 -40.37 21.55 -5.00
C ILE A 153 -41.85 21.48 -4.65
N HIS A 154 -42.64 22.40 -5.19
CA HIS A 154 -44.09 22.49 -4.99
C HIS A 154 -44.83 21.72 -6.08
N LEU A 155 -45.73 20.84 -5.66
CA LEU A 155 -46.52 19.95 -6.51
C LEU A 155 -48.00 20.36 -6.47
N GLU A 156 -48.65 20.41 -7.64
CA GLU A 156 -50.10 20.61 -7.78
C GLU A 156 -50.69 19.64 -8.81
N ALA A 157 -51.53 18.72 -8.38
CA ALA A 157 -52.23 17.76 -9.24
C ALA A 157 -53.70 18.17 -9.43
N GLN A 158 -54.17 18.17 -10.68
CA GLN A 158 -55.58 18.47 -11.02
C GLN A 158 -56.48 17.23 -10.94
N ASP A 159 -55.88 16.04 -10.90
CA ASP A 159 -56.58 14.77 -10.82
C ASP A 159 -56.72 14.35 -9.35
N PRO A 160 -57.95 14.27 -8.80
CA PRO A 160 -58.17 13.94 -7.39
C PRO A 160 -57.77 12.50 -7.03
N ASN A 161 -57.46 11.64 -8.01
CA ASN A 161 -57.00 10.26 -7.77
C ASN A 161 -55.47 10.15 -7.56
N VAL A 162 -54.72 11.26 -7.64
CA VAL A 162 -53.28 11.27 -7.38
C VAL A 162 -53.01 11.55 -5.90
N GLU A 163 -52.84 10.49 -5.11
CA GLU A 163 -52.59 10.61 -3.65
C GLU A 163 -51.09 10.64 -3.28
N LEU A 164 -50.22 10.06 -4.12
CA LEU A 164 -48.79 9.93 -3.88
C LEU A 164 -47.99 10.32 -5.13
N VAL A 165 -46.98 11.18 -4.96
CA VAL A 165 -46.06 11.62 -6.02
C VAL A 165 -44.63 11.38 -5.57
N THR A 166 -43.82 10.74 -6.41
CA THR A 166 -42.40 10.53 -6.14
C THR A 166 -41.59 11.62 -6.86
N VAL A 167 -40.78 12.38 -6.13
CA VAL A 167 -39.90 13.40 -6.71
C VAL A 167 -38.46 12.93 -6.67
N THR A 168 -37.80 12.89 -7.82
CA THR A 168 -36.40 12.47 -7.98
C THR A 168 -35.56 13.63 -8.46
N GLY A 169 -34.50 13.96 -7.72
CA GLY A 169 -33.50 14.94 -8.11
C GLY A 169 -32.35 14.32 -8.90
N HIS A 170 -31.94 14.97 -9.98
CA HIS A 170 -30.82 14.60 -10.83
C HIS A 170 -29.89 15.79 -11.01
N ALA A 171 -28.61 15.60 -10.69
CA ALA A 171 -27.58 16.62 -10.78
C ALA A 171 -26.31 16.04 -11.42
N PRO A 172 -25.42 16.89 -11.94
CA PRO A 172 -24.06 16.49 -12.29
C PRO A 172 -23.34 15.93 -11.05
N ASP A 173 -22.38 15.02 -11.23
CA ASP A 173 -21.56 14.43 -10.16
C ASP A 173 -20.77 15.47 -9.34
N ASP A 174 -20.67 16.69 -9.84
CA ASP A 174 -20.07 17.84 -9.17
C ASP A 174 -20.94 18.41 -8.03
N LEU A 175 -22.23 18.05 -7.97
CA LEU A 175 -23.19 18.45 -6.94
C LEU A 175 -23.91 17.23 -6.33
N ALA A 176 -24.18 17.26 -5.02
CA ALA A 176 -25.00 16.23 -4.34
C ALA A 176 -26.39 16.77 -4.04
N ILE A 177 -27.44 15.96 -4.27
CA ILE A 177 -28.82 16.22 -3.85
C ILE A 177 -29.21 15.25 -2.73
N GLU A 178 -29.64 15.77 -1.58
CA GLU A 178 -30.08 14.98 -0.42
C GLU A 178 -31.51 15.35 0.03
N PRO A 179 -32.44 14.38 0.18
CA PRO A 179 -32.36 13.00 -0.35
C PRO A 179 -32.42 12.99 -1.89
N VAL A 180 -31.92 11.96 -2.57
CA VAL A 180 -32.01 11.89 -4.05
C VAL A 180 -33.45 11.69 -4.54
N LEU A 181 -34.28 11.01 -3.74
CA LEU A 181 -35.69 10.71 -4.04
C LEU A 181 -36.52 10.96 -2.78
N GLN A 182 -37.72 11.54 -2.96
CA GLN A 182 -38.67 11.78 -1.88
C GLN A 182 -40.12 11.51 -2.34
N ASP A 183 -40.83 10.65 -1.60
CA ASP A 183 -42.27 10.42 -1.80
C ASP A 183 -43.09 11.47 -1.04
N VAL A 184 -44.05 12.09 -1.71
CA VAL A 184 -44.90 13.16 -1.17
C VAL A 184 -46.37 12.76 -1.34
N SER A 185 -47.10 12.67 -0.22
CA SER A 185 -48.55 12.53 -0.26
C SER A 185 -49.20 13.90 -0.46
N LEU A 186 -50.12 14.01 -1.43
CA LEU A 186 -50.81 15.26 -1.74
C LEU A 186 -52.04 15.44 -0.84
N GLN A 187 -52.18 16.62 -0.24
CA GLN A 187 -53.41 17.02 0.48
C GLN A 187 -54.17 18.04 -0.38
N GLU A 188 -55.44 17.77 -0.68
CA GLU A 188 -56.27 18.57 -1.60
C GLU A 188 -55.57 18.85 -2.96
N GLY A 189 -54.82 17.87 -3.46
CA GLY A 189 -54.07 17.98 -4.72
C GLY A 189 -52.77 18.78 -4.64
N ARG A 190 -52.27 19.16 -3.46
CA ARG A 190 -51.01 19.91 -3.29
C ARG A 190 -50.02 19.24 -2.32
N GLY A 191 -48.72 19.43 -2.57
CA GLY A 191 -47.65 18.89 -1.73
C GLY A 191 -46.30 19.59 -1.94
N VAL A 192 -45.33 19.36 -1.05
CA VAL A 192 -43.97 19.94 -1.14
C VAL A 192 -42.90 18.90 -0.84
N ALA A 193 -41.93 18.73 -1.74
CA ALA A 193 -40.68 18.01 -1.50
C ALA A 193 -39.55 18.99 -1.17
N LYS A 194 -38.61 18.60 -0.30
CA LYS A 194 -37.48 19.44 0.12
C LYS A 194 -36.17 18.70 -0.09
N PHE A 195 -35.26 19.35 -0.80
CA PHE A 195 -33.97 18.84 -1.18
C PHE A 195 -32.87 19.78 -0.71
N LYS A 196 -31.72 19.23 -0.34
CA LYS A 196 -30.50 19.98 -0.07
C LYS A 196 -29.47 19.68 -1.13
N VAL A 197 -29.04 20.71 -1.85
CA VAL A 197 -27.98 20.65 -2.84
C VAL A 197 -26.68 21.08 -2.17
N SER A 198 -25.62 20.29 -2.33
CA SER A 198 -24.29 20.56 -1.79
C SER A 198 -23.22 20.54 -2.89
N ASN A 199 -22.22 21.41 -2.80
CA ASN A 199 -21.12 21.44 -3.75
C ASN A 199 -20.11 20.33 -3.41
N ILE A 200 -19.84 19.42 -4.35
CA ILE A 200 -18.83 18.35 -4.20
C ILE A 200 -17.52 18.78 -4.87
N SER A 201 -17.58 19.20 -6.14
CA SER A 201 -16.41 19.59 -6.94
C SER A 201 -16.68 20.69 -7.97
N GLY A 202 -17.83 21.36 -7.89
CA GLY A 202 -18.20 22.45 -8.79
C GLY A 202 -17.28 23.66 -8.66
N ASN A 203 -16.86 24.20 -9.80
CA ASN A 203 -15.97 25.36 -9.87
C ASN A 203 -16.67 26.66 -9.43
N GLU A 204 -15.95 27.54 -8.74
CA GLU A 204 -16.47 28.88 -8.39
C GLU A 204 -16.84 29.68 -9.66
N GLY A 205 -18.00 30.35 -9.63
CA GLY A 205 -18.56 31.06 -10.77
C GLY A 205 -19.28 30.21 -11.82
N SER A 206 -19.27 28.87 -11.70
CA SER A 206 -20.05 27.98 -12.58
C SER A 206 -21.52 27.87 -12.17
N ILE A 207 -22.38 27.66 -13.16
CA ILE A 207 -23.82 27.42 -12.99
C ILE A 207 -24.10 26.02 -13.53
N TYR A 208 -24.63 25.15 -12.67
CA TYR A 208 -24.99 23.78 -13.04
C TYR A 208 -26.51 23.66 -13.19
N GLY A 209 -26.96 22.99 -14.24
CA GLY A 209 -28.35 22.58 -14.37
C GLY A 209 -28.62 21.37 -13.48
N ILE A 210 -29.57 21.50 -12.55
CA ILE A 210 -30.13 20.38 -11.80
C ILE A 210 -31.60 20.19 -12.20
N PHE A 211 -32.06 18.95 -12.20
CA PHE A 211 -33.38 18.59 -12.72
C PHE A 211 -34.16 17.81 -11.67
N PHE A 212 -35.44 18.10 -11.53
CA PHE A 212 -36.35 17.34 -10.69
C PHE A 212 -37.47 16.77 -11.55
N ALA A 213 -37.71 15.48 -11.41
CA ALA A 213 -38.79 14.75 -12.06
C ALA A 213 -39.79 14.29 -11.01
N ALA A 214 -41.04 14.67 -11.16
CA ALA A 214 -42.15 14.24 -10.31
C ALA A 214 -43.02 13.24 -11.09
N GLU A 215 -43.11 12.03 -10.56
CA GLU A 215 -43.81 10.90 -11.18
C GLU A 215 -45.01 10.48 -10.32
N ALA A 216 -46.15 10.22 -10.98
CA ALA A 216 -47.38 9.79 -10.32
C ALA A 216 -48.18 8.84 -11.22
N ARG A 217 -48.79 7.81 -10.62
CA ARG A 217 -49.64 6.86 -11.36
C ARG A 217 -51.12 7.16 -11.12
N SER A 218 -51.88 7.36 -12.19
CA SER A 218 -53.34 7.51 -12.13
C SER A 218 -54.00 6.71 -13.25
N GLY A 219 -55.03 5.92 -12.91
CA GLY A 219 -55.76 5.10 -13.89
C GLY A 219 -54.89 4.07 -14.63
N GLY A 220 -53.78 3.62 -14.04
CA GLY A 220 -52.83 2.69 -14.66
C GLY A 220 -51.73 3.34 -15.50
N VAL A 221 -51.81 4.65 -15.76
CA VAL A 221 -50.88 5.42 -16.62
C VAL A 221 -49.93 6.28 -15.77
N ASN A 222 -48.64 6.32 -16.11
CA ASN A 222 -47.64 7.18 -15.47
C ASN A 222 -47.70 8.61 -16.01
N LYS A 223 -47.76 9.59 -15.11
CA LYS A 223 -47.73 11.02 -15.39
C LYS A 223 -46.41 11.59 -14.89
N LEU A 224 -45.76 12.40 -15.72
CA LEU A 224 -44.47 13.03 -15.43
C LEU A 224 -44.59 14.55 -15.51
N ALA A 225 -44.04 15.25 -14.51
CA ALA A 225 -43.78 16.68 -14.56
C ALA A 225 -42.32 16.96 -14.19
N THR A 226 -41.68 17.93 -14.85
CA THR A 226 -40.25 18.21 -14.66
C THR A 226 -40.01 19.69 -14.41
N VAL A 227 -39.02 20.00 -13.57
CA VAL A 227 -38.49 21.37 -13.42
C VAL A 227 -36.97 21.33 -13.47
N ASP A 228 -36.40 22.25 -14.23
CA ASP A 228 -34.96 22.51 -14.27
C ASP A 228 -34.63 23.75 -13.44
N ILE A 229 -33.50 23.70 -12.74
CA ILE A 229 -33.01 24.79 -11.90
C ILE A 229 -31.56 25.04 -12.26
N ALA A 230 -31.24 26.30 -12.59
CA ALA A 230 -29.87 26.76 -12.74
C ALA A 230 -29.30 27.09 -11.36
N MET A 231 -28.36 26.28 -10.88
CA MET A 231 -27.79 26.38 -9.54
C MET A 231 -26.37 26.97 -9.60
N PRO A 232 -26.16 28.24 -9.20
CA PRO A 232 -24.83 28.82 -9.10
C PRO A 232 -24.07 28.25 -7.89
N VAL A 233 -22.84 27.78 -8.10
CA VAL A 233 -22.01 27.14 -7.05
C VAL A 233 -21.80 28.04 -5.83
N GLU A 234 -21.66 29.36 -6.04
CA GLU A 234 -21.43 30.34 -4.96
C GLU A 234 -22.56 30.38 -3.93
N SER A 235 -23.77 29.94 -4.31
CA SER A 235 -24.94 29.89 -3.43
C SER A 235 -24.96 28.66 -2.51
N ILE A 236 -24.04 27.71 -2.71
CA ILE A 236 -23.92 26.43 -2.01
C ILE A 236 -22.58 26.39 -1.26
N ARG A 237 -22.41 27.25 -0.25
CA ARG A 237 -21.18 27.23 0.57
C ARG A 237 -21.23 26.12 1.62
N THR A 238 -20.37 25.12 1.50
CA THR A 238 -19.79 24.43 2.65
C THR A 238 -18.60 25.26 3.16
N ALA A 239 -18.61 25.58 4.45
CA ALA A 239 -17.55 26.38 5.06
C ALA A 239 -16.23 25.58 5.06
N VAL A 240 -15.40 25.78 4.04
CA VAL A 240 -13.96 25.50 4.15
C VAL A 240 -13.37 26.62 5.00
N SER A 241 -12.74 26.23 6.11
CA SER A 241 -12.22 27.12 7.15
C SER A 241 -11.38 28.27 6.59
N SER A 242 -11.69 29.50 7.03
CA SER A 242 -10.91 30.73 6.85
C SER A 242 -9.47 30.69 7.39
N ASP A 243 -9.04 29.54 7.92
CA ASP A 243 -7.76 29.36 8.60
C ASP A 243 -6.57 29.30 7.63
N ALA A 244 -6.76 28.92 6.36
CA ALA A 244 -5.65 28.80 5.41
C ALA A 244 -5.00 30.16 5.07
N GLU A 245 -5.79 31.23 4.90
CA GLU A 245 -5.27 32.58 4.64
C GLU A 245 -4.64 33.22 5.88
N SER A 246 -5.24 33.00 7.05
CA SER A 246 -4.74 33.40 8.37
C SER A 246 -3.40 32.72 8.69
N LEU A 247 -3.30 31.42 8.40
CA LEU A 247 -2.08 30.66 8.60
C LEU A 247 -1.00 31.09 7.61
N LYS A 248 -1.35 31.38 6.36
CA LYS A 248 -0.44 31.90 5.33
C LYS A 248 0.16 33.24 5.77
N THR A 249 -0.66 34.18 6.26
CA THR A 249 -0.18 35.47 6.78
C THR A 249 0.66 35.33 8.05
N THR A 250 0.29 34.43 8.96
CA THR A 250 1.05 34.14 10.19
C THR A 250 2.39 33.47 9.88
N LEU A 251 2.43 32.54 8.92
CA LEU A 251 3.64 31.90 8.43
C LEU A 251 4.55 32.90 7.71
N TYR A 252 4.01 33.80 6.89
CA TYR A 252 4.80 34.89 6.30
C TYR A 252 5.39 35.80 7.37
N ALA A 253 4.62 36.16 8.40
CA ALA A 253 5.10 36.95 9.52
C ALA A 253 6.19 36.21 10.32
N ALA A 254 6.02 34.91 10.59
CA ALA A 254 6.99 34.08 11.28
C ALA A 254 8.27 33.87 10.44
N PHE A 255 8.16 33.67 9.12
CA PHE A 255 9.31 33.59 8.22
C PHE A 255 10.06 34.92 8.16
N LEU A 256 9.35 36.05 8.13
CA LEU A 256 9.93 37.38 8.22
C LEU A 256 10.61 37.60 9.57
N LEU A 257 10.03 37.11 10.67
CA LEU A 257 10.57 37.25 12.01
C LEU A 257 11.81 36.35 12.21
N LEU A 258 11.78 35.12 11.69
CA LEU A 258 12.92 34.20 11.66
C LEU A 258 14.04 34.72 10.75
N ALA A 259 13.68 35.24 9.57
CA ALA A 259 14.64 35.90 8.68
C ALA A 259 15.23 37.14 9.36
N ALA A 260 14.43 37.92 10.09
CA ALA A 260 14.91 39.06 10.87
C ALA A 260 15.79 38.63 12.05
N LEU A 261 15.48 37.54 12.76
CA LEU A 261 16.29 36.98 13.83
C LEU A 261 17.61 36.41 13.31
N LEU A 262 17.57 35.67 12.20
CA LEU A 262 18.76 35.20 11.48
C LEU A 262 19.58 36.38 10.96
N LEU A 263 18.93 37.46 10.50
CA LEU A 263 19.56 38.71 10.09
C LEU A 263 20.18 39.44 11.30
N VAL A 264 19.56 39.41 12.48
CA VAL A 264 20.09 40.01 13.72
C VAL A 264 21.27 39.19 14.25
N VAL A 265 21.16 37.86 14.31
CA VAL A 265 22.28 36.96 14.63
C VAL A 265 23.43 37.14 13.63
N PHE A 266 23.10 37.35 12.36
CA PHE A 266 24.04 37.71 11.30
C PHE A 266 24.69 39.09 11.54
N ILE A 267 23.91 40.12 11.86
CA ILE A 267 24.39 41.49 12.17
C ILE A 267 25.24 41.49 13.44
N LEU A 268 24.98 40.62 14.41
CA LEU A 268 25.74 40.56 15.67
C LEU A 268 27.02 39.71 15.54
N SER A 269 27.00 38.66 14.72
CA SER A 269 28.17 37.77 14.53
C SER A 269 29.18 38.36 13.53
N SER A 270 30.33 38.82 14.06
CA SER A 270 31.47 39.26 13.23
C SER A 270 32.05 38.12 12.37
N ARG A 271 31.98 36.87 12.86
CA ARG A 271 32.39 35.67 12.11
C ARG A 271 31.41 35.29 10.99
N ALA A 272 30.09 35.41 11.20
CA ALA A 272 29.10 35.12 10.16
C ALA A 272 29.17 36.17 9.04
N ARG A 273 29.38 37.45 9.38
CA ARG A 273 29.66 38.52 8.41
C ARG A 273 30.92 38.25 7.59
N GLN A 274 32.01 37.82 8.22
CA GLN A 274 33.25 37.45 7.50
C GLN A 274 33.11 36.16 6.66
N TRP A 275 32.21 35.24 7.03
CA TRP A 275 31.99 33.97 6.33
C TRP A 275 31.08 34.10 5.10
N LEU A 276 30.01 34.90 5.17
CA LEU A 276 29.07 35.11 4.05
C LEU A 276 29.49 36.25 3.12
N PHE A 277 30.14 37.31 3.64
CA PHE A 277 30.51 38.51 2.86
C PHE A 277 31.99 38.56 2.44
N ARG A 278 32.73 37.46 2.58
CA ARG A 278 33.89 37.21 1.71
C ARG A 278 33.41 36.80 0.31
N ILE A 279 32.65 37.68 -0.35
CA ILE A 279 32.46 37.60 -1.81
C ILE A 279 33.78 38.10 -2.43
N GLU A 280 34.79 37.25 -2.41
CA GLU A 280 36.13 37.59 -2.90
C GLU A 280 36.23 37.44 -4.43
N SER A 281 35.29 36.74 -5.09
CA SER A 281 35.38 36.47 -6.54
C SER A 281 34.03 36.11 -7.21
N ILE A 282 33.91 36.40 -8.53
CA ILE A 282 32.78 36.06 -9.42
C ILE A 282 32.31 34.59 -9.30
N PRO A 283 33.20 33.57 -9.20
CA PRO A 283 32.84 32.17 -8.98
C PRO A 283 31.85 31.90 -7.84
N HIS A 284 31.98 32.59 -6.70
CA HIS A 284 31.10 32.35 -5.56
C HIS A 284 29.67 32.84 -5.77
N ILE A 285 29.52 34.00 -6.42
CA ILE A 285 28.20 34.53 -6.79
C ILE A 285 27.51 33.56 -7.74
N LEU A 286 28.26 33.03 -8.71
CA LEU A 286 27.72 32.12 -9.70
C LEU A 286 27.31 30.78 -9.09
N ASP A 287 28.09 30.20 -8.17
CA ASP A 287 27.70 28.99 -7.42
C ASP A 287 26.38 29.20 -6.66
N VAL A 288 26.20 30.36 -6.02
CA VAL A 288 24.95 30.69 -5.29
C VAL A 288 23.78 30.84 -6.26
N LEU A 289 23.97 31.51 -7.40
CA LEU A 289 22.94 31.63 -8.43
C LEU A 289 22.55 30.27 -9.02
N VAL A 290 23.52 29.38 -9.21
CA VAL A 290 23.26 28.01 -9.69
C VAL A 290 22.45 27.22 -8.66
N LEU A 291 22.84 27.24 -7.38
CA LEU A 291 22.08 26.58 -6.32
C LEU A 291 20.65 27.12 -6.23
N LEU A 292 20.48 28.44 -6.23
CA LEU A 292 19.17 29.07 -6.24
C LEU A 292 18.35 28.67 -7.48
N GLY A 293 18.98 28.64 -8.65
CA GLY A 293 18.33 28.20 -9.89
C GLY A 293 17.91 26.73 -9.87
N VAL A 294 18.69 25.85 -9.24
CA VAL A 294 18.33 24.44 -9.01
C VAL A 294 17.10 24.33 -8.12
N GLU A 295 17.07 25.03 -6.99
CA GLU A 295 15.92 25.00 -6.08
C GLU A 295 14.67 25.57 -6.75
N ILE A 296 14.79 26.72 -7.44
CA ILE A 296 13.68 27.30 -8.22
C ILE A 296 13.19 26.28 -9.25
N PHE A 297 14.09 25.58 -9.95
CA PHE A 297 13.70 24.57 -10.91
C PHE A 297 12.93 23.42 -10.25
N ILE A 298 13.40 22.88 -9.11
CA ILE A 298 12.71 21.81 -8.38
C ILE A 298 11.31 22.26 -7.97
N PHE A 299 11.22 23.36 -7.23
CA PHE A 299 9.96 23.84 -6.66
C PHE A 299 9.00 24.43 -7.70
N SER A 300 9.49 24.84 -8.88
CA SER A 300 8.62 25.21 -10.00
C SER A 300 7.80 24.05 -10.57
N ARG A 301 8.11 22.80 -10.18
CA ARG A 301 7.37 21.60 -10.61
C ARG A 301 6.33 21.13 -9.60
N PHE A 302 6.19 21.84 -8.49
CA PHE A 302 5.31 21.47 -7.38
C PHE A 302 4.19 22.51 -7.25
N ASP A 303 3.00 22.06 -6.87
CA ASP A 303 1.98 22.97 -6.38
C ASP A 303 2.35 23.42 -4.96
N LEU A 304 2.94 24.62 -4.85
CA LEU A 304 3.36 25.17 -3.57
C LEU A 304 2.18 25.41 -2.63
N THR A 305 0.97 25.55 -3.13
CA THR A 305 -0.23 25.77 -2.31
C THR A 305 -0.49 24.55 -1.43
N SER A 306 -0.48 23.36 -2.04
CA SER A 306 -0.68 22.08 -1.35
C SER A 306 0.36 21.78 -0.25
N ILE A 307 1.54 22.39 -0.28
CA ILE A 307 2.55 22.24 0.79
C ILE A 307 2.07 22.90 2.08
N PHE A 308 1.39 24.04 1.98
CA PHE A 308 1.00 24.87 3.13
C PHE A 308 -0.45 24.68 3.55
N THR A 309 -1.22 23.80 2.88
CA THR A 309 -2.54 23.39 3.35
C THR A 309 -2.41 22.44 4.54
N ALA A 310 -3.26 22.62 5.55
CA ALA A 310 -3.30 21.79 6.75
C ALA A 310 -4.09 20.48 6.52
N THR A 311 -3.82 19.80 5.40
CA THR A 311 -4.43 18.51 5.03
C THR A 311 -3.43 17.37 5.26
N ILE A 312 -3.95 16.19 5.63
CA ILE A 312 -3.12 15.02 5.93
C ILE A 312 -2.63 14.40 4.62
N THR A 313 -1.31 14.30 4.46
CA THR A 313 -0.69 13.78 3.24
C THR A 313 -1.12 12.36 2.91
N THR A 314 -1.27 12.09 1.61
CA THR A 314 -1.60 10.78 1.05
C THR A 314 -0.44 10.22 0.20
N GLY A 315 -0.70 9.13 -0.52
CA GLY A 315 0.23 8.50 -1.47
C GLY A 315 1.15 7.46 -0.85
N GLY A 316 1.22 6.29 -1.48
CA GLY A 316 2.08 5.17 -1.07
C GLY A 316 2.04 4.91 0.44
N ASP A 317 3.22 4.77 1.03
CA ASP A 317 3.44 4.59 2.47
C ASP A 317 3.29 5.90 3.26
N THR A 318 3.41 7.06 2.60
CA THR A 318 3.32 8.39 3.22
C THR A 318 2.02 8.58 4.01
N ALA A 319 0.90 8.05 3.50
CA ALA A 319 -0.40 8.11 4.18
C ALA A 319 -0.38 7.47 5.59
N SER A 320 0.31 6.34 5.74
CA SER A 320 0.38 5.60 7.01
C SER A 320 1.39 6.22 8.00
N HIS A 321 2.35 7.01 7.52
CA HIS A 321 3.36 7.65 8.37
C HIS A 321 2.79 8.75 9.27
N TYR A 322 1.67 9.39 8.88
CA TYR A 322 1.11 10.50 9.66
C TYR A 322 0.65 10.07 11.06
N TYR A 323 0.05 8.87 11.18
CA TYR A 323 -0.31 8.29 12.48
C TYR A 323 0.91 8.14 13.40
N THR A 324 2.09 7.80 12.86
CA THR A 324 3.31 7.72 13.67
C THR A 324 3.78 9.07 14.17
N LEU A 325 3.66 10.11 13.35
CA LEU A 325 3.99 11.47 13.76
C LEU A 325 3.05 11.94 14.87
N GLU A 326 1.75 11.77 14.68
CA GLU A 326 0.71 12.11 15.65
C GLU A 326 0.97 11.39 16.99
N TYR A 327 1.16 10.07 16.94
CA TYR A 327 1.44 9.26 18.12
C TYR A 327 2.74 9.66 18.84
N LEU A 328 3.80 9.98 18.09
CA LEU A 328 5.04 10.52 18.68
C LEU A 328 4.78 11.84 19.40
N ARG A 329 4.05 12.76 18.75
CA ARG A 329 3.82 14.12 19.22
C ARG A 329 2.90 14.19 20.45
N HIS A 330 1.85 13.39 20.48
CA HIS A 330 0.78 13.47 21.46
C HIS A 330 0.86 12.41 22.56
N THR A 331 1.49 11.26 22.29
CA THR A 331 1.58 10.16 23.26
C THR A 331 3.01 9.97 23.79
N LEU A 332 4.01 9.83 22.91
CA LEU A 332 5.37 9.47 23.34
C LEU A 332 6.16 10.63 23.94
N LEU A 333 6.26 11.76 23.25
CA LEU A 333 7.07 12.90 23.70
C LEU A 333 6.60 13.48 25.05
N PRO A 334 5.28 13.65 25.32
CA PRO A 334 4.81 14.07 26.64
C PRO A 334 5.20 13.10 27.76
N ALA A 335 5.32 11.80 27.45
CA ALA A 335 5.82 10.77 28.37
C ALA A 335 7.36 10.71 28.45
N GLY A 336 8.09 11.60 27.78
CA GLY A 336 9.55 11.61 27.72
C GLY A 336 10.15 10.44 26.93
N LYS A 337 9.38 9.87 25.99
CA LYS A 337 9.76 8.73 25.16
C LYS A 337 9.96 9.15 23.70
N ILE A 338 10.86 8.46 23.00
CA ILE A 338 11.08 8.61 21.54
C ILE A 338 10.58 7.37 20.78
N SER A 339 10.61 6.21 21.44
CA SER A 339 9.99 4.96 21.00
C SER A 339 9.10 4.42 22.12
N GLY A 340 8.11 3.62 21.77
CA GLY A 340 7.15 3.04 22.72
C GLY A 340 6.36 1.91 22.11
N TRP A 341 5.21 1.58 22.70
CA TRP A 341 4.30 0.55 22.20
C TRP A 341 3.01 1.20 21.73
N THR A 342 2.49 0.78 20.58
CA THR A 342 1.14 1.15 20.11
C THR A 342 0.32 -0.11 19.89
N MET A 343 -0.99 -0.04 20.17
CA MET A 343 -1.96 -1.08 19.82
C MET A 343 -2.48 -0.98 18.38
N GLY A 344 -2.17 0.11 17.67
CA GLY A 344 -2.88 0.54 16.45
C GLY A 344 -2.88 -0.45 15.28
N ASN A 345 -1.79 -1.19 15.05
CA ASN A 345 -1.69 -2.19 13.98
C ASN A 345 -1.04 -3.49 14.51
N TYR A 346 -1.15 -4.58 13.77
CA TYR A 346 -0.42 -5.84 14.01
C TYR A 346 -0.57 -6.44 15.40
N ALA A 347 -1.74 -6.28 16.03
CA ALA A 347 -1.96 -6.64 17.44
C ALA A 347 -0.95 -5.99 18.42
N GLY A 348 -0.37 -4.86 18.02
CA GLY A 348 0.62 -4.08 18.74
C GLY A 348 2.06 -4.33 18.31
N PHE A 349 2.89 -3.30 18.38
CA PHE A 349 4.32 -3.35 18.03
C PHE A 349 5.11 -2.19 18.67
N PRO A 350 6.45 -2.31 18.79
CA PRO A 350 7.29 -1.24 19.33
C PRO A 350 7.55 -0.14 18.29
N ILE A 351 6.67 0.86 18.24
CA ILE A 351 6.75 1.98 17.30
C ILE A 351 8.01 2.82 17.51
N LEU A 352 8.65 3.23 16.40
CA LEU A 352 9.93 3.95 16.33
C LEU A 352 11.15 3.23 16.95
N GLN A 353 11.01 1.97 17.40
CA GLN A 353 12.15 1.15 17.83
C GLN A 353 12.94 0.57 16.64
N PHE A 354 12.22 0.18 15.58
CA PHE A 354 12.79 -0.39 14.34
C PHE A 354 12.59 0.54 13.14
N TYR A 355 12.36 1.83 13.39
CA TYR A 355 12.24 2.87 12.37
C TYR A 355 12.94 4.15 12.82
N PHE A 356 13.19 5.09 11.90
CA PHE A 356 14.11 6.20 12.12
C PHE A 356 13.42 7.43 12.73
N PRO A 357 13.77 7.86 13.96
CA PRO A 357 13.00 8.90 14.65
C PRO A 357 13.34 10.34 14.23
N LEU A 358 14.54 10.61 13.71
CA LEU A 358 15.01 11.99 13.50
C LEU A 358 14.08 12.85 12.64
N PRO A 359 13.57 12.39 11.47
CA PRO A 359 12.66 13.19 10.66
C PRO A 359 11.37 13.57 11.42
N PHE A 360 10.78 12.61 12.15
CA PHE A 360 9.57 12.87 12.95
C PHE A 360 9.83 13.85 14.10
N LEU A 361 11.01 13.77 14.74
CA LEU A 361 11.39 14.74 15.78
C LEU A 361 11.56 16.16 15.21
N ILE A 362 12.07 16.29 13.98
CA ILE A 362 12.14 17.59 13.29
C ILE A 362 10.72 18.10 13.00
N MET A 363 9.80 17.22 12.57
CA MET A 363 8.39 17.59 12.35
C MET A 363 7.74 18.09 13.65
N CYS A 364 7.91 17.37 14.77
CA CYS A 364 7.42 17.80 16.09
C CYS A 364 8.04 19.12 16.56
N LEU A 365 9.30 19.40 16.20
CA LEU A 365 9.95 20.67 16.52
C LEU A 365 9.36 21.83 15.69
N LEU A 366 9.08 21.59 14.41
CA LEU A 366 8.44 22.56 13.53
C LEU A 366 6.98 22.81 13.90
N ASP A 367 6.29 21.81 14.46
CA ASP A 367 4.92 21.93 14.99
C ASP A 367 4.76 23.07 16.02
N LEU A 368 5.85 23.47 16.69
CA LEU A 368 5.86 24.64 17.58
C LEU A 368 5.60 25.99 16.87
N ALA A 369 5.77 26.03 15.55
CA ALA A 369 5.67 27.24 14.73
C ALA A 369 4.67 27.14 13.57
N MET A 370 4.19 25.94 13.23
CA MET A 370 3.26 25.68 12.13
C MET A 370 2.44 24.42 12.39
N PRO A 371 1.32 24.17 11.69
CA PRO A 371 0.55 22.94 11.90
C PRO A 371 1.35 21.69 11.55
N LEU A 372 1.10 20.62 12.30
CA LEU A 372 1.76 19.32 12.15
C LEU A 372 1.71 18.77 10.71
N GLN A 373 0.59 18.98 9.99
CA GLN A 373 0.41 18.61 8.58
C GLN A 373 1.43 19.31 7.66
N VAL A 374 1.64 20.61 7.86
CA VAL A 374 2.58 21.41 7.07
C VAL A 374 4.01 21.04 7.44
N ALA A 375 4.29 20.85 8.74
CA ALA A 375 5.59 20.37 9.21
C ALA A 375 5.95 19.01 8.59
N PHE A 376 4.99 18.08 8.51
CA PHE A 376 5.17 16.79 7.85
C PHE A 376 5.58 16.99 6.38
N LYS A 377 4.80 17.75 5.59
CA LYS A 377 5.06 18.04 4.17
C LYS A 377 6.42 18.69 3.91
N LEU A 378 6.87 19.60 4.78
CA LEU A 378 8.16 20.27 4.61
C LEU A 378 9.33 19.33 4.90
N VAL A 379 9.23 18.53 5.96
CA VAL A 379 10.31 17.60 6.33
C VAL A 379 10.40 16.44 5.34
N THR A 380 9.28 15.98 4.78
CA THR A 380 9.31 14.96 3.73
C THR A 380 10.09 15.44 2.50
N LEU A 381 10.03 16.73 2.15
CA LEU A 381 10.79 17.33 1.04
C LEU A 381 12.22 17.77 1.39
N LEU A 382 12.60 17.75 2.68
CA LEU A 382 13.89 18.27 3.14
C LEU A 382 15.07 17.54 2.49
N GLY A 383 14.97 16.23 2.28
CA GLY A 383 16.01 15.46 1.57
C GLY A 383 16.17 15.88 0.11
N THR A 384 15.05 16.07 -0.60
CA THR A 384 15.02 16.55 -1.99
C THR A 384 15.69 17.91 -2.13
N ALA A 385 15.35 18.86 -1.24
CA ALA A 385 15.93 20.21 -1.24
C ALA A 385 17.41 20.21 -0.78
N LEU A 386 17.80 19.33 0.14
CA LEU A 386 19.17 19.31 0.66
C LEU A 386 20.17 18.63 -0.29
N LEU A 387 19.72 17.70 -1.13
CA LEU A 387 20.61 16.87 -1.96
C LEU A 387 21.52 17.68 -2.91
N PRO A 388 21.04 18.69 -3.67
CA PRO A 388 21.92 19.53 -4.50
C PRO A 388 23.00 20.26 -3.69
N ALA A 389 22.63 20.83 -2.55
CA ALA A 389 23.55 21.50 -1.64
C ALA A 389 24.56 20.51 -1.01
N ALA A 390 24.12 19.28 -0.71
CA ALA A 390 24.98 18.23 -0.20
C ALA A 390 26.02 17.76 -1.22
N ALA A 391 25.63 17.59 -2.49
CA ALA A 391 26.54 17.28 -3.59
C ALA A 391 27.58 18.41 -3.79
N TYR A 392 27.12 19.68 -3.77
CA TYR A 392 28.00 20.85 -3.79
C TYR A 392 29.01 20.80 -2.64
N ALA A 393 28.54 20.59 -1.40
CA ALA A 393 29.37 20.55 -0.21
C ALA A 393 30.40 19.41 -0.26
N MET A 394 30.00 18.22 -0.71
CA MET A 394 30.89 17.07 -0.88
C MET A 394 32.02 17.39 -1.88
N LEU A 395 31.70 17.93 -3.05
CA LEU A 395 32.72 18.27 -4.06
C LEU A 395 33.67 19.39 -3.59
N ARG A 396 33.16 20.38 -2.83
CA ARG A 396 34.01 21.39 -2.16
C ARG A 396 34.94 20.75 -1.14
N LEU A 397 34.43 19.81 -0.34
CA LEU A 397 35.22 19.06 0.63
C LEU A 397 36.22 18.13 -0.04
N LEU A 398 36.01 17.71 -1.28
CA LEU A 398 37.00 17.01 -2.11
C LEU A 398 37.99 17.96 -2.83
N ARG A 399 37.87 19.29 -2.69
CA ARG A 399 38.66 20.30 -3.43
C ARG A 399 38.50 20.21 -4.95
N CYS A 400 37.32 19.83 -5.42
CA CYS A 400 36.97 19.90 -6.83
C CYS A 400 37.09 21.36 -7.32
N PRO A 401 37.82 21.64 -8.42
CA PRO A 401 38.03 22.99 -8.91
C PRO A 401 36.74 23.60 -9.48
N PHE A 402 36.62 24.93 -9.40
CA PHE A 402 35.52 25.66 -10.05
C PHE A 402 35.54 25.41 -11.57
N PRO A 403 34.38 25.15 -12.22
CA PRO A 403 32.99 25.23 -11.71
C PRO A 403 32.38 23.89 -11.26
N GLY A 404 33.19 22.88 -10.97
CA GLY A 404 32.74 21.51 -10.66
C GLY A 404 31.69 21.39 -9.55
N PRO A 405 31.86 22.04 -8.37
CA PRO A 405 30.86 21.97 -7.31
C PRO A 405 29.46 22.47 -7.70
N GLY A 406 29.36 23.63 -8.39
CA GLY A 406 28.07 24.14 -8.87
C GLY A 406 27.45 23.23 -9.93
N ILE A 407 28.26 22.65 -10.82
CA ILE A 407 27.81 21.61 -11.75
C ILE A 407 27.30 20.37 -11.00
N GLY A 408 27.92 19.98 -9.88
CA GLY A 408 27.46 18.88 -9.04
C GLY A 408 26.03 19.06 -8.54
N ALA A 409 25.68 20.27 -8.11
CA ALA A 409 24.30 20.58 -7.73
C ALA A 409 23.33 20.43 -8.92
N LEU A 410 23.70 20.95 -10.10
CA LEU A 410 22.88 20.81 -11.32
C LEU A 410 22.66 19.35 -11.72
N LEU A 411 23.69 18.51 -11.63
CA LEU A 411 23.62 17.10 -12.01
C LEU A 411 22.83 16.24 -11.02
N MET A 412 22.36 16.79 -9.89
CA MET A 412 21.36 16.13 -9.06
C MET A 412 19.96 16.18 -9.69
N LEU A 413 19.67 17.14 -10.59
CA LEU A 413 18.34 17.27 -11.22
C LEU A 413 17.92 16.01 -12.01
N PRO A 414 18.76 15.44 -12.91
CA PRO A 414 18.43 14.18 -13.60
C PRO A 414 18.21 12.98 -12.66
N PHE A 415 18.88 12.97 -11.50
CA PHE A 415 18.70 11.93 -10.49
C PHE A 415 17.37 12.11 -9.73
N LEU A 416 17.10 13.33 -9.26
CA LEU A 416 15.89 13.66 -8.49
C LEU A 416 14.60 13.44 -9.31
N PHE A 417 14.63 13.81 -10.60
CA PHE A 417 13.49 13.67 -11.51
C PHE A 417 13.47 12.33 -12.27
N ASN A 418 14.31 11.36 -11.88
CA ASN A 418 14.36 10.06 -12.55
C ASN A 418 13.00 9.32 -12.42
N PRO A 419 12.24 9.11 -13.50
CA PRO A 419 10.92 8.51 -13.43
C PRO A 419 10.92 6.98 -13.40
N ALA A 420 12.07 6.34 -13.67
CA ALA A 420 12.15 4.88 -13.80
C ALA A 420 11.98 4.15 -12.45
N ASN A 421 12.24 4.83 -11.34
CA ASN A 421 12.42 4.21 -10.03
C ASN A 421 11.58 4.93 -8.97
N SER A 422 10.39 4.42 -8.65
CA SER A 422 9.50 5.03 -7.65
C SER A 422 9.66 4.47 -6.23
N MET A 423 10.48 3.43 -6.03
CA MET A 423 10.68 2.75 -4.75
C MET A 423 12.14 2.34 -4.49
N TRP A 424 13.11 3.04 -5.09
CA TRP A 424 14.54 2.70 -4.92
C TRP A 424 15.22 3.60 -3.87
N GLY A 425 14.81 4.86 -3.80
CA GLY A 425 15.25 5.84 -2.81
C GLY A 425 15.97 7.04 -3.38
N GLY A 426 15.86 8.17 -2.65
CA GLY A 426 16.62 9.39 -2.89
C GLY A 426 16.08 10.34 -3.95
N ASN A 427 15.28 9.84 -4.91
CA ASN A 427 14.61 10.68 -5.91
C ASN A 427 13.22 11.17 -5.43
N ILE A 428 12.59 12.05 -6.20
CA ILE A 428 11.31 12.68 -5.82
C ILE A 428 10.20 11.63 -5.73
N LEU A 429 10.09 10.72 -6.71
CA LEU A 429 9.05 9.69 -6.69
C LEU A 429 9.18 8.76 -5.47
N SER A 430 10.40 8.32 -5.13
CA SER A 430 10.61 7.50 -3.92
C SER A 430 10.30 8.29 -2.64
N THR A 431 10.63 9.58 -2.61
CA THR A 431 10.27 10.46 -1.49
C THR A 431 8.76 10.57 -1.32
N LEU A 432 8.02 10.75 -2.42
CA LEU A 432 6.56 10.81 -2.45
C LEU A 432 5.92 9.46 -2.07
N ALA A 433 6.56 8.34 -2.42
CA ALA A 433 6.11 7.01 -2.05
C ALA A 433 6.26 6.70 -0.55
N GLY A 434 7.04 7.50 0.21
CA GLY A 434 7.22 7.35 1.66
C GLY A 434 8.68 7.27 2.12
N GLU A 435 9.65 7.28 1.19
CA GLU A 435 11.08 7.10 1.52
C GLU A 435 11.79 8.39 1.93
N PHE A 436 11.06 9.35 2.50
CA PHE A 436 11.60 10.66 2.85
C PHE A 436 12.72 10.60 3.90
N SER A 437 12.66 9.65 4.83
CA SER A 437 13.71 9.44 5.83
C SER A 437 15.03 9.02 5.18
N TYR A 438 14.94 8.16 4.14
CA TYR A 438 16.08 7.74 3.34
C TYR A 438 16.63 8.92 2.53
N SER A 439 15.77 9.69 1.88
CA SER A 439 16.17 10.87 1.08
C SER A 439 16.89 11.93 1.92
N LEU A 440 16.39 12.24 3.13
CA LEU A 440 17.07 13.17 4.05
C LEU A 440 18.44 12.62 4.45
N SER A 441 18.49 11.36 4.86
CA SER A 441 19.72 10.73 5.30
C SER A 441 20.75 10.64 4.18
N MET A 442 20.33 10.40 2.93
CA MET A 442 21.21 10.38 1.76
C MET A 442 21.90 11.73 1.52
N ALA A 443 21.16 12.84 1.64
CA ALA A 443 21.77 14.17 1.54
C ALA A 443 22.79 14.39 2.68
N LEU A 444 22.45 14.03 3.92
CA LEU A 444 23.37 14.13 5.07
C LEU A 444 24.61 13.23 4.90
N SER A 445 24.44 12.05 4.29
CA SER A 445 25.50 11.08 4.09
C SER A 445 26.56 11.58 3.10
N LEU A 446 26.19 12.31 2.05
CA LEU A 446 27.14 12.94 1.13
C LEU A 446 28.00 14.01 1.84
N ILE A 447 27.38 14.79 2.73
CA ILE A 447 28.09 15.78 3.56
C ILE A 447 29.07 15.05 4.49
N LEU A 448 28.63 13.96 5.14
CA LEU A 448 29.48 13.13 5.99
C LEU A 448 30.64 12.51 5.19
N ALA A 449 30.40 11.94 4.01
CA ALA A 449 31.44 11.33 3.17
C ALA A 449 32.53 12.33 2.79
N GLY A 450 32.15 13.53 2.30
CA GLY A 450 33.11 14.60 2.02
C GLY A 450 33.85 15.07 3.28
N SER A 451 33.15 15.19 4.41
CA SER A 451 33.71 15.68 5.68
C SER A 451 34.63 14.65 6.35
N LEU A 452 34.36 13.35 6.18
CA LEU A 452 35.24 12.26 6.59
C LEU A 452 36.51 12.24 5.75
N TYR A 453 36.40 12.34 4.41
CA TYR A 453 37.57 12.41 3.53
C TYR A 453 38.48 13.57 3.93
N ARG A 454 37.91 14.77 4.06
CA ARG A 454 38.65 15.98 4.45
C ARG A 454 39.22 15.88 5.87
N GLY A 455 38.40 15.44 6.82
CA GLY A 455 38.78 15.33 8.23
C GLY A 455 39.86 14.28 8.49
N ALA A 456 39.83 13.14 7.79
CA ALA A 456 40.87 12.11 7.92
C ALA A 456 42.20 12.51 7.24
N VAL A 457 42.15 13.29 6.16
CA VAL A 457 43.35 13.82 5.51
C VAL A 457 44.00 14.93 6.36
N GLU A 458 43.19 15.80 6.97
CA GLU A 458 43.67 16.96 7.74
C GLU A 458 43.77 16.68 9.25
N ASP A 459 43.27 15.53 9.72
CA ASP A 459 43.17 15.10 11.12
C ASP A 459 42.44 16.10 12.03
N LYS A 460 41.27 16.52 11.55
CA LYS A 460 40.40 17.51 12.20
C LYS A 460 38.95 17.05 12.14
N TRP A 461 38.10 17.70 12.94
CA TRP A 461 36.63 17.56 12.88
C TRP A 461 36.07 16.23 13.40
N VAL A 462 36.76 15.55 14.32
CA VAL A 462 36.27 14.32 14.97
C VAL A 462 34.86 14.51 15.54
N VAL A 463 34.63 15.53 16.38
CA VAL A 463 33.32 15.79 17.01
C VAL A 463 32.25 16.11 15.97
N ARG A 464 32.56 16.95 14.98
CA ARG A 464 31.63 17.29 13.89
C ARG A 464 31.23 16.04 13.10
N ASN A 465 32.18 15.18 12.76
CA ASN A 465 31.90 13.96 12.01
C ASN A 465 31.17 12.92 12.86
N ALA A 466 31.43 12.85 14.16
CA ALA A 466 30.67 12.01 15.08
C ALA A 466 29.20 12.46 15.20
N LEU A 467 28.95 13.78 15.25
CA LEU A 467 27.59 14.33 15.19
C LEU A 467 26.91 14.04 13.85
N MET A 468 27.65 14.11 12.74
CA MET A 468 27.11 13.73 11.43
C MET A 468 26.81 12.23 11.34
N VAL A 469 27.64 11.36 11.94
CA VAL A 469 27.34 9.92 12.08
C VAL A 469 26.04 9.72 12.87
N PHE A 470 25.85 10.45 13.98
CA PHE A 470 24.60 10.45 14.71
C PHE A 470 23.41 10.90 13.83
N LEU A 471 23.50 12.02 13.14
CA LEU A 471 22.40 12.54 12.30
C LEU A 471 22.06 11.59 11.14
N VAL A 472 23.06 11.00 10.48
CA VAL A 472 22.85 10.02 9.40
C VAL A 472 22.24 8.73 9.97
N GLY A 473 22.82 8.17 11.04
CA GLY A 473 22.33 6.93 11.64
C GLY A 473 20.92 7.04 12.21
N PHE A 474 20.60 8.17 12.84
CA PHE A 474 19.28 8.43 13.42
C PHE A 474 18.23 8.83 12.37
N SER A 475 18.65 9.16 11.14
CA SER A 475 17.77 9.38 9.98
C SER A 475 17.56 8.11 9.16
N HIS A 476 18.61 7.32 8.91
CA HIS A 476 18.50 6.06 8.18
C HIS A 476 19.75 5.15 8.29
N GLY A 477 19.54 3.86 8.58
CA GLY A 477 20.60 2.84 8.70
C GLY A 477 21.34 2.52 7.38
N TYR A 478 20.63 2.28 6.27
CA TYR A 478 21.24 1.98 4.96
C TYR A 478 22.29 3.00 4.52
N THR A 479 21.97 4.29 4.66
CA THR A 479 22.85 5.38 4.26
C THR A 479 24.08 5.50 5.17
N LEU A 480 23.95 5.13 6.46
CA LEU A 480 25.08 5.08 7.38
C LEU A 480 26.05 3.95 6.96
N LEU A 481 25.54 2.74 6.75
CA LEU A 481 26.32 1.58 6.30
C LEU A 481 27.10 1.89 5.00
N PHE A 482 26.45 2.56 4.04
CA PHE A 482 27.09 2.97 2.80
C PHE A 482 28.30 3.91 3.06
N VAL A 483 28.11 4.97 3.85
CA VAL A 483 29.19 5.95 4.10
C VAL A 483 30.31 5.37 4.96
N GLU A 484 29.98 4.51 5.92
CA GLU A 484 30.96 3.77 6.70
C GLU A 484 31.83 2.90 5.80
N ALA A 485 31.22 2.13 4.90
CA ALA A 485 31.97 1.35 3.91
C ALA A 485 32.80 2.25 2.99
N MET A 486 32.24 3.32 2.46
CA MET A 486 32.95 4.26 1.60
C MET A 486 34.18 4.86 2.31
N SER A 487 34.09 5.10 3.63
CA SER A 487 35.20 5.62 4.43
C SER A 487 36.40 4.66 4.53
N LEU A 488 36.23 3.36 4.26
CA LEU A 488 37.32 2.38 4.23
C LEU A 488 38.37 2.69 3.15
N PHE A 489 38.00 3.42 2.09
CA PHE A 489 38.96 3.95 1.12
C PHE A 489 40.10 4.72 1.79
N LEU A 490 39.81 5.43 2.89
CA LEU A 490 40.79 6.23 3.62
C LEU A 490 41.91 5.38 4.22
N LEU A 491 41.64 4.10 4.48
CA LEU A 491 42.61 3.12 4.98
C LEU A 491 43.48 2.53 3.84
N ILE A 492 43.02 2.63 2.60
CA ILE A 492 43.73 2.17 1.39
C ILE A 492 44.65 3.29 0.83
N THR A 493 44.70 4.42 1.54
CA THR A 493 45.59 5.57 1.46
C THR A 493 47.10 5.23 1.25
N PRO A 494 47.97 5.79 0.36
CA PRO A 494 49.40 5.45 0.39
C PRO A 494 50.13 5.92 1.66
N TYR A 495 49.55 6.83 2.46
CA TYR A 495 50.15 7.42 3.66
C TYR A 495 49.17 7.49 4.85
N GLY A 496 49.68 7.30 6.07
CA GLY A 496 48.97 7.60 7.32
C GLY A 496 47.92 6.57 7.74
N PHE A 497 48.20 5.28 7.56
CA PHE A 497 47.27 4.20 7.89
C PHE A 497 46.88 4.22 9.38
N SER A 498 47.86 4.13 10.28
CA SER A 498 47.60 4.06 11.74
C SER A 498 46.84 5.29 12.24
N ARG A 499 47.24 6.47 11.74
CA ARG A 499 46.59 7.75 12.05
C ARG A 499 45.12 7.76 11.64
N ARG A 500 44.81 7.28 10.44
CA ARG A 500 43.44 7.27 9.90
C ARG A 500 42.56 6.22 10.55
N VAL A 501 43.09 5.05 10.89
CA VAL A 501 42.40 4.06 11.73
C VAL A 501 41.98 4.69 13.05
N LEU A 502 42.90 5.36 13.74
CA LEU A 502 42.61 6.02 15.01
C LEU A 502 41.58 7.16 14.85
N TYR A 503 41.70 7.95 13.78
CA TYR A 503 40.75 9.01 13.48
C TYR A 503 39.33 8.46 13.27
N LEU A 504 39.17 7.44 12.41
CA LEU A 504 37.88 6.81 12.16
C LEU A 504 37.32 6.16 13.42
N PHE A 505 38.16 5.46 14.20
CA PHE A 505 37.76 4.89 15.48
C PHE A 505 37.20 5.96 16.43
N LYS A 506 37.87 7.10 16.60
CA LYS A 506 37.37 8.20 17.46
C LYS A 506 36.02 8.74 16.98
N VAL A 507 35.85 8.91 15.66
CA VAL A 507 34.59 9.38 15.06
C VAL A 507 33.46 8.40 15.31
N TYR A 508 33.65 7.12 14.95
CA TYR A 508 32.61 6.11 15.04
C TYR A 508 32.33 5.68 16.47
N ALA A 509 33.34 5.62 17.36
CA ALA A 509 33.12 5.33 18.77
C ALA A 509 32.26 6.41 19.44
N LEU A 510 32.54 7.69 19.18
CA LEU A 510 31.72 8.79 19.71
C LEU A 510 30.33 8.80 19.07
N GLY A 511 30.23 8.63 17.75
CA GLY A 511 28.94 8.54 17.04
C GLY A 511 28.07 7.38 17.54
N PHE A 512 28.66 6.20 17.74
CA PHE A 512 28.01 5.03 18.32
C PHE A 512 27.50 5.31 19.73
N CYS A 513 28.33 5.91 20.60
CA CYS A 513 27.90 6.27 21.95
C CYS A 513 26.68 7.20 21.90
N LEU A 514 26.70 8.25 21.07
CA LEU A 514 25.58 9.18 20.92
C LEU A 514 24.29 8.50 20.40
N LEU A 515 24.41 7.48 19.54
CA LEU A 515 23.30 6.69 19.01
C LEU A 515 22.85 5.54 19.92
N ALA A 516 23.62 5.20 20.95
CA ALA A 516 23.50 3.93 21.68
C ALA A 516 22.12 3.71 22.32
N PHE A 517 21.45 4.75 22.83
CA PHE A 517 20.12 4.66 23.44
C PHE A 517 19.06 4.04 22.50
N TRP A 518 19.20 4.25 21.18
CA TRP A 518 18.31 3.71 20.17
C TRP A 518 18.93 2.50 19.45
N LEU A 519 20.21 2.58 19.11
CA LEU A 519 20.90 1.55 18.32
C LEU A 519 21.08 0.23 19.09
N ILE A 520 21.36 0.26 20.40
CA ILE A 520 21.54 -0.97 21.18
C ILE A 520 20.24 -1.75 21.31
N PRO A 521 19.10 -1.15 21.74
CA PRO A 521 17.83 -1.85 21.74
C PRO A 521 17.43 -2.34 20.34
N LEU A 522 17.66 -1.54 19.29
CA LEU A 522 17.38 -1.96 17.91
C LEU A 522 18.12 -3.25 17.56
N LEU A 523 19.43 -3.31 17.82
CA LEU A 523 20.25 -4.49 17.51
C LEU A 523 19.86 -5.69 18.38
N ALA A 524 19.68 -5.49 19.69
CA ALA A 524 19.35 -6.54 20.65
C ALA A 524 17.99 -7.20 20.38
N PHE A 525 17.01 -6.43 19.89
CA PHE A 525 15.65 -6.91 19.65
C PHE A 525 15.36 -7.29 18.19
N THR A 526 16.36 -7.25 17.29
CA THR A 526 16.19 -7.67 15.88
C THR A 526 15.57 -9.06 15.71
N LYS A 527 15.82 -10.02 16.62
CA LYS A 527 15.20 -11.36 16.56
C LYS A 527 13.67 -11.36 16.73
N TYR A 528 13.11 -10.29 17.30
CA TYR A 528 11.68 -10.05 17.47
C TYR A 528 11.12 -9.09 16.39
N THR A 529 11.72 -9.11 15.20
CA THR A 529 11.19 -8.44 14.00
C THR A 529 10.74 -9.47 12.97
N THR A 530 10.01 -9.03 11.95
CA THR A 530 9.74 -9.83 10.76
C THR A 530 10.68 -9.40 9.64
N SER A 531 11.52 -10.34 9.17
CA SER A 531 12.46 -10.05 8.09
C SER A 531 11.73 -9.84 6.76
N TYR A 532 12.25 -8.94 5.93
CA TYR A 532 11.73 -8.67 4.59
C TYR A 532 12.73 -9.21 3.57
N HIS A 533 12.45 -10.39 3.01
CA HIS A 533 13.34 -11.11 2.10
C HIS A 533 12.96 -10.87 0.63
N LEU A 534 13.05 -9.61 0.19
CA LEU A 534 12.89 -9.28 -1.23
C LEU A 534 14.27 -9.17 -1.87
N VAL A 535 14.50 -9.93 -2.95
CA VAL A 535 15.69 -9.81 -3.79
C VAL A 535 15.26 -9.12 -5.07
N TRP A 536 15.77 -7.92 -5.31
CA TRP A 536 15.42 -7.15 -6.50
C TRP A 536 16.11 -7.72 -7.73
N SER A 537 15.34 -8.10 -8.73
CA SER A 537 15.86 -8.60 -10.01
C SER A 537 15.94 -7.44 -11.02
N ILE A 538 17.15 -7.15 -11.50
CA ILE A 538 17.39 -6.17 -12.57
C ILE A 538 17.44 -6.91 -13.90
N HIS A 539 16.50 -6.63 -14.81
CA HIS A 539 16.41 -7.33 -16.10
C HIS A 539 17.14 -6.59 -17.22
N SER A 540 17.28 -5.27 -17.11
CA SER A 540 17.97 -4.42 -18.08
C SER A 540 18.83 -3.36 -17.41
N ILE A 541 19.99 -3.07 -18.01
CA ILE A 541 20.83 -1.94 -17.58
C ILE A 541 20.09 -0.59 -17.71
N ARG A 542 19.06 -0.50 -18.57
CA ARG A 542 18.25 0.71 -18.72
C ARG A 542 17.36 1.01 -17.49
N GLU A 543 17.10 0.03 -16.63
CA GLU A 543 16.42 0.27 -15.34
C GLU A 543 17.36 1.01 -14.38
N VAL A 544 18.65 0.66 -14.40
CA VAL A 544 19.68 1.29 -13.57
C VAL A 544 20.15 2.62 -14.16
N VAL A 545 20.26 2.70 -15.48
CA VAL A 545 20.67 3.90 -16.22
C VAL A 545 19.57 4.26 -17.23
N PRO A 546 18.46 4.85 -16.77
CA PRO A 546 17.42 5.36 -17.64
C PRO A 546 17.93 6.53 -18.48
N GLU A 547 17.21 6.84 -19.56
CA GLU A 547 17.61 7.84 -20.56
C GLU A 547 17.94 9.21 -19.94
N ILE A 548 17.19 9.63 -18.93
CA ILE A 548 17.40 10.89 -18.22
C ILE A 548 18.81 10.98 -17.60
N LEU A 549 19.38 9.86 -17.14
CA LEU A 549 20.72 9.78 -16.55
C LEU A 549 21.83 9.54 -17.58
N LEU A 550 21.51 9.16 -18.82
CA LEU A 550 22.50 8.72 -19.81
C LEU A 550 23.61 9.76 -20.08
N PRO A 551 23.34 11.06 -20.32
CA PRO A 551 24.39 12.05 -20.55
C PRO A 551 25.34 12.19 -19.37
N VAL A 552 24.81 12.04 -18.15
CA VAL A 552 25.55 12.14 -16.90
C VAL A 552 26.46 10.92 -16.73
N VAL A 553 25.94 9.72 -16.97
CA VAL A 553 26.72 8.48 -16.86
C VAL A 553 27.84 8.42 -17.90
N VAL A 554 27.56 8.78 -19.16
CA VAL A 554 28.58 8.84 -20.22
C VAL A 554 29.68 9.82 -19.85
N SER A 555 29.31 11.01 -19.37
CA SER A 555 30.27 12.03 -18.93
C SER A 555 31.08 11.61 -17.71
N GLY A 556 30.46 10.93 -16.74
CA GLY A 556 31.11 10.46 -15.51
C GLY A 556 32.10 9.33 -15.77
N VAL A 557 31.68 8.26 -16.45
CA VAL A 557 32.55 7.12 -16.76
C VAL A 557 33.66 7.54 -17.72
N GLY A 558 33.30 8.11 -18.88
CA GLY A 558 34.27 8.54 -19.88
C GLY A 558 35.23 9.60 -19.35
N GLY A 559 34.72 10.59 -18.61
CA GLY A 559 35.52 11.64 -18.01
C GLY A 559 36.50 11.13 -16.94
N SER A 560 36.07 10.18 -16.12
CA SER A 560 36.95 9.58 -15.11
C SER A 560 38.08 8.74 -15.74
N LEU A 561 37.82 8.05 -16.86
CA LEU A 561 38.84 7.32 -17.62
C LEU A 561 39.86 8.29 -18.25
N ILE A 562 39.40 9.44 -18.76
CA ILE A 562 40.29 10.49 -19.26
C ILE A 562 41.20 11.02 -18.14
N ILE A 563 40.64 11.27 -16.94
CA ILE A 563 41.44 11.68 -15.78
C ILE A 563 42.47 10.60 -15.41
N PHE A 564 42.07 9.34 -15.42
CA PHE A 564 42.96 8.21 -15.14
C PHE A 564 44.14 8.14 -16.12
N VAL A 565 43.87 8.19 -17.43
CA VAL A 565 44.90 8.19 -18.47
C VAL A 565 45.81 9.42 -18.34
N ALA A 566 45.23 10.61 -18.13
CA ALA A 566 46.00 11.84 -17.95
C ALA A 566 46.89 11.80 -16.71
N ALA A 567 46.43 11.17 -15.62
CA ALA A 567 47.19 10.98 -14.40
C ALA A 567 48.38 10.02 -14.62
N ILE A 568 48.19 8.89 -15.31
CA ILE A 568 49.29 7.96 -15.66
C ILE A 568 50.37 8.68 -16.48
N LEU A 569 49.97 9.41 -17.52
CA LEU A 569 50.90 10.10 -18.41
C LEU A 569 51.69 11.22 -17.71
N ARG A 570 51.15 11.80 -16.64
CA ARG A 570 51.75 12.95 -15.91
C ARG A 570 52.22 12.62 -14.49
N TYR A 571 52.13 11.36 -14.07
CA TYR A 571 52.39 10.92 -12.70
C TYR A 571 53.79 11.29 -12.21
N ARG A 572 54.80 11.10 -13.07
CA ARG A 572 56.21 11.35 -12.74
C ARG A 572 56.56 12.85 -12.58
N THR A 573 55.73 13.78 -13.06
CA THR A 573 56.08 15.21 -13.10
C THR A 573 55.24 16.09 -12.18
N ARG A 574 54.01 15.69 -11.81
CA ARG A 574 53.10 16.53 -10.98
C ARG A 574 52.40 15.80 -9.81
N GLY A 575 52.76 14.55 -9.54
CA GLY A 575 52.12 13.73 -8.49
C GLY A 575 50.73 13.21 -8.90
N PRO A 576 49.98 12.56 -7.97
CA PRO A 576 48.75 11.86 -8.30
C PRO A 576 47.57 12.76 -8.75
N GLY A 577 47.62 14.07 -8.49
CA GLY A 577 46.61 15.02 -8.96
C GLY A 577 45.17 14.63 -8.57
N PRO A 578 44.16 14.84 -9.44
CA PRO A 578 42.73 14.52 -9.18
C PRO A 578 42.40 13.01 -9.05
N LEU A 579 43.40 12.14 -9.21
CA LEU A 579 43.19 10.69 -9.31
C LEU A 579 42.66 10.10 -8.00
N VAL A 580 43.09 10.63 -6.85
CA VAL A 580 42.70 10.09 -5.53
C VAL A 580 41.23 10.37 -5.26
N GLU A 581 40.75 11.58 -5.57
CA GLU A 581 39.35 11.95 -5.40
C GLU A 581 38.43 11.15 -6.34
N VAL A 582 38.85 10.97 -7.61
CA VAL A 582 38.10 10.14 -8.56
C VAL A 582 38.11 8.67 -8.14
N ALA A 583 39.22 8.15 -7.60
CA ALA A 583 39.29 6.80 -7.06
C ALA A 583 38.39 6.64 -5.82
N TYR A 584 38.22 7.67 -4.99
CA TYR A 584 37.28 7.66 -3.86
C TYR A 584 35.83 7.51 -4.33
N LEU A 585 35.44 8.20 -5.41
CA LEU A 585 34.10 8.07 -6.01
C LEU A 585 33.89 6.69 -6.66
N TRP A 586 34.90 6.16 -7.37
CA TRP A 586 34.87 4.79 -7.89
C TRP A 586 34.74 3.75 -6.78
N PHE A 587 35.40 3.96 -5.64
CA PHE A 587 35.27 3.09 -4.47
C PHE A 587 33.87 3.15 -3.88
N GLY A 588 33.24 4.33 -3.83
CA GLY A 588 31.82 4.47 -3.48
C GLY A 588 30.90 3.71 -4.43
N LEU A 589 31.14 3.79 -5.74
CA LEU A 589 30.37 3.03 -6.74
C LEU A 589 30.56 1.51 -6.56
N ALA A 590 31.79 1.07 -6.31
CA ALA A 590 32.07 -0.32 -6.00
C ALA A 590 31.36 -0.77 -4.71
N ALA A 591 31.39 0.03 -3.64
CA ALA A 591 30.70 -0.27 -2.38
C ALA A 591 29.18 -0.40 -2.58
N ALA A 592 28.56 0.46 -3.40
CA ALA A 592 27.15 0.34 -3.77
C ALA A 592 26.84 -1.02 -4.44
N LEU A 593 27.69 -1.46 -5.37
CA LEU A 593 27.55 -2.77 -6.03
C LEU A 593 27.73 -3.94 -5.06
N VAL A 594 28.70 -3.85 -4.13
CA VAL A 594 28.90 -4.86 -3.08
C VAL A 594 27.65 -5.01 -2.23
N PHE A 595 27.10 -3.88 -1.76
CA PHE A 595 25.93 -3.92 -0.88
C PHE A 595 24.68 -4.37 -1.60
N PHE A 596 24.48 -4.00 -2.86
CA PHE A 596 23.38 -4.54 -3.66
C PHE A 596 23.40 -6.09 -3.66
N VAL A 597 24.57 -6.70 -3.75
CA VAL A 597 24.72 -8.17 -3.70
C VAL A 597 24.59 -8.74 -2.28
N ALA A 598 25.19 -8.08 -1.30
CA ALA A 598 25.34 -8.60 0.05
C ALA A 598 24.11 -8.35 0.95
N ALA A 599 23.30 -7.33 0.64
CA ALA A 599 22.19 -6.88 1.47
C ALA A 599 21.20 -7.98 1.88
N PRO A 600 20.74 -8.89 0.99
CA PRO A 600 19.78 -9.91 1.38
C PRO A 600 20.33 -10.88 2.44
N ARG A 601 21.65 -11.08 2.50
CA ARG A 601 22.32 -11.96 3.48
C ARG A 601 22.34 -11.40 4.88
N ILE A 602 22.40 -10.07 4.98
CA ILE A 602 22.43 -9.35 6.26
C ILE A 602 21.03 -8.89 6.69
N GLY A 603 19.98 -9.35 5.98
CA GLY A 603 18.58 -9.06 6.31
C GLY A 603 18.13 -7.65 5.96
N VAL A 604 18.78 -7.01 4.97
CA VAL A 604 18.50 -5.63 4.58
C VAL A 604 18.14 -5.56 3.09
N VAL A 605 17.38 -4.56 2.67
CA VAL A 605 16.89 -4.42 1.29
C VAL A 605 18.02 -3.98 0.35
N ASP A 606 18.19 -4.71 -0.75
CA ASP A 606 19.29 -4.57 -1.72
C ASP A 606 19.18 -3.34 -2.62
N ILE A 607 17.99 -3.07 -3.17
CA ILE A 607 17.78 -2.02 -4.17
C ILE A 607 18.16 -0.62 -3.67
N ARG A 608 18.16 -0.43 -2.34
CA ARG A 608 18.53 0.80 -1.61
C ARG A 608 19.96 1.27 -1.86
N TYR A 609 20.83 0.45 -2.46
CA TYR A 609 22.22 0.85 -2.74
C TYR A 609 22.44 1.29 -4.20
N VAL A 610 21.52 0.99 -5.12
CA VAL A 610 21.63 1.38 -6.53
C VAL A 610 21.59 2.91 -6.71
N PRO A 611 20.72 3.67 -6.01
CA PRO A 611 20.73 5.14 -6.09
C PRO A 611 22.07 5.77 -5.70
N TYR A 612 22.82 5.19 -4.75
CA TYR A 612 24.18 5.66 -4.45
C TYR A 612 25.13 5.46 -5.63
N GLY A 613 25.01 4.36 -6.36
CA GLY A 613 25.76 4.15 -7.60
C GLY A 613 25.47 5.25 -8.63
N GLN A 614 24.19 5.58 -8.83
CA GLN A 614 23.77 6.68 -9.71
C GLN A 614 24.34 8.03 -9.25
N LEU A 615 24.29 8.32 -7.94
CA LEU A 615 24.86 9.54 -7.36
C LEU A 615 26.38 9.64 -7.55
N MET A 616 27.12 8.54 -7.36
CA MET A 616 28.57 8.53 -7.60
C MET A 616 28.89 8.86 -9.06
N LEU A 617 28.12 8.36 -10.01
CA LEU A 617 28.27 8.69 -11.43
C LEU A 617 28.00 10.18 -11.70
N CYS A 618 26.97 10.77 -11.08
CA CYS A 618 26.71 12.21 -11.15
C CYS A 618 27.88 13.04 -10.58
N LEU A 619 28.42 12.66 -9.43
CA LEU A 619 29.55 13.33 -8.80
C LEU A 619 30.83 13.19 -9.62
N MET A 620 31.07 12.04 -10.25
CA MET A 620 32.21 11.82 -11.16
C MET A 620 32.12 12.72 -12.40
N ALA A 621 30.92 12.85 -12.98
CA ALA A 621 30.68 13.75 -14.11
C ALA A 621 30.97 15.20 -13.74
N ALA A 622 30.46 15.66 -12.58
CA ALA A 622 30.72 17.01 -12.06
C ALA A 622 32.21 17.26 -11.82
N TYR A 623 32.90 16.27 -11.23
CA TYR A 623 34.33 16.35 -10.97
C TYR A 623 35.14 16.45 -12.27
N PHE A 624 34.80 15.63 -13.27
CA PHE A 624 35.41 15.68 -14.58
C PHE A 624 35.20 17.04 -15.26
N LEU A 625 33.96 17.54 -15.31
CA LEU A 625 33.65 18.82 -15.95
C LEU A 625 34.36 19.99 -15.25
N GLY A 626 34.40 19.98 -13.92
CA GLY A 626 35.17 20.95 -13.14
C GLY A 626 36.66 20.92 -13.46
N TRP A 627 37.26 19.72 -13.48
CA TRP A 627 38.67 19.55 -13.82
C TRP A 627 38.98 19.95 -15.27
N ALA A 628 38.17 19.52 -16.23
CA ALA A 628 38.36 19.83 -17.65
C ALA A 628 38.26 21.35 -17.90
N ALA A 629 37.27 22.01 -17.29
CA ALA A 629 37.14 23.47 -17.35
C ALA A 629 38.35 24.18 -16.74
N HIS A 630 38.88 23.66 -15.63
CA HIS A 630 40.07 24.23 -15.01
C HIS A 630 41.32 24.08 -15.90
N GLN A 631 41.46 22.96 -16.61
CA GLN A 631 42.60 22.74 -17.52
C GLN A 631 42.47 23.51 -18.85
N ILE A 632 41.25 23.65 -19.37
CA ILE A 632 41.00 24.15 -20.74
C ILE A 632 40.55 25.60 -20.73
N LEU A 633 39.55 25.96 -19.94
CA LEU A 633 38.87 27.26 -20.00
C LEU A 633 39.51 28.30 -19.06
N ASN A 634 40.14 27.86 -17.98
CA ASN A 634 40.74 28.76 -16.99
C ASN A 634 41.88 29.59 -17.58
N ARG A 635 42.61 29.05 -18.58
CA ARG A 635 43.66 29.78 -19.30
C ARG A 635 43.11 31.03 -20.04
N TRP A 636 41.81 31.05 -20.35
CA TRP A 636 41.10 32.17 -20.96
C TRP A 636 40.22 32.95 -19.96
N LYS A 637 40.23 32.57 -18.68
CA LYS A 637 39.30 33.07 -17.64
C LYS A 637 37.81 32.90 -18.00
N LEU A 638 37.47 31.90 -18.82
CA LEU A 638 36.10 31.63 -19.30
C LEU A 638 35.38 30.51 -18.54
N SER A 639 35.97 29.98 -17.46
CA SER A 639 35.37 28.87 -16.68
C SER A 639 33.99 29.20 -16.09
N TRP A 640 33.61 30.48 -16.00
CA TRP A 640 32.29 30.92 -15.53
C TRP A 640 31.15 30.68 -16.53
N ILE A 641 31.45 30.50 -17.83
CA ILE A 641 30.44 30.25 -18.86
C ILE A 641 29.87 28.83 -18.75
N LEU A 642 30.73 27.86 -18.44
CA LEU A 642 30.35 26.45 -18.41
C LEU A 642 29.17 26.14 -17.48
N PRO A 643 29.10 26.59 -16.21
CA PRO A 643 27.95 26.32 -15.35
C PRO A 643 26.65 26.94 -15.88
N VAL A 644 26.69 28.04 -16.62
CA VAL A 644 25.50 28.63 -17.27
C VAL A 644 25.01 27.74 -18.42
N LEU A 645 25.93 27.28 -19.28
CA LEU A 645 25.59 26.38 -20.38
C LEU A 645 25.09 25.03 -19.88
N VAL A 646 25.76 24.47 -18.86
CA VAL A 646 25.35 23.22 -18.22
C VAL A 646 24.00 23.39 -17.54
N ALA A 647 23.74 24.52 -16.86
CA ALA A 647 22.44 24.79 -16.27
C ALA A 647 21.32 24.80 -17.33
N ALA A 648 21.50 25.55 -18.41
CA ALA A 648 20.53 25.60 -19.51
C ALA A 648 20.29 24.21 -20.12
N GLY A 649 21.36 23.46 -20.41
CA GLY A 649 21.26 22.12 -20.99
C GLY A 649 20.61 21.11 -20.06
N VAL A 650 21.02 21.04 -18.78
CA VAL A 650 20.51 20.08 -17.80
C VAL A 650 19.06 20.40 -17.42
N MET A 651 18.71 21.68 -17.21
CA MET A 651 17.34 22.07 -16.89
C MET A 651 16.40 21.82 -18.07
N HIS A 652 16.83 22.06 -19.32
CA HIS A 652 16.04 21.72 -20.51
C HIS A 652 15.89 20.20 -20.67
N TRP A 653 16.98 19.44 -20.51
CA TRP A 653 16.99 17.98 -20.62
C TRP A 653 16.10 17.31 -19.56
N THR A 654 16.23 17.74 -18.31
CA THR A 654 15.45 17.23 -17.18
C THR A 654 14.00 17.69 -17.27
N GLY A 655 13.77 18.97 -17.61
CA GLY A 655 12.45 19.57 -17.68
C GLY A 655 11.54 18.96 -18.74
N SER A 656 12.12 18.38 -19.79
CA SER A 656 11.37 17.62 -20.81
C SER A 656 11.12 16.14 -20.43
N ARG A 657 11.60 15.69 -19.26
CA ARG A 657 11.59 14.27 -18.83
C ARG A 657 11.20 14.08 -17.36
N THR A 658 10.41 15.00 -16.80
CA THR A 658 10.01 14.97 -15.39
C THR A 658 9.06 13.81 -15.03
N GLY A 659 8.46 13.16 -16.03
CA GLY A 659 7.54 12.03 -15.83
C GLY A 659 6.33 12.42 -14.96
N PRO A 660 5.81 11.50 -14.11
CA PRO A 660 4.58 11.73 -13.34
C PRO A 660 4.79 12.61 -12.10
N VAL A 661 5.98 13.17 -11.89
CA VAL A 661 6.36 13.86 -10.63
C VAL A 661 5.36 14.95 -10.24
N SER A 662 4.93 15.82 -11.17
CA SER A 662 4.01 16.91 -10.85
C SER A 662 2.65 16.41 -10.40
N GLY A 663 2.05 15.47 -11.14
CA GLY A 663 0.73 14.93 -10.80
C GLY A 663 0.74 14.13 -9.50
N TRP A 664 1.77 13.32 -9.28
CA TRP A 664 1.93 12.55 -8.04
C TRP A 664 2.22 13.44 -6.84
N PHE A 665 2.93 14.55 -7.04
CA PHE A 665 3.15 15.55 -6.00
C PHE A 665 1.81 16.13 -5.53
N THR A 666 0.99 16.64 -6.45
CA THR A 666 -0.33 17.20 -6.14
C THR A 666 -1.20 16.15 -5.46
N TRP A 667 -1.27 14.95 -6.04
CA TRP A 667 -2.02 13.83 -5.46
C TRP A 667 -1.62 13.51 -4.02
N ASN A 668 -0.34 13.58 -3.67
CA ASN A 668 0.10 13.26 -2.32
C ASN A 668 -0.11 14.42 -1.33
N TYR A 669 0.10 15.66 -1.77
CA TYR A 669 0.18 16.83 -0.88
C TYR A 669 -1.14 17.58 -0.78
N GLU A 670 -2.09 17.40 -1.70
CA GLU A 670 -3.46 17.91 -1.54
C GLU A 670 -4.15 17.28 -0.31
N GLY A 671 -3.77 16.04 0.02
CA GLY A 671 -4.16 15.33 1.24
C GLY A 671 -5.51 14.60 1.16
N PHE A 672 -5.87 13.90 2.23
CA PHE A 672 -7.11 13.10 2.30
C PHE A 672 -8.36 13.96 2.12
N GLU A 673 -8.37 15.14 2.74
CA GLU A 673 -9.52 16.03 2.84
C GLU A 673 -9.84 16.71 1.50
N ALA A 674 -8.87 16.78 0.58
CA ALA A 674 -9.06 17.30 -0.76
C ALA A 674 -9.56 16.23 -1.76
N LYS A 675 -9.62 14.95 -1.37
CA LYS A 675 -10.08 13.88 -2.26
C LYS A 675 -11.57 13.97 -2.47
N LYS A 676 -12.03 13.79 -3.71
CA LYS A 676 -13.47 13.69 -4.06
C LYS A 676 -14.23 12.68 -3.20
N THR A 677 -13.55 11.65 -2.73
CA THR A 677 -14.11 10.53 -1.97
C THR A 677 -13.98 10.70 -0.45
N TRP A 678 -13.45 11.83 0.03
CA TRP A 678 -13.24 12.13 1.45
C TRP A 678 -14.50 11.91 2.29
N ALA A 679 -15.66 12.43 1.85
CA ALA A 679 -16.92 12.27 2.58
C ALA A 679 -17.31 10.79 2.78
N THR A 680 -16.96 9.91 1.83
CA THR A 680 -17.18 8.46 1.99
C THR A 680 -16.23 7.88 3.03
N PHE A 681 -14.94 8.23 2.97
CA PHE A 681 -13.94 7.79 3.93
C PHE A 681 -14.24 8.26 5.35
N GLU A 682 -14.57 9.54 5.53
CA GLU A 682 -14.95 10.14 6.80
C GLU A 682 -16.16 9.44 7.40
N ARG A 683 -17.20 9.16 6.61
CA ARG A 683 -18.38 8.42 7.08
C ARG A 683 -18.07 6.98 7.52
N ILE A 684 -17.18 6.29 6.82
CA ILE A 684 -16.73 4.94 7.23
C ILE A 684 -16.00 5.02 8.58
N ASN A 685 -15.04 5.93 8.72
CA ASN A 685 -14.30 6.10 9.96
C ASN A 685 -15.20 6.51 11.13
N LYS A 686 -16.12 7.45 10.90
CA LYS A 686 -17.12 7.86 11.90
C LYS A 686 -18.04 6.72 12.34
N LYS A 687 -18.41 5.81 11.42
CA LYS A 687 -19.20 4.63 11.78
C LYS A 687 -18.41 3.64 12.65
N LEU A 688 -17.10 3.63 12.50
CA LEU A 688 -16.18 2.79 13.25
C LEU A 688 -15.53 3.53 14.41
N GLU A 689 -16.04 4.69 14.82
CA GLU A 689 -15.46 5.48 15.91
C GLU A 689 -15.42 4.66 17.21
N GLY A 690 -14.30 4.75 17.93
CA GLY A 690 -14.06 4.04 19.18
C GLY A 690 -12.67 4.35 19.73
N ASN A 691 -12.10 3.41 20.49
CA ASN A 691 -10.77 3.51 21.09
C ASN A 691 -10.07 2.14 21.12
N PHE A 692 -8.84 2.06 21.67
CA PHE A 692 -8.06 0.81 21.68
C PHE A 692 -8.57 -0.29 22.64
N GLN A 693 -9.52 0.01 23.54
CA GLN A 693 -10.24 -1.01 24.30
C GLN A 693 -11.23 -1.80 23.42
N ASP A 694 -11.75 -1.16 22.37
CA ASP A 694 -12.70 -1.80 21.48
C ASP A 694 -12.01 -2.90 20.66
N PRO A 695 -12.77 -3.93 20.23
CA PRO A 695 -12.23 -4.94 19.32
C PRO A 695 -11.71 -4.28 18.03
N ARG A 696 -10.77 -4.95 17.38
CA ARG A 696 -10.11 -4.46 16.17
C ARG A 696 -11.05 -4.47 14.98
N VAL A 697 -10.70 -3.68 13.98
CA VAL A 697 -11.33 -3.69 12.66
C VAL A 697 -10.38 -4.34 11.66
N VAL A 698 -10.92 -5.12 10.71
CA VAL A 698 -10.17 -5.53 9.52
C VAL A 698 -10.85 -4.96 8.28
N PHE A 699 -10.10 -4.72 7.21
CA PHE A 699 -10.65 -4.25 5.95
C PHE A 699 -10.18 -5.17 4.85
N GLU A 700 -11.02 -5.41 3.85
CA GLU A 700 -10.61 -6.08 2.62
C GLU A 700 -9.45 -5.30 1.98
N HIS A 701 -8.37 -5.96 1.60
CA HIS A 701 -7.30 -5.32 0.82
C HIS A 701 -7.79 -5.07 -0.62
N SER A 702 -7.56 -3.86 -1.13
CA SER A 702 -7.85 -3.50 -2.53
C SER A 702 -7.03 -2.29 -2.97
N GLN A 703 -6.56 -2.29 -4.22
CA GLN A 703 -5.91 -1.13 -4.82
C GLN A 703 -6.88 0.04 -5.02
N ASP A 704 -8.17 -0.23 -5.09
CA ASP A 704 -9.20 0.79 -5.27
C ASP A 704 -9.30 1.76 -4.08
N HIS A 705 -8.82 1.38 -2.90
CA HIS A 705 -8.71 2.32 -1.78
C HIS A 705 -7.85 3.53 -2.13
N ASN A 706 -7.01 3.43 -3.17
CA ASN A 706 -6.26 4.57 -3.69
C ASN A 706 -7.17 5.74 -4.04
N MET A 707 -8.47 5.54 -4.32
CA MET A 707 -9.41 6.66 -4.49
C MET A 707 -9.46 7.64 -3.30
N PHE A 708 -9.10 7.20 -2.08
CA PHE A 708 -8.95 8.02 -0.87
C PHE A 708 -7.57 8.68 -0.74
N GLY A 709 -6.71 8.54 -1.74
CA GLY A 709 -5.35 9.07 -1.79
C GLY A 709 -4.24 8.03 -1.59
N SER A 710 -4.53 6.86 -1.03
CA SER A 710 -3.59 5.72 -0.94
C SER A 710 -4.33 4.41 -0.86
N SER A 711 -3.82 3.35 -1.51
CA SER A 711 -4.35 1.99 -1.35
C SER A 711 -4.27 1.48 0.09
N ARG A 712 -3.48 2.16 0.93
CA ARG A 712 -3.24 1.88 2.35
C ARG A 712 -4.10 2.73 3.29
N ALA A 713 -5.12 3.43 2.78
CA ALA A 713 -5.92 4.39 3.54
C ALA A 713 -6.44 3.85 4.89
N PHE A 714 -6.99 2.63 4.93
CA PHE A 714 -7.55 2.06 6.17
C PHE A 714 -6.51 1.56 7.19
N GLU A 715 -5.21 1.61 6.88
CA GLU A 715 -4.17 1.44 7.91
C GLU A 715 -4.17 2.57 8.94
N SER A 716 -4.77 3.72 8.57
CA SER A 716 -4.92 4.91 9.41
C SER A 716 -6.22 4.92 10.22
N LEU A 717 -6.94 3.80 10.34
CA LEU A 717 -8.08 3.67 11.27
C LEU A 717 -7.73 4.08 12.72
N PRO A 718 -6.53 3.80 13.27
CA PRO A 718 -6.13 4.30 14.58
C PRO A 718 -6.13 5.84 14.69
N LEU A 719 -5.89 6.52 13.57
CA LEU A 719 -5.89 7.99 13.49
C LEU A 719 -7.31 8.56 13.31
N PHE A 720 -8.09 8.03 12.37
CA PHE A 720 -9.38 8.62 11.99
C PHE A 720 -10.59 8.06 12.74
N ALA A 721 -10.53 6.81 13.19
CA ALA A 721 -11.60 6.15 13.93
C ALA A 721 -11.25 5.87 15.39
N GLY A 722 -9.98 6.03 15.79
CA GLY A 722 -9.49 5.73 17.14
C GLY A 722 -9.39 4.24 17.48
N ARG A 723 -9.81 3.35 16.57
CA ARG A 723 -9.78 1.88 16.77
C ARG A 723 -8.56 1.25 16.10
N ALA A 724 -8.05 0.20 16.74
CA ALA A 724 -6.97 -0.60 16.18
C ALA A 724 -7.42 -1.39 14.94
N THR A 725 -6.51 -1.57 14.00
CA THR A 725 -6.66 -2.43 12.82
C THR A 725 -5.57 -3.50 12.79
N LEU A 726 -5.61 -4.41 11.83
CA LEU A 726 -4.58 -5.44 11.69
C LEU A 726 -3.43 -5.01 10.78
N GLU A 727 -3.73 -4.62 9.53
CA GLU A 727 -2.73 -4.22 8.54
C GLU A 727 -2.17 -2.82 8.83
N GLY A 728 -0.90 -2.56 8.48
CA GLY A 728 -0.20 -1.30 8.77
C GLY A 728 1.06 -1.12 7.91
N LEU A 729 1.84 -0.06 8.16
CA LEU A 729 3.07 0.17 7.40
C LEU A 729 4.28 -0.56 7.96
N TYR A 730 4.49 -0.49 9.27
CA TYR A 730 5.70 -1.00 9.93
C TYR A 730 5.67 -2.51 10.13
N MET A 731 5.35 -3.26 9.09
CA MET A 731 5.21 -4.72 9.12
C MET A 731 6.46 -5.43 9.64
N GLN A 732 7.66 -4.89 9.36
CA GLN A 732 8.90 -5.45 9.86
C GLN A 732 9.06 -5.29 11.38
N ALA A 733 8.44 -4.28 11.98
CA ALA A 733 8.55 -4.01 13.41
C ALA A 733 7.71 -4.96 14.27
N SER A 734 6.83 -5.79 13.67
CA SER A 734 5.96 -6.71 14.41
C SER A 734 6.20 -8.16 14.04
N ILE A 735 6.29 -9.03 15.04
CA ILE A 735 6.27 -10.49 14.87
C ILE A 735 4.88 -11.04 14.48
N SER A 736 3.82 -10.24 14.65
CA SER A 736 2.46 -10.62 14.28
C SER A 736 2.16 -10.44 12.79
N ALA A 737 3.02 -9.73 12.05
CA ALA A 737 2.76 -9.34 10.67
C ALA A 737 2.46 -10.53 9.73
N PRO A 738 3.20 -11.66 9.75
CA PRO A 738 2.89 -12.80 8.89
C PRO A 738 1.47 -13.35 9.09
N PHE A 739 1.02 -13.45 10.35
CA PHE A 739 -0.31 -13.95 10.69
C PHE A 739 -1.42 -12.99 10.23
N VAL A 740 -1.18 -11.68 10.34
CA VAL A 740 -2.10 -10.65 9.82
C VAL A 740 -2.27 -10.77 8.31
N PHE A 741 -1.19 -10.93 7.54
CA PHE A 741 -1.31 -11.08 6.09
C PHE A 741 -1.91 -12.44 5.68
N TYR A 742 -1.79 -13.47 6.51
CA TYR A 742 -2.57 -14.70 6.34
C TYR A 742 -4.08 -14.43 6.52
N ILE A 743 -4.48 -13.74 7.59
CA ILE A 743 -5.89 -13.32 7.79
C ILE A 743 -6.37 -12.50 6.60
N GLN A 744 -5.52 -11.61 6.09
CA GLN A 744 -5.90 -10.74 4.98
C GLN A 744 -6.24 -11.51 3.71
N THR A 745 -5.64 -12.68 3.50
CA THR A 745 -6.00 -13.56 2.38
C THR A 745 -7.34 -14.25 2.55
N LEU A 746 -7.83 -14.43 3.78
CA LEU A 746 -9.14 -15.03 4.07
C LEU A 746 -10.30 -14.04 3.86
N VAL A 747 -10.07 -12.74 4.05
CA VAL A 747 -11.12 -11.71 3.99
C VAL A 747 -11.08 -10.83 2.74
N SER A 748 -10.10 -11.04 1.86
CA SER A 748 -9.88 -10.18 0.69
C SER A 748 -9.86 -10.94 -0.63
N ARG A 749 -10.51 -10.38 -1.66
CA ARG A 749 -10.45 -10.95 -3.02
C ARG A 749 -9.07 -10.78 -3.65
N GLN A 750 -8.46 -9.62 -3.43
CA GLN A 750 -7.05 -9.32 -3.73
C GLN A 750 -6.30 -9.20 -2.40
N SER A 751 -5.09 -9.77 -2.28
CA SER A 751 -4.30 -9.67 -1.05
C SER A 751 -2.89 -9.16 -1.34
N SER A 752 -2.30 -8.42 -0.39
CA SER A 752 -1.00 -7.76 -0.56
C SER A 752 0.21 -8.72 -0.55
N GLN A 753 0.13 -9.80 0.23
CA GLN A 753 1.15 -10.88 0.31
C GLN A 753 2.62 -10.38 0.34
N PRO A 754 3.00 -9.43 1.23
CA PRO A 754 4.29 -8.74 1.13
C PRO A 754 5.50 -9.60 1.50
N PHE A 755 5.29 -10.73 2.19
CA PHE A 755 6.38 -11.62 2.61
C PHE A 755 6.41 -12.88 1.75
N PRO A 756 7.30 -12.99 0.74
CA PRO A 756 7.37 -14.14 -0.15
C PRO A 756 7.81 -15.42 0.56
N GLN A 757 8.45 -15.31 1.72
CA GLN A 757 8.90 -16.44 2.52
C GLN A 757 7.78 -17.16 3.29
N TYR A 758 6.56 -16.62 3.34
CA TYR A 758 5.41 -17.23 4.02
C TYR A 758 4.34 -17.66 3.00
N SER A 759 3.55 -18.66 3.37
CA SER A 759 2.50 -19.23 2.52
C SER A 759 1.17 -18.56 2.80
N TYR A 760 0.39 -18.32 1.75
CA TYR A 760 -0.89 -17.62 1.84
C TYR A 760 -2.04 -18.52 1.43
N THR A 761 -3.25 -18.19 1.83
CA THR A 761 -4.46 -18.95 1.50
C THR A 761 -5.39 -18.15 0.60
N THR A 762 -6.63 -18.60 0.45
CA THR A 762 -7.66 -17.98 -0.39
C THR A 762 -8.82 -17.50 0.46
N MET A 763 -9.59 -16.56 -0.08
CA MET A 763 -10.75 -15.97 0.60
C MET A 763 -11.76 -17.04 1.06
N ASP A 764 -12.08 -17.05 2.34
CA ASP A 764 -13.03 -17.96 3.00
C ASP A 764 -13.50 -17.35 4.32
N PHE A 765 -14.69 -16.75 4.32
CA PHE A 765 -15.25 -16.08 5.50
C PHE A 765 -15.69 -17.07 6.58
N SER A 766 -16.06 -18.30 6.23
CA SER A 766 -16.42 -19.35 7.20
C SER A 766 -15.21 -19.73 8.04
N ARG A 767 -14.05 -19.85 7.40
CA ARG A 767 -12.76 -20.11 8.03
C ARG A 767 -12.21 -18.89 8.76
N ALA A 768 -12.39 -17.68 8.19
CA ALA A 768 -11.91 -16.43 8.78
C ALA A 768 -12.39 -16.23 10.23
N ARG A 769 -13.61 -16.67 10.58
CA ARG A 769 -14.23 -16.50 11.90
C ARG A 769 -13.30 -16.82 13.08
N ARG A 770 -12.62 -17.98 13.02
CA ARG A 770 -11.69 -18.43 14.08
C ARG A 770 -10.52 -17.45 14.23
N TYR A 771 -9.96 -16.99 13.12
CA TYR A 771 -8.77 -16.13 13.12
C TYR A 771 -9.11 -14.71 13.55
N LEU A 772 -10.26 -14.20 13.09
CA LEU A 772 -10.83 -12.93 13.55
C LEU A 772 -11.07 -12.99 15.07
N ALA A 773 -11.50 -14.14 15.60
CA ALA A 773 -11.64 -14.35 17.05
C ALA A 773 -10.35 -14.25 17.83
N LEU A 774 -9.34 -14.95 17.33
CA LEU A 774 -8.03 -15.01 17.95
C LEU A 774 -7.38 -13.62 17.98
N PHE A 775 -7.64 -12.78 16.98
CA PHE A 775 -7.15 -11.40 16.90
C PHE A 775 -8.12 -10.34 17.46
N ASN A 776 -9.18 -10.75 18.14
CA ASN A 776 -10.20 -9.87 18.71
C ASN A 776 -10.73 -8.85 17.68
N VAL A 777 -11.12 -9.31 16.50
CA VAL A 777 -11.72 -8.48 15.44
C VAL A 777 -13.24 -8.62 15.49
N SER A 778 -13.97 -7.50 15.54
CA SER A 778 -15.44 -7.50 15.50
C SER A 778 -16.01 -7.00 14.19
N ASP A 779 -15.36 -6.02 13.54
CA ASP A 779 -15.92 -5.34 12.37
C ASP A 779 -15.03 -5.50 11.13
N LEU A 780 -15.67 -5.61 9.97
CA LEU A 780 -15.04 -5.76 8.67
C LEU A 780 -15.51 -4.67 7.70
N ILE A 781 -14.58 -4.05 6.96
CA ILE A 781 -14.89 -3.15 5.84
C ILE A 781 -14.70 -3.92 4.53
N LEU A 782 -15.78 -4.14 3.78
CA LEU A 782 -15.75 -4.88 2.51
C LEU A 782 -16.15 -4.00 1.32
N ARG A 783 -15.57 -4.25 0.15
CA ARG A 783 -15.76 -3.46 -1.06
C ARG A 783 -16.14 -4.31 -2.28
N SER A 784 -15.39 -5.37 -2.58
CA SER A 784 -15.59 -6.14 -3.81
C SER A 784 -16.91 -6.92 -3.78
N SER A 785 -17.55 -7.08 -4.94
CA SER A 785 -18.76 -7.92 -5.05
C SER A 785 -18.50 -9.35 -4.57
N GLY A 786 -17.36 -9.93 -4.97
CA GLY A 786 -16.96 -11.27 -4.55
C GLY A 786 -16.84 -11.43 -3.04
N ALA A 787 -16.25 -10.46 -2.32
CA ALA A 787 -16.17 -10.52 -0.86
C ALA A 787 -17.55 -10.37 -0.20
N LYS A 788 -18.38 -9.44 -0.71
CA LYS A 788 -19.75 -9.22 -0.21
C LYS A 788 -20.66 -10.44 -0.42
N ASP A 789 -20.56 -11.10 -1.58
CA ASP A 789 -21.34 -12.29 -1.88
C ASP A 789 -20.90 -13.49 -1.04
N ALA A 790 -19.58 -13.62 -0.80
CA ALA A 790 -19.04 -14.68 0.03
C ALA A 790 -19.40 -14.53 1.51
N ILE A 791 -19.33 -13.32 2.08
CA ILE A 791 -19.68 -13.12 3.50
C ILE A 791 -21.18 -13.31 3.77
N ARG A 792 -22.06 -12.97 2.81
CA ARG A 792 -23.53 -13.14 2.92
C ARG A 792 -23.96 -14.60 3.07
N GLN A 793 -23.11 -15.54 2.66
CA GLN A 793 -23.38 -16.98 2.76
C GLN A 793 -23.06 -17.55 4.15
N VAL A 794 -22.57 -16.74 5.08
CA VAL A 794 -22.13 -17.18 6.41
C VAL A 794 -22.94 -16.48 7.50
N GLU A 795 -23.67 -17.26 8.30
CA GLU A 795 -24.67 -16.76 9.27
C GLU A 795 -24.08 -15.93 10.43
N ASP A 796 -22.81 -16.15 10.79
CA ASP A 796 -22.14 -15.44 11.90
C ASP A 796 -21.82 -13.97 11.61
N TYR A 797 -22.10 -13.47 10.40
CA TYR A 797 -21.83 -12.08 10.05
C TYR A 797 -23.14 -11.32 9.78
N SER A 798 -23.28 -10.16 10.43
CA SER A 798 -24.42 -9.27 10.21
C SER A 798 -23.96 -7.97 9.55
N LYS A 799 -24.58 -7.61 8.42
CA LYS A 799 -24.34 -6.32 7.78
C LYS A 799 -24.87 -5.20 8.66
N THR A 800 -24.00 -4.27 9.03
CA THR A 800 -24.36 -3.11 9.86
C THR A 800 -24.77 -1.92 9.01
N GLN A 801 -24.00 -1.59 7.96
CA GLN A 801 -24.28 -0.42 7.13
C GLN A 801 -23.66 -0.55 5.74
N ALA A 802 -24.28 0.05 4.72
CA ALA A 802 -23.67 0.32 3.42
C ALA A 802 -23.35 1.81 3.28
N ILE A 803 -22.12 2.13 2.83
CA ILE A 803 -21.64 3.51 2.65
C ILE A 803 -20.95 3.57 1.28
N GLY A 804 -21.63 4.13 0.28
CA GLY A 804 -21.15 4.13 -1.11
C GLY A 804 -20.93 2.69 -1.61
N GLN A 805 -19.73 2.41 -2.13
CA GLN A 805 -19.35 1.07 -2.58
C GLN A 805 -18.87 0.16 -1.43
N TYR A 806 -18.90 0.59 -0.17
CA TYR A 806 -18.42 -0.18 0.97
C TYR A 806 -19.58 -0.74 1.80
N GLU A 807 -19.38 -1.91 2.40
CA GLU A 807 -20.26 -2.50 3.40
C GLU A 807 -19.48 -2.77 4.69
N ILE A 808 -20.05 -2.36 5.81
CA ILE A 808 -19.52 -2.63 7.14
C ILE A 808 -20.27 -3.82 7.73
N TRP A 809 -19.53 -4.84 8.13
CA TRP A 809 -20.04 -6.10 8.65
C TRP A 809 -19.54 -6.34 10.07
N HIS A 810 -20.38 -6.96 10.89
CA HIS A 810 -20.09 -7.28 12.28
C HIS A 810 -20.10 -8.80 12.49
N LEU A 811 -19.10 -9.34 13.19
CA LEU A 811 -18.99 -10.76 13.53
C LEU A 811 -19.70 -11.03 14.86
N THR A 812 -20.84 -11.73 14.81
CA THR A 812 -21.74 -11.91 15.96
C THR A 812 -21.26 -12.93 16.97
N SER A 813 -20.36 -13.84 16.57
CA SER A 813 -19.85 -14.92 17.43
C SER A 813 -18.68 -14.53 18.36
N GLN A 814 -18.33 -13.24 18.45
CA GLN A 814 -17.20 -12.77 19.25
C GLN A 814 -17.56 -12.30 20.66
N PRO A 815 -16.77 -12.69 21.69
CA PRO A 815 -16.90 -12.12 23.04
C PRO A 815 -16.29 -10.70 23.16
N GLY A 816 -15.51 -10.25 22.17
CA GLY A 816 -14.97 -8.87 22.13
C GLY A 816 -13.93 -8.56 23.20
N ARG A 817 -12.99 -9.47 23.48
CA ARG A 817 -11.97 -9.35 24.54
C ARG A 817 -10.56 -9.63 24.05
N TYR A 818 -9.60 -8.86 24.56
CA TYR A 818 -8.17 -9.03 24.35
C TYR A 818 -7.58 -10.13 25.23
N VAL A 819 -8.16 -10.40 26.41
CA VAL A 819 -7.70 -11.45 27.31
C VAL A 819 -8.71 -12.59 27.34
N GLN A 820 -8.17 -13.79 27.12
CA GLN A 820 -8.92 -15.04 27.06
C GLN A 820 -8.33 -16.04 28.05
N MET A 821 -9.18 -16.63 28.88
CA MET A 821 -8.81 -17.79 29.67
C MET A 821 -8.79 -19.01 28.77
N LEU A 822 -7.71 -19.80 28.86
CA LEU A 822 -7.56 -20.96 27.99
C LEU A 822 -8.42 -22.13 28.47
N GLN A 823 -9.03 -22.82 27.51
CA GLN A 823 -9.82 -24.04 27.76
C GLN A 823 -8.92 -25.27 27.91
N PHE A 824 -7.71 -25.25 27.36
CA PHE A 824 -6.74 -26.34 27.41
C PHE A 824 -5.41 -25.87 28.00
N GLU A 825 -4.71 -26.79 28.66
CA GLU A 825 -3.36 -26.59 29.20
C GLU A 825 -2.38 -26.25 28.06
N PRO A 826 -1.63 -25.12 28.17
CA PRO A 826 -0.62 -24.75 27.20
C PRO A 826 0.49 -25.80 27.10
N VAL A 827 0.99 -26.01 25.88
CA VAL A 827 2.01 -27.03 25.60
C VAL A 827 3.34 -26.37 25.27
N VAL A 828 4.41 -26.79 25.95
CA VAL A 828 5.77 -26.33 25.64
C VAL A 828 6.27 -27.05 24.39
N TYR A 829 6.69 -26.29 23.38
CA TYR A 829 7.32 -26.88 22.20
C TYR A 829 8.78 -27.26 22.53
N GLN A 830 9.13 -28.53 22.30
CA GLN A 830 10.43 -29.13 22.64
C GLN A 830 11.22 -29.56 21.40
N GLY A 831 10.71 -29.30 20.19
CA GLY A 831 11.40 -29.61 18.95
C GLY A 831 12.55 -28.63 18.64
N SER A 832 13.31 -28.93 17.59
CA SER A 832 14.48 -28.14 17.18
C SER A 832 14.19 -27.01 16.19
N ASP A 833 12.98 -26.97 15.63
CA ASP A 833 12.64 -26.01 14.58
C ASP A 833 12.51 -24.57 15.13
N PRO A 834 12.84 -23.54 14.34
CA PRO A 834 12.68 -22.16 14.76
C PRO A 834 11.23 -21.84 15.12
N TRP A 835 11.02 -21.21 16.29
CA TRP A 835 9.68 -20.98 16.81
C TRP A 835 8.74 -20.23 15.84
N LYS A 836 9.26 -19.28 15.04
CA LYS A 836 8.44 -18.53 14.05
C LYS A 836 7.86 -19.45 12.98
N GLN A 837 8.63 -20.45 12.55
CA GLN A 837 8.19 -21.45 11.59
C GLN A 837 7.10 -22.32 12.19
N VAL A 838 7.34 -22.85 13.39
CA VAL A 838 6.39 -23.71 14.10
C VAL A 838 5.10 -22.97 14.41
N ALA A 839 5.19 -21.72 14.87
CA ALA A 839 4.02 -20.88 15.15
C ALA A 839 3.20 -20.59 13.89
N TYR A 840 3.85 -20.35 12.74
CA TYR A 840 3.16 -20.13 11.47
C TYR A 840 2.45 -21.40 10.97
N GLN A 841 3.11 -22.55 11.06
CA GLN A 841 2.52 -23.85 10.72
C GLN A 841 1.34 -24.20 11.63
N TRP A 842 1.46 -23.96 12.95
CA TRP A 842 0.35 -24.09 13.90
C TRP A 842 -0.81 -23.18 13.52
N PHE A 843 -0.53 -21.93 13.13
CA PHE A 843 -1.57 -20.97 12.78
C PHE A 843 -2.34 -21.40 11.54
N GLY A 844 -1.68 -21.88 10.49
CA GLY A 844 -2.33 -22.34 9.27
C GLY A 844 -3.15 -23.62 9.41
N ARG A 845 -3.05 -24.35 10.54
CA ARG A 845 -3.74 -25.61 10.79
C ARG A 845 -5.03 -25.41 11.58
N ASP A 846 -6.14 -25.77 10.95
CA ASP A 846 -7.48 -25.57 11.53
C ASP A 846 -7.76 -26.46 12.75
N ASP A 847 -7.11 -27.61 12.84
CA ASP A 847 -7.27 -28.65 13.87
C ASP A 847 -6.47 -28.41 15.17
N LEU A 848 -5.53 -27.46 15.14
CA LEU A 848 -4.61 -27.20 16.25
C LEU A 848 -4.94 -25.95 17.07
N GLY A 849 -5.97 -25.20 16.67
CA GLY A 849 -6.24 -23.85 17.20
C GLY A 849 -6.57 -23.74 18.67
N ASP A 850 -7.01 -24.84 19.25
CA ASP A 850 -7.63 -24.87 20.57
C ASP A 850 -6.55 -24.97 21.66
N VAL A 851 -5.34 -25.42 21.29
CA VAL A 851 -4.19 -25.58 22.20
C VAL A 851 -3.07 -24.64 21.78
N ASN A 852 -2.69 -23.75 22.68
CA ASN A 852 -1.61 -22.81 22.47
C ASN A 852 -0.22 -23.41 22.77
N LEU A 853 0.76 -23.07 21.94
CA LEU A 853 2.15 -23.51 22.06
C LEU A 853 3.04 -22.43 22.68
N VAL A 854 3.94 -22.81 23.59
CA VAL A 854 4.88 -21.90 24.28
C VAL A 854 6.31 -22.13 23.80
N PHE A 855 7.02 -21.05 23.45
CA PHE A 855 8.26 -21.10 22.65
C PHE A 855 9.55 -20.57 23.33
N ASN A 856 9.57 -20.37 24.65
CA ASN A 856 10.73 -19.75 25.30
C ASN A 856 11.88 -20.76 25.52
N GLU A 857 13.03 -20.54 24.85
CA GLU A 857 14.25 -21.39 24.91
C GLU A 857 14.69 -21.71 26.36
N ALA A 858 14.53 -20.77 27.30
CA ALA A 858 14.91 -20.97 28.70
C ALA A 858 13.96 -21.91 29.48
N LEU A 859 12.79 -22.27 28.92
CA LEU A 859 11.83 -23.17 29.57
C LEU A 859 12.16 -24.65 29.33
N ALA A 860 12.81 -24.98 28.22
CA ALA A 860 13.20 -26.37 27.92
C ALA A 860 14.25 -26.89 28.93
N GLU A 861 15.01 -25.99 29.56
CA GLU A 861 16.10 -26.33 30.48
C GLU A 861 15.69 -26.31 31.97
N ASN A 862 14.55 -25.71 32.32
CA ASN A 862 14.20 -25.40 33.72
C ASN A 862 13.03 -26.24 34.25
N ARG A 863 13.25 -27.02 35.33
CA ARG A 863 12.24 -27.92 35.92
C ARG A 863 11.16 -27.23 36.78
N LYS A 864 11.29 -25.91 37.04
CA LYS A 864 10.32 -25.13 37.82
C LYS A 864 9.48 -24.22 36.90
N THR A 865 8.73 -24.81 35.99
CA THR A 865 7.80 -24.04 35.13
C THR A 865 6.36 -24.44 35.44
N PRO A 866 5.36 -23.56 35.21
CA PRO A 866 3.96 -23.90 35.46
C PRO A 866 3.39 -24.89 34.44
N PHE A 867 4.12 -25.23 33.38
CA PHE A 867 3.66 -26.05 32.27
C PHE A 867 3.76 -27.54 32.58
N LYS A 868 2.66 -28.26 32.36
CA LYS A 868 2.58 -29.72 32.61
C LYS A 868 2.83 -30.57 31.36
N LEU A 869 2.66 -29.98 30.17
CA LEU A 869 2.65 -30.69 28.89
C LEU A 869 3.78 -30.20 27.97
N GLY A 870 4.31 -31.12 27.18
CA GLY A 870 5.31 -30.84 26.15
C GLY A 870 5.04 -31.62 24.87
N ALA A 871 5.43 -31.05 23.73
CA ALA A 871 5.34 -31.71 22.43
C ALA A 871 6.57 -31.40 21.57
N ALA A 872 7.12 -32.42 20.92
CA ALA A 872 8.25 -32.28 19.99
C ALA A 872 7.81 -31.99 18.54
N SER A 873 6.56 -32.29 18.19
CA SER A 873 5.97 -32.11 16.85
C SER A 873 4.53 -31.60 16.93
N LEU A 874 4.08 -30.93 15.87
CA LEU A 874 2.71 -30.44 15.69
C LEU A 874 1.68 -31.56 15.47
N ASP A 875 2.12 -32.76 15.10
CA ASP A 875 1.20 -33.87 14.81
C ASP A 875 0.65 -34.58 16.06
N ALA A 876 1.29 -34.36 17.21
CA ALA A 876 0.96 -35.05 18.47
C ALA A 876 0.87 -34.06 19.65
N ILE A 877 0.05 -33.01 19.50
CA ILE A 877 -0.17 -32.04 20.58
C ILE A 877 -1.15 -32.63 21.63
N PRO A 878 -0.74 -32.79 22.90
CA PRO A 878 -1.61 -33.28 23.96
C PRO A 878 -2.70 -32.26 24.30
N ARG A 879 -3.91 -32.75 24.63
CA ARG A 879 -5.06 -31.93 25.03
C ARG A 879 -5.43 -32.28 26.48
N GLN A 880 -5.41 -31.30 27.36
CA GLN A 880 -5.88 -31.42 28.74
C GLN A 880 -6.75 -30.22 29.07
N GLU A 881 -8.02 -30.45 29.40
CA GLU A 881 -8.97 -29.38 29.70
C GLU A 881 -8.66 -28.67 31.02
N ILE A 882 -8.99 -27.38 31.08
CA ILE A 882 -8.93 -26.53 32.26
C ILE A 882 -10.36 -26.12 32.62
N ASP A 883 -10.77 -26.43 33.84
CA ASP A 883 -12.03 -25.92 34.35
C ASP A 883 -11.96 -24.39 34.51
N THR A 884 -12.77 -23.67 33.74
CA THR A 884 -12.85 -22.20 33.72
C THR A 884 -14.29 -21.69 33.90
N ALA A 885 -15.24 -22.57 34.25
CA ALA A 885 -16.67 -22.24 34.26
C ALA A 885 -17.04 -21.09 35.21
N ASP A 886 -16.43 -21.05 36.41
CA ASP A 886 -16.69 -20.03 37.43
C ASP A 886 -15.72 -18.83 37.38
N CYS A 887 -14.90 -18.74 36.33
CA CYS A 887 -13.91 -17.68 36.23
C CYS A 887 -14.50 -16.40 35.63
N THR A 888 -14.25 -15.27 36.29
CA THR A 888 -14.62 -13.93 35.85
C THR A 888 -13.37 -13.12 35.57
N LEU A 889 -13.41 -12.33 34.50
CA LEU A 889 -12.30 -11.52 34.05
C LEU A 889 -12.81 -10.13 33.64
N MET A 890 -12.13 -9.10 34.13
CA MET A 890 -12.23 -7.72 33.64
C MET A 890 -10.88 -7.27 33.11
N GLU A 891 -10.90 -6.51 32.01
CA GLU A 891 -9.69 -5.97 31.38
C GLU A 891 -9.84 -4.48 31.12
N THR A 892 -8.73 -3.77 31.20
CA THR A 892 -8.61 -2.39 30.73
C THR A 892 -7.36 -2.28 29.88
N ILE A 893 -7.55 -2.00 28.61
CA ILE A 893 -6.50 -1.90 27.59
C ILE A 893 -6.18 -0.43 27.38
N ARG A 894 -4.89 -0.10 27.51
CA ARG A 894 -4.31 1.17 27.10
C ARG A 894 -3.25 0.91 26.03
N ASP A 895 -2.60 1.97 25.56
CA ASP A 895 -1.53 1.86 24.58
C ASP A 895 -0.40 0.95 25.07
N ASP A 896 0.27 1.31 26.17
CA ASP A 896 1.44 0.60 26.69
C ASP A 896 1.20 -0.09 28.04
N GLU A 897 -0.06 -0.20 28.46
CA GLU A 897 -0.49 -0.84 29.72
C GLU A 897 -1.74 -1.71 29.52
N ILE A 898 -1.82 -2.82 30.26
CA ILE A 898 -2.97 -3.71 30.33
C ILE A 898 -3.23 -4.04 31.81
N PHE A 899 -4.41 -3.69 32.30
CA PHE A 899 -4.86 -4.03 33.66
C PHE A 899 -5.87 -5.15 33.61
N LEU A 900 -5.72 -6.13 34.49
CA LEU A 900 -6.59 -7.30 34.58
C LEU A 900 -7.06 -7.50 36.01
N GLU A 901 -8.34 -7.81 36.17
CA GLU A 901 -8.89 -8.32 37.42
C GLU A 901 -9.52 -9.69 37.17
N THR A 902 -9.04 -10.71 37.89
CA THR A 902 -9.45 -12.11 37.74
C THR A 902 -9.70 -12.76 39.10
N ASN A 903 -10.68 -13.65 39.19
CA ASN A 903 -10.92 -14.48 40.37
C ASN A 903 -10.25 -15.87 40.27
N CYS A 904 -9.47 -16.12 39.21
CA CYS A 904 -8.85 -17.41 38.92
C CYS A 904 -7.32 -17.32 38.82
N PRO A 905 -6.62 -16.93 39.91
CA PRO A 905 -5.17 -16.99 39.95
C PRO A 905 -4.69 -18.44 39.79
N GLY A 906 -3.51 -18.61 39.18
CA GLY A 906 -2.88 -19.88 38.85
C GLY A 906 -3.36 -20.49 37.53
N LYS A 907 -4.38 -19.95 36.88
CA LYS A 907 -4.87 -20.43 35.57
C LYS A 907 -4.28 -19.59 34.41
N PRO A 908 -4.02 -20.19 33.24
CA PRO A 908 -3.40 -19.51 32.11
C PRO A 908 -4.34 -18.48 31.45
N HIS A 909 -3.85 -17.25 31.28
CA HIS A 909 -4.54 -16.17 30.57
C HIS A 909 -3.75 -15.78 29.31
N LEU A 910 -4.37 -15.95 28.14
CA LEU A 910 -3.86 -15.52 26.85
C LEU A 910 -4.17 -14.04 26.63
N ILE A 911 -3.15 -13.25 26.36
CA ILE A 911 -3.26 -11.83 26.02
C ILE A 911 -3.07 -11.70 24.51
N LYS A 912 -4.11 -11.34 23.76
CA LYS A 912 -4.15 -11.19 22.30
C LYS A 912 -3.44 -9.92 21.81
N VAL A 913 -2.22 -9.72 22.30
CA VAL A 913 -1.30 -8.62 22.01
C VAL A 913 0.07 -9.22 21.72
N SER A 914 0.75 -8.70 20.69
CA SER A 914 2.07 -9.18 20.27
C SER A 914 3.07 -9.20 21.43
N TYR A 915 3.83 -10.28 21.52
CA TYR A 915 4.89 -10.41 22.52
C TYR A 915 6.09 -9.51 22.19
N HIS A 916 6.68 -8.92 23.23
CA HIS A 916 8.00 -8.30 23.16
C HIS A 916 8.71 -8.42 24.51
N PRO A 917 10.04 -8.63 24.56
CA PRO A 917 10.76 -8.82 25.83
C PRO A 917 10.70 -7.65 26.83
N ASN A 918 10.33 -6.46 26.36
CA ASN A 918 10.21 -5.26 27.20
C ASN A 918 8.85 -5.13 27.88
N TRP A 919 7.89 -6.01 27.59
CA TRP A 919 6.70 -6.16 28.42
C TRP A 919 7.09 -6.71 29.79
N GLN A 920 6.58 -6.07 30.83
CA GLN A 920 6.76 -6.43 32.23
C GLN A 920 5.41 -6.74 32.84
N VAL A 921 5.40 -7.51 33.93
CA VAL A 921 4.17 -7.89 34.62
C VAL A 921 4.34 -7.80 36.13
N GLU A 922 3.31 -7.26 36.79
CA GLU A 922 3.09 -7.27 38.23
C GLU A 922 1.84 -8.11 38.51
N GLY A 923 1.84 -8.92 39.58
CA GLY A 923 0.76 -9.88 39.88
C GLY A 923 0.85 -11.20 39.10
N ALA A 924 1.91 -11.43 38.33
CA ALA A 924 2.29 -12.71 37.74
C ALA A 924 3.82 -12.84 37.72
N GLU A 925 4.34 -14.07 37.64
CA GLU A 925 5.79 -14.30 37.68
C GLU A 925 6.52 -13.83 36.41
N LYS A 926 5.93 -14.12 35.24
CA LYS A 926 6.57 -13.93 33.95
C LYS A 926 5.56 -13.91 32.81
N ILE A 927 5.93 -13.21 31.74
CA ILE A 927 5.24 -13.24 30.44
C ILE A 927 5.93 -14.26 29.52
N TYR A 928 5.14 -15.14 28.94
CA TYR A 928 5.61 -16.18 28.01
C TYR A 928 5.22 -15.85 26.57
N LEU A 929 6.12 -16.12 25.62
CA LEU A 929 5.84 -16.07 24.19
C LEU A 929 5.00 -17.30 23.82
N VAL A 930 3.79 -17.07 23.31
CA VAL A 930 2.81 -18.11 22.99
C VAL A 930 2.31 -17.97 21.54
N SER A 931 1.89 -19.08 20.92
CA SER A 931 1.31 -19.07 19.58
C SER A 931 0.04 -18.18 19.49
N PRO A 932 -0.16 -17.43 18.38
CA PRO A 932 0.73 -17.34 17.21
C PRO A 932 1.98 -16.48 17.46
N SER A 933 1.88 -15.42 18.25
CA SER A 933 3.02 -14.59 18.67
C SER A 933 2.64 -13.67 19.85
N PHE A 934 1.71 -14.14 20.67
CA PHE A 934 1.06 -13.41 21.74
C PHE A 934 1.76 -13.61 23.08
N MET A 935 1.20 -12.97 24.10
CA MET A 935 1.65 -13.09 25.48
C MET A 935 0.76 -14.07 26.27
N LEU A 936 1.37 -14.86 27.13
CA LEU A 936 0.70 -15.74 28.08
C LEU A 936 1.20 -15.45 29.49
N ILE A 937 0.29 -15.40 30.45
CA ILE A 937 0.61 -15.23 31.87
C ILE A 937 -0.13 -16.25 32.74
N TYR A 938 0.42 -16.48 33.94
CA TYR A 938 -0.24 -17.18 35.03
C TYR A 938 -0.35 -16.20 36.21
N PRO A 939 -1.52 -15.54 36.39
CA PRO A 939 -1.73 -14.62 37.50
C PRO A 939 -1.46 -15.31 38.84
N GLN A 940 -0.71 -14.66 39.74
CA GLN A 940 -0.54 -15.08 41.13
C GLN A 940 -1.50 -14.31 42.04
N ASP A 941 -1.86 -13.10 41.65
CA ASP A 941 -2.80 -12.22 42.34
C ASP A 941 -4.08 -12.01 41.52
N ASN A 942 -5.13 -11.53 42.18
CA ASN A 942 -6.39 -11.20 41.53
C ASN A 942 -6.31 -9.93 40.65
N LYS A 943 -5.28 -9.10 40.84
CA LYS A 943 -5.02 -7.92 40.04
C LYS A 943 -3.67 -8.08 39.35
N VAL A 944 -3.66 -7.97 38.03
CA VAL A 944 -2.44 -8.05 37.23
C VAL A 944 -2.29 -6.78 36.43
N HIS A 945 -1.07 -6.28 36.37
CA HIS A 945 -0.71 -5.10 35.59
C HIS A 945 0.44 -5.47 34.66
N LEU A 946 0.19 -5.42 33.35
CA LEU A 946 1.23 -5.55 32.33
C LEU A 946 1.54 -4.16 31.79
N PHE A 947 2.82 -3.83 31.63
CA PHE A 947 3.24 -2.56 31.06
C PHE A 947 4.49 -2.70 30.20
N TYR A 948 4.60 -1.89 29.14
CA TYR A 948 5.76 -1.87 28.26
C TYR A 948 6.80 -0.84 28.75
N GLY A 949 7.98 -1.33 29.15
CA GLY A 949 8.99 -0.49 29.83
C GLY A 949 10.43 -0.80 29.45
N LYS A 950 11.37 0.03 29.97
CA LYS A 950 12.80 -0.08 29.66
C LYS A 950 13.45 -1.33 30.27
N GLY A 951 14.04 -2.16 29.42
CA GLY A 951 14.81 -3.35 29.80
C GLY A 951 16.31 -3.06 30.05
N PRO A 952 17.14 -4.10 30.23
CA PRO A 952 18.58 -3.96 30.46
C PRO A 952 19.32 -3.37 29.25
N TRP A 953 18.91 -3.71 28.02
CA TRP A 953 19.50 -3.19 26.79
C TRP A 953 19.22 -1.70 26.61
N ASP A 954 18.03 -1.24 26.98
CA ASP A 954 17.68 0.19 26.99
C ASP A 954 18.55 0.96 27.99
N ARG A 955 18.77 0.41 29.19
CA ARG A 955 19.65 1.02 30.20
C ARG A 955 21.10 1.12 29.72
N LEU A 956 21.63 0.05 29.12
CA LEU A 956 22.98 0.06 28.53
C LEU A 956 23.11 1.13 27.45
N GLY A 957 22.12 1.22 26.56
CA GLY A 957 22.03 2.27 25.55
C GLY A 957 22.12 3.67 26.15
N HIS A 958 21.27 3.98 27.15
CA HIS A 958 21.28 5.28 27.83
C HIS A 958 22.62 5.58 28.52
N VAL A 959 23.24 4.61 29.19
CA VAL A 959 24.54 4.79 29.87
C VAL A 959 25.64 5.16 28.86
N LEU A 960 25.69 4.46 27.73
CA LEU A 960 26.67 4.75 26.66
C LEU A 960 26.40 6.09 25.98
N THR A 961 25.13 6.48 25.80
CA THR A 961 24.78 7.82 25.32
C THR A 961 25.15 8.91 26.31
N LEU A 962 24.90 8.72 27.61
CA LEU A 962 25.36 9.66 28.64
C LEU A 962 26.88 9.81 28.62
N PHE A 963 27.62 8.70 28.48
CA PHE A 963 29.07 8.74 28.29
C PHE A 963 29.47 9.55 27.05
N GLY A 964 28.82 9.32 25.90
CA GLY A 964 29.05 10.09 24.67
C GLY A 964 28.77 11.59 24.84
N LEU A 965 27.70 11.95 25.54
CA LEU A 965 27.35 13.34 25.85
C LEU A 965 28.39 14.00 26.77
N VAL A 966 28.88 13.29 27.79
CA VAL A 966 29.96 13.78 28.66
C VAL A 966 31.23 14.02 27.84
N VAL A 967 31.62 13.07 26.98
CA VAL A 967 32.77 13.25 26.07
C VAL A 967 32.57 14.48 25.18
N LEU A 968 31.36 14.69 24.64
CA LEU A 968 31.04 15.84 23.80
C LEU A 968 31.15 17.17 24.58
N LEU A 969 30.58 17.25 25.78
CA LEU A 969 30.66 18.43 26.67
C LEU A 969 32.11 18.78 27.01
N LEU A 970 32.93 17.77 27.32
CA LEU A 970 34.36 17.95 27.63
C LEU A 970 35.18 18.48 26.43
N HIS A 971 34.69 18.28 25.20
CA HIS A 971 35.32 18.76 23.97
C HIS A 971 34.77 20.10 23.46
N ILE A 972 33.79 20.71 24.15
CA ILE A 972 33.32 22.05 23.81
C ILE A 972 34.44 23.08 24.11
N PRO A 973 34.79 23.96 23.16
CA PRO A 973 35.79 25.01 23.39
C PRO A 973 35.28 26.02 24.43
N LEU A 974 36.13 26.36 25.40
CA LEU A 974 35.78 27.33 26.45
C LEU A 974 35.61 28.75 25.87
N PRO A 975 34.60 29.51 26.30
CA PRO A 975 34.39 30.88 25.84
C PRO A 975 35.62 31.76 26.16
N GLY A 976 36.07 32.54 25.17
CA GLY A 976 37.20 33.47 25.32
C GLY A 976 38.61 32.88 25.12
N LYS A 977 38.78 31.56 24.97
CA LYS A 977 40.10 30.94 24.71
C LYS A 977 40.06 30.01 23.50
N SER A 978 40.67 30.47 22.40
CA SER A 978 40.78 29.72 21.15
C SER A 978 41.55 28.40 21.34
N GLY A 979 40.87 27.26 21.22
CA GLY A 979 41.50 25.93 21.17
C GLY A 979 41.69 25.23 22.51
N THR A 980 41.31 25.84 23.64
CA THR A 980 41.26 25.14 24.94
C THR A 980 39.87 24.60 25.21
N THR A 981 39.76 23.28 25.38
CA THR A 981 38.54 22.59 25.81
C THR A 981 38.57 22.39 27.32
N LEU A 982 37.43 22.04 27.92
CA LEU A 982 37.37 21.72 29.35
C LEU A 982 38.29 20.53 29.68
N LEU A 983 38.34 19.54 28.78
CA LEU A 983 39.28 18.42 28.85
C LEU A 983 40.74 18.86 28.81
N SER A 984 41.12 19.74 27.88
CA SER A 984 42.53 20.18 27.78
C SER A 984 42.94 21.11 28.92
N ALA A 985 41.99 21.84 29.51
CA ALA A 985 42.21 22.61 30.73
C ALA A 985 42.39 21.70 31.96
N MET A 986 41.54 20.68 32.13
CA MET A 986 41.67 19.69 33.21
C MET A 986 42.94 18.86 33.09
N ALA A 987 43.27 18.36 31.89
CA ALA A 987 44.50 17.60 31.65
C ALA A 987 45.76 18.40 31.99
N LYS A 988 45.78 19.69 31.63
CA LYS A 988 46.85 20.61 31.98
C LYS A 988 46.92 20.89 33.49
N HIS A 989 45.78 20.94 34.17
CA HIS A 989 45.73 21.18 35.61
C HIS A 989 46.14 19.95 36.44
N MET A 990 45.82 18.75 35.95
CA MET A 990 46.13 17.48 36.60
C MET A 990 47.51 16.91 36.23
N ASN A 991 48.34 17.63 35.47
CA ASN A 991 49.63 17.13 34.93
C ASN A 991 49.50 15.79 34.17
N LEU A 992 48.33 15.53 33.57
CA LEU A 992 48.11 14.36 32.73
C LEU A 992 48.71 14.63 31.34
N SER A 993 50.03 14.45 31.21
CA SER A 993 50.76 14.65 29.94
C SER A 993 50.57 13.51 28.93
N ALA A 994 49.72 12.50 29.20
CA ALA A 994 49.72 11.25 28.43
C ALA A 994 48.33 10.61 28.27
N VAL A 995 47.44 11.26 27.51
CA VAL A 995 46.33 10.57 26.82
C VAL A 995 46.18 11.04 25.37
N THR A 996 46.75 12.19 25.01
CA THR A 996 46.66 12.76 23.66
C THR A 996 47.66 12.17 22.67
N ASP A 997 48.81 11.68 23.14
CA ASP A 997 49.90 11.11 22.31
C ASP A 997 50.02 9.59 22.50
N LEU A 998 48.93 8.87 22.28
CA LEU A 998 48.96 7.42 22.09
C LEU A 998 49.67 7.11 20.76
N HIS A 999 51.01 7.07 20.79
CA HIS A 999 51.84 6.56 19.69
C HIS A 999 51.68 5.03 19.60
N PHE A 1000 50.66 4.59 18.86
CA PHE A 1000 50.46 3.17 18.55
C PHE A 1000 50.86 2.85 17.11
N LEU A 1001 51.63 1.75 17.00
CA LEU A 1001 52.14 1.02 15.83
C LEU A 1001 52.87 1.85 14.76
N PRO A 1002 54.13 1.49 14.41
CA PRO A 1002 54.80 2.08 13.26
C PRO A 1002 53.97 1.86 12.00
N ASP A 1003 53.77 2.95 11.26
CA ASP A 1003 53.00 2.99 10.03
C ASP A 1003 53.59 1.92 9.09
N PRO A 1004 52.84 0.89 8.65
CA PRO A 1004 53.41 -0.30 8.01
C PRO A 1004 54.29 0.09 6.81
N GLY A 1005 55.38 -0.65 6.55
CA GLY A 1005 56.25 -0.33 5.42
C GLY A 1005 55.48 -0.32 4.07
N PRO A 1006 55.94 0.41 3.03
CA PRO A 1006 55.23 0.50 1.75
C PRO A 1006 54.90 -0.87 1.11
N GLY A 1007 55.80 -1.85 1.28
CA GLY A 1007 55.57 -3.23 0.84
C GLY A 1007 54.44 -3.92 1.61
N ALA A 1008 54.45 -3.85 2.94
CA ALA A 1008 53.39 -4.39 3.79
C ALA A 1008 52.04 -3.73 3.50
N ARG A 1009 52.00 -2.40 3.25
CA ARG A 1009 50.77 -1.69 2.84
C ARG A 1009 50.23 -2.19 1.51
N LYS A 1010 51.09 -2.36 0.51
CA LYS A 1010 50.69 -2.90 -0.80
C LYS A 1010 50.12 -4.31 -0.64
N THR A 1011 50.74 -5.16 0.19
CA THR A 1011 50.24 -6.50 0.49
C THR A 1011 48.90 -6.45 1.24
N ILE A 1012 48.75 -5.62 2.27
CA ILE A 1012 47.48 -5.42 3.00
C ILE A 1012 46.38 -4.94 2.05
N MET A 1013 46.69 -4.00 1.15
CA MET A 1013 45.73 -3.49 0.17
C MET A 1013 45.32 -4.56 -0.85
N LEU A 1014 46.28 -5.27 -1.44
CA LEU A 1014 45.99 -6.32 -2.42
C LEU A 1014 45.23 -7.49 -1.79
N THR A 1015 45.59 -7.87 -0.56
CA THR A 1015 44.88 -8.92 0.18
C THR A 1015 43.47 -8.47 0.58
N ALA A 1016 43.28 -7.24 1.04
CA ALA A 1016 41.96 -6.69 1.34
C ALA A 1016 41.08 -6.59 0.08
N LEU A 1017 41.64 -6.15 -1.05
CA LEU A 1017 40.93 -6.08 -2.32
C LEU A 1017 40.59 -7.48 -2.86
N ALA A 1018 41.53 -8.41 -2.81
CA ALA A 1018 41.29 -9.80 -3.21
C ALA A 1018 40.22 -10.44 -2.32
N LEU A 1019 40.32 -10.27 -1.00
CA LEU A 1019 39.32 -10.75 -0.04
C LEU A 1019 37.95 -10.14 -0.33
N ALA A 1020 37.88 -8.83 -0.58
CA ALA A 1020 36.63 -8.17 -0.94
C ALA A 1020 36.03 -8.75 -2.23
N VAL A 1021 36.82 -8.87 -3.31
CA VAL A 1021 36.37 -9.47 -4.58
C VAL A 1021 35.91 -10.91 -4.38
N THR A 1022 36.65 -11.72 -3.62
CA THR A 1022 36.26 -13.10 -3.32
C THR A 1022 34.98 -13.17 -2.50
N LEU A 1023 34.83 -12.33 -1.47
CA LEU A 1023 33.61 -12.25 -0.66
C LEU A 1023 32.42 -11.76 -1.48
N ILE A 1024 32.61 -10.80 -2.38
CA ILE A 1024 31.59 -10.33 -3.33
C ILE A 1024 31.21 -11.46 -4.28
N ALA A 1025 32.17 -12.12 -4.91
CA ALA A 1025 31.90 -13.20 -5.86
C ALA A 1025 31.19 -14.38 -5.19
N ALA A 1026 31.66 -14.80 -4.00
CA ALA A 1026 31.00 -15.82 -3.19
C ALA A 1026 29.62 -15.36 -2.70
N GLY A 1027 29.49 -14.08 -2.34
CA GLY A 1027 28.24 -13.36 -2.08
C GLY A 1027 27.27 -13.50 -3.25
N SER A 1028 27.61 -12.95 -4.40
CA SER A 1028 26.84 -13.00 -5.64
C SER A 1028 26.45 -14.41 -6.01
N TYR A 1029 27.40 -15.34 -6.03
CA TYR A 1029 27.16 -16.73 -6.40
C TYR A 1029 26.13 -17.38 -5.46
N ARG A 1030 26.33 -17.28 -4.14
CA ARG A 1030 25.40 -17.89 -3.20
C ARG A 1030 24.03 -17.17 -3.16
N THR A 1031 23.94 -15.87 -3.46
CA THR A 1031 22.65 -15.15 -3.52
C THR A 1031 21.92 -15.52 -4.81
N TYR A 1032 22.68 -15.64 -5.91
CA TYR A 1032 22.19 -16.12 -7.19
C TYR A 1032 21.65 -17.55 -7.09
N VAL A 1033 22.37 -18.46 -6.42
CA VAL A 1033 21.98 -19.87 -6.27
C VAL A 1033 20.86 -20.06 -5.24
N ASN A 1034 20.84 -19.28 -4.16
CA ASN A 1034 19.84 -19.36 -3.10
C ASN A 1034 18.62 -18.45 -3.34
N GLU A 1035 18.37 -18.00 -4.55
CA GLU A 1035 17.12 -17.30 -4.86
C GLU A 1035 16.00 -18.36 -5.03
N PRO A 1036 14.88 -18.29 -4.28
CA PRO A 1036 13.89 -19.35 -4.25
C PRO A 1036 13.34 -19.70 -5.63
N ASN A 1037 12.97 -18.71 -6.46
CA ASN A 1037 12.43 -18.99 -7.79
C ASN A 1037 13.46 -19.69 -8.67
N ARG A 1038 14.73 -19.30 -8.62
CA ARG A 1038 15.79 -19.93 -9.42
C ARG A 1038 16.11 -21.34 -8.95
N ALA A 1039 16.19 -21.58 -7.64
CA ALA A 1039 16.41 -22.92 -7.09
C ALA A 1039 15.25 -23.86 -7.47
N TYR A 1040 14.02 -23.37 -7.35
CA TYR A 1040 12.81 -24.07 -7.78
C TYR A 1040 12.79 -24.31 -9.30
N ASN A 1041 13.00 -23.27 -10.10
CA ASN A 1041 13.00 -23.35 -11.57
C ASN A 1041 14.12 -24.23 -12.11
N LEU A 1042 15.27 -24.31 -11.44
CA LEU A 1042 16.32 -25.27 -11.77
C LEU A 1042 15.81 -26.70 -11.60
N SER A 1043 15.14 -27.00 -10.49
CA SER A 1043 14.56 -28.31 -10.21
C SER A 1043 13.44 -28.65 -11.20
N ILE A 1044 12.62 -27.66 -11.60
CA ILE A 1044 11.63 -27.81 -12.68
C ILE A 1044 12.30 -28.12 -14.02
N ARG A 1045 13.36 -27.40 -14.43
CA ARG A 1045 14.10 -27.71 -15.66
C ARG A 1045 14.72 -29.11 -15.62
N LEU A 1046 15.25 -29.54 -14.48
CA LEU A 1046 15.78 -30.90 -14.31
C LEU A 1046 14.66 -31.95 -14.48
N LYS A 1047 13.48 -31.71 -13.91
CA LYS A 1047 12.28 -32.56 -14.12
C LYS A 1047 11.88 -32.59 -15.60
N ASP A 1048 11.78 -31.43 -16.24
CA ASP A 1048 11.35 -31.32 -17.65
C ASP A 1048 12.36 -31.94 -18.64
N THR A 1049 13.64 -32.01 -18.26
CA THR A 1049 14.70 -32.70 -19.01
C THR A 1049 14.86 -34.19 -18.63
N GLY A 1050 13.98 -34.73 -17.77
CA GLY A 1050 13.96 -36.14 -17.38
C GLY A 1050 15.00 -36.55 -16.32
N GLN A 1051 15.73 -35.60 -15.72
CA GLN A 1051 16.72 -35.85 -14.66
C GLN A 1051 16.06 -35.94 -13.27
N TYR A 1052 15.19 -36.93 -13.08
CA TYR A 1052 14.28 -37.00 -11.93
C TYR A 1052 14.97 -37.11 -10.56
N GLU A 1053 16.04 -37.90 -10.40
CA GLU A 1053 16.78 -37.99 -9.13
C GLU A 1053 17.38 -36.65 -8.70
N GLN A 1054 17.99 -35.92 -9.63
CA GLN A 1054 18.56 -34.60 -9.36
C GLN A 1054 17.44 -33.58 -9.06
N ALA A 1055 16.33 -33.65 -9.80
CA ALA A 1055 15.16 -32.82 -9.52
C ALA A 1055 14.61 -33.08 -8.12
N ARG A 1056 14.50 -34.34 -7.68
CA ARG A 1056 14.08 -34.70 -6.31
C ARG A 1056 15.01 -34.17 -5.25
N ALA A 1057 16.32 -34.32 -5.43
CA ALA A 1057 17.30 -33.77 -4.50
C ALA A 1057 17.17 -32.23 -4.42
N GLY A 1058 16.94 -31.57 -5.56
CA GLY A 1058 16.67 -30.14 -5.65
C GLY A 1058 15.39 -29.72 -4.91
N PHE A 1059 14.27 -30.40 -5.16
CA PHE A 1059 12.99 -30.13 -4.48
C PHE A 1059 13.06 -30.41 -2.97
N ARG A 1060 13.72 -31.49 -2.54
CA ARG A 1060 13.92 -31.80 -1.11
C ARG A 1060 14.72 -30.69 -0.42
N ASN A 1061 15.88 -30.34 -0.97
CA ASN A 1061 16.69 -29.25 -0.44
C ASN A 1061 15.92 -27.91 -0.45
N PHE A 1062 15.08 -27.68 -1.47
CA PHE A 1062 14.21 -26.51 -1.52
C PHE A 1062 13.19 -26.47 -0.38
N MET A 1063 12.49 -27.58 -0.12
CA MET A 1063 11.51 -27.69 0.97
C MET A 1063 12.18 -27.56 2.35
N GLU A 1064 13.37 -28.09 2.54
CA GLU A 1064 14.16 -27.94 3.78
C GLU A 1064 14.65 -26.50 3.97
N THR A 1065 15.03 -25.81 2.88
CA THR A 1065 15.58 -24.44 2.95
C THR A 1065 14.48 -23.37 3.02
N TYR A 1066 13.32 -23.59 2.39
CA TYR A 1066 12.23 -22.62 2.25
C TYR A 1066 10.85 -23.16 2.69
N PRO A 1067 10.73 -23.81 3.87
CA PRO A 1067 9.57 -24.62 4.25
C PRO A 1067 8.25 -23.84 4.36
N LEU A 1068 8.32 -22.52 4.50
CA LEU A 1068 7.16 -21.66 4.67
C LEU A 1068 6.66 -21.05 3.36
N THR A 1069 7.36 -21.19 2.23
CA THR A 1069 6.96 -20.55 0.96
C THR A 1069 5.79 -21.27 0.28
N ASN A 1070 4.96 -20.54 -0.49
CA ASN A 1070 3.98 -21.17 -1.39
C ASN A 1070 4.64 -22.15 -2.39
N LEU A 1071 5.89 -21.86 -2.78
CA LEU A 1071 6.68 -22.73 -3.64
C LEU A 1071 7.08 -24.04 -2.97
N ALA A 1072 7.15 -24.12 -1.63
CA ALA A 1072 7.49 -25.37 -0.95
C ALA A 1072 6.37 -26.40 -1.12
N GLN A 1073 5.12 -25.94 -1.07
CA GLN A 1073 3.98 -26.77 -1.41
C GLN A 1073 4.07 -27.26 -2.87
N GLU A 1074 4.31 -26.36 -3.83
CA GLU A 1074 4.49 -26.79 -5.23
C GLU A 1074 5.70 -27.73 -5.41
N ALA A 1075 6.80 -27.49 -4.69
CA ALA A 1075 7.98 -28.36 -4.72
C ALA A 1075 7.68 -29.75 -4.16
N SER A 1076 6.86 -29.86 -3.11
CA SER A 1076 6.38 -31.15 -2.57
C SER A 1076 5.54 -31.91 -3.60
N TYR A 1077 4.64 -31.20 -4.28
CA TYR A 1077 3.87 -31.78 -5.39
C TYR A 1077 4.79 -32.27 -6.52
N TYR A 1078 5.72 -31.44 -6.99
CA TYR A 1078 6.63 -31.83 -8.08
C TYR A 1078 7.63 -32.91 -7.67
N PHE A 1079 8.02 -32.96 -6.40
CA PHE A 1079 8.80 -34.06 -5.82
C PHE A 1079 8.05 -35.39 -5.98
N ALA A 1080 6.77 -35.45 -5.59
CA ALA A 1080 5.92 -36.63 -5.79
C ALA A 1080 5.71 -36.96 -7.28
N ILE A 1081 5.49 -35.94 -8.12
CA ILE A 1081 5.36 -36.10 -9.58
C ILE A 1081 6.58 -36.75 -10.22
N THR A 1082 7.80 -36.46 -9.74
CA THR A 1082 8.99 -37.11 -10.31
C THR A 1082 8.96 -38.63 -10.13
N TYR A 1083 8.49 -39.14 -8.98
CA TYR A 1083 8.31 -40.58 -8.76
C TYR A 1083 7.19 -41.14 -9.65
N TYR A 1084 6.09 -40.40 -9.77
CA TYR A 1084 4.96 -40.77 -10.64
C TYR A 1084 5.38 -40.87 -12.12
N LEU A 1085 6.19 -39.93 -12.62
CA LEU A 1085 6.71 -39.93 -13.99
C LEU A 1085 7.70 -41.08 -14.26
N GLU A 1086 8.46 -41.48 -13.24
CA GLU A 1086 9.32 -42.68 -13.29
C GLU A 1086 8.56 -44.01 -13.13
N LYS A 1087 7.24 -43.96 -12.89
CA LYS A 1087 6.40 -45.13 -12.59
C LYS A 1087 6.81 -45.87 -11.31
N LYS A 1088 7.41 -45.15 -10.36
CA LYS A 1088 7.72 -45.61 -9.00
C LYS A 1088 6.50 -45.38 -8.11
N ASP A 1089 5.49 -46.22 -8.29
CA ASP A 1089 4.14 -46.06 -7.71
C ASP A 1089 4.12 -46.04 -6.18
N PRO A 1090 4.81 -46.94 -5.45
CA PRO A 1090 4.84 -46.91 -3.99
C PRO A 1090 5.40 -45.60 -3.43
N GLU A 1091 6.54 -45.15 -3.98
CA GLU A 1091 7.21 -43.92 -3.55
C GLU A 1091 6.39 -42.67 -3.93
N ALA A 1092 5.74 -42.67 -5.09
CA ALA A 1092 4.84 -41.60 -5.49
C ALA A 1092 3.62 -41.50 -4.57
N LEU A 1093 3.02 -42.64 -4.21
CA LEU A 1093 1.89 -42.70 -3.29
C LEU A 1093 2.26 -42.15 -1.91
N GLU A 1094 3.39 -42.59 -1.35
CA GLU A 1094 3.91 -42.10 -0.07
C GLU A 1094 4.13 -40.58 -0.11
N ALA A 1095 4.81 -40.06 -1.13
CA ALA A 1095 5.08 -38.63 -1.26
C ALA A 1095 3.80 -37.79 -1.46
N PHE A 1096 2.79 -38.32 -2.17
CA PHE A 1096 1.51 -37.64 -2.34
C PHE A 1096 0.66 -37.65 -1.06
N GLU A 1097 0.67 -38.73 -0.28
CA GLU A 1097 0.01 -38.75 1.03
C GLU A 1097 0.71 -37.80 2.01
N GLU A 1098 2.05 -37.75 1.99
CA GLU A 1098 2.82 -36.77 2.76
C GLU A 1098 2.46 -35.33 2.38
N TYR A 1099 2.30 -35.04 1.09
CA TYR A 1099 1.79 -33.75 0.62
C TYR A 1099 0.43 -33.43 1.23
N LEU A 1100 -0.52 -34.36 1.24
CA LEU A 1100 -1.86 -34.13 1.78
C LEU A 1100 -1.87 -34.00 3.30
N GLN A 1101 -0.92 -34.65 3.99
CA GLN A 1101 -0.75 -34.50 5.42
C GLN A 1101 -0.27 -33.09 5.78
N HIS A 1102 0.74 -32.57 5.05
CA HIS A 1102 1.32 -31.26 5.31
C HIS A 1102 0.50 -30.11 4.71
N TYR A 1103 -0.12 -30.34 3.56
CA TYR A 1103 -0.86 -29.35 2.77
C TYR A 1103 -2.27 -29.86 2.39
N PRO A 1104 -3.13 -30.22 3.39
CA PRO A 1104 -4.43 -30.84 3.14
C PRO A 1104 -5.40 -29.98 2.31
N ARG A 1105 -5.17 -28.65 2.28
CA ARG A 1105 -5.90 -27.68 1.47
C ARG A 1105 -4.99 -26.89 0.54
N GLY A 1106 -3.84 -27.44 0.19
CA GLY A 1106 -2.96 -26.81 -0.78
C GLY A 1106 -3.64 -26.64 -2.13
N ASN A 1107 -3.21 -25.64 -2.91
CA ASN A 1107 -3.68 -25.38 -4.29
C ASN A 1107 -3.70 -26.63 -5.19
N ARG A 1108 -2.86 -27.64 -4.91
CA ARG A 1108 -2.79 -28.92 -5.64
C ARG A 1108 -3.46 -30.08 -4.92
N ALA A 1109 -4.12 -29.88 -3.79
CA ALA A 1109 -4.73 -30.98 -3.03
C ALA A 1109 -5.72 -31.80 -3.87
N ALA A 1110 -6.55 -31.13 -4.68
CA ALA A 1110 -7.47 -31.79 -5.60
C ALA A 1110 -6.74 -32.63 -6.67
N GLU A 1111 -5.63 -32.11 -7.20
CA GLU A 1111 -4.77 -32.78 -8.19
C GLU A 1111 -4.05 -33.99 -7.59
N VAL A 1112 -3.52 -33.83 -6.38
CA VAL A 1112 -2.84 -34.90 -5.63
C VAL A 1112 -3.79 -36.06 -5.32
N GLN A 1113 -5.00 -35.77 -4.85
CA GLN A 1113 -6.02 -36.82 -4.63
C GLN A 1113 -6.35 -37.58 -5.92
N TYR A 1114 -6.40 -36.88 -7.06
CA TYR A 1114 -6.60 -37.51 -8.36
C TYR A 1114 -5.43 -38.44 -8.73
N HIS A 1115 -4.18 -37.99 -8.55
CA HIS A 1115 -2.99 -38.81 -8.81
C HIS A 1115 -2.90 -40.04 -7.90
N ILE A 1116 -3.23 -39.91 -6.61
CA ILE A 1116 -3.34 -41.04 -5.68
C ILE A 1116 -4.35 -42.06 -6.21
N GLY A 1117 -5.54 -41.60 -6.61
CA GLY A 1117 -6.56 -42.46 -7.21
C GLY A 1117 -6.05 -43.22 -8.44
N LEU A 1118 -5.31 -42.55 -9.32
CA LEU A 1118 -4.69 -43.16 -10.51
C LEU A 1118 -3.63 -44.20 -10.16
N ILE A 1119 -2.75 -43.90 -9.20
CA ILE A 1119 -1.72 -44.83 -8.73
C ILE A 1119 -2.38 -46.09 -8.17
N LEU A 1120 -3.34 -45.94 -7.25
CA LEU A 1120 -4.04 -47.07 -6.63
C LEU A 1120 -4.75 -47.96 -7.67
N GLN A 1121 -5.33 -47.36 -8.71
CA GLN A 1121 -5.94 -48.09 -9.82
C GLN A 1121 -4.90 -48.88 -10.62
N ARG A 1122 -3.73 -48.29 -10.90
CA ARG A 1122 -2.62 -48.94 -11.62
C ARG A 1122 -1.99 -50.07 -10.79
N SER A 1123 -1.88 -49.88 -9.47
CA SER A 1123 -1.31 -50.84 -8.53
C SER A 1123 -2.26 -52.01 -8.17
N GLY A 1124 -3.47 -52.07 -8.76
CA GLY A 1124 -4.43 -53.16 -8.55
C GLY A 1124 -5.45 -52.95 -7.41
N SER A 1125 -5.32 -51.88 -6.63
CA SER A 1125 -6.22 -51.50 -5.52
C SER A 1125 -7.40 -50.65 -6.02
N LYS A 1126 -8.17 -51.20 -6.96
CA LYS A 1126 -9.23 -50.46 -7.70
C LYS A 1126 -10.32 -49.86 -6.79
N GLU A 1127 -10.73 -50.56 -5.73
CA GLU A 1127 -11.75 -50.07 -4.78
C GLU A 1127 -11.24 -48.88 -3.96
N GLU A 1128 -9.98 -48.91 -3.52
CA GLU A 1128 -9.38 -47.80 -2.77
C GLU A 1128 -9.19 -46.58 -3.67
N GLY A 1129 -8.71 -46.80 -4.91
CA GLY A 1129 -8.60 -45.74 -5.91
C GLY A 1129 -9.95 -45.10 -6.23
N ARG A 1130 -11.02 -45.90 -6.30
CA ARG A 1130 -12.40 -45.41 -6.44
C ARG A 1130 -12.81 -44.54 -5.26
N ARG A 1131 -12.59 -45.01 -4.03
CA ARG A 1131 -12.94 -44.25 -2.81
C ARG A 1131 -12.24 -42.89 -2.78
N ARG A 1132 -10.95 -42.84 -3.13
CA ARG A 1132 -10.18 -41.60 -3.20
C ARG A 1132 -10.70 -40.62 -4.26
N MET A 1133 -11.10 -41.12 -5.45
CA MET A 1133 -11.72 -40.29 -6.48
C MET A 1133 -13.10 -39.76 -6.06
N LEU A 1134 -13.91 -40.55 -5.34
CA LEU A 1134 -15.18 -40.09 -4.79
C LEU A 1134 -14.98 -39.00 -3.73
N LEU A 1135 -14.00 -39.17 -2.84
CA LEU A 1135 -13.65 -38.18 -1.82
C LEU A 1135 -13.18 -36.85 -2.45
N LEU A 1136 -12.43 -36.92 -3.56
CA LEU A 1136 -12.04 -35.74 -4.34
C LEU A 1136 -13.27 -35.01 -4.89
N ILE A 1137 -14.23 -35.75 -5.47
CA ILE A 1137 -15.46 -35.17 -6.02
C ILE A 1137 -16.30 -34.51 -4.92
N GLU A 1138 -16.33 -35.12 -3.73
CA GLU A 1138 -17.05 -34.60 -2.56
C GLU A 1138 -16.39 -33.33 -2.00
N ARG A 1139 -15.07 -33.35 -1.78
CA ARG A 1139 -14.34 -32.25 -1.14
C ARG A 1139 -13.99 -31.09 -2.07
N HIS A 1140 -13.85 -31.35 -3.37
CA HIS A 1140 -13.47 -30.34 -4.37
C HIS A 1140 -14.37 -30.39 -5.62
N PRO A 1141 -15.70 -30.27 -5.47
CA PRO A 1141 -16.67 -30.57 -6.52
C PRO A 1141 -16.56 -29.68 -7.75
N ALA A 1142 -16.06 -28.44 -7.57
CA ALA A 1142 -15.85 -27.45 -8.61
C ALA A 1142 -14.46 -27.51 -9.28
N SER A 1143 -13.56 -28.39 -8.82
CA SER A 1143 -12.22 -28.50 -9.40
C SER A 1143 -12.24 -29.22 -10.75
N GLN A 1144 -11.34 -28.84 -11.67
CA GLN A 1144 -11.14 -29.56 -12.93
C GLN A 1144 -10.80 -31.05 -12.69
N TRP A 1145 -10.07 -31.34 -11.60
CA TRP A 1145 -9.67 -32.69 -11.20
C TRP A 1145 -10.86 -33.54 -10.74
N ALA A 1146 -11.88 -32.94 -10.13
CA ALA A 1146 -13.15 -33.63 -9.88
C ALA A 1146 -13.89 -33.94 -11.19
N GLY A 1147 -13.75 -33.11 -12.22
CA GLY A 1147 -14.20 -33.43 -13.59
C GLY A 1147 -13.53 -34.70 -14.12
N TYR A 1148 -12.20 -34.72 -14.16
CA TYR A 1148 -11.42 -35.88 -14.62
C TYR A 1148 -11.67 -37.14 -13.77
N ALA A 1149 -11.87 -37.00 -12.47
CA ALA A 1149 -12.23 -38.10 -11.59
C ALA A 1149 -13.58 -38.72 -11.99
N ARG A 1150 -14.60 -37.91 -12.31
CA ARG A 1150 -15.91 -38.40 -12.77
C ARG A 1150 -15.77 -39.17 -14.08
N GLU A 1151 -15.04 -38.62 -15.05
CA GLU A 1151 -14.78 -39.28 -16.34
C GLU A 1151 -14.08 -40.63 -16.13
N ARG A 1152 -13.02 -40.67 -15.32
CA ARG A 1152 -12.25 -41.90 -15.05
C ARG A 1152 -13.07 -42.97 -14.32
N LEU A 1153 -13.97 -42.57 -13.42
CA LEU A 1153 -14.91 -43.48 -12.77
C LEU A 1153 -15.91 -44.03 -13.78
N GLN A 1154 -16.44 -43.18 -14.66
CA GLN A 1154 -17.39 -43.57 -15.70
C GLN A 1154 -16.79 -44.57 -16.70
N GLU A 1155 -15.53 -44.38 -17.11
CA GLU A 1155 -14.76 -45.34 -17.92
C GLU A 1155 -14.66 -46.73 -17.29
N GLN A 1156 -14.75 -46.83 -15.96
CA GLN A 1156 -14.70 -48.09 -15.21
C GLN A 1156 -16.07 -48.72 -14.99
N GLY A 1157 -17.11 -48.20 -15.65
CA GLY A 1157 -18.50 -48.62 -15.46
C GLY A 1157 -19.08 -48.13 -14.13
N PHE A 1158 -18.39 -47.24 -13.42
CA PHE A 1158 -18.88 -46.59 -12.22
C PHE A 1158 -19.30 -45.17 -12.59
N THR A 1159 -20.57 -44.99 -12.91
CA THR A 1159 -21.16 -43.67 -12.72
C THR A 1159 -21.07 -43.43 -11.21
N PRO A 1160 -20.30 -42.43 -10.71
CA PRO A 1160 -20.48 -42.01 -9.34
C PRO A 1160 -21.96 -41.72 -9.26
N SER A 1161 -22.70 -42.58 -8.56
CA SER A 1161 -24.13 -42.39 -8.36
C SER A 1161 -24.18 -40.97 -7.89
N GLY A 1162 -24.82 -40.10 -8.68
CA GLY A 1162 -25.10 -38.74 -8.24
C GLY A 1162 -25.58 -38.87 -6.81
N GLU A 1163 -25.15 -37.93 -5.96
CA GLU A 1163 -25.65 -37.75 -4.60
C GLU A 1163 -26.96 -38.51 -4.38
N MET A 1164 -27.09 -39.30 -3.31
CA MET A 1164 -28.44 -39.66 -2.90
C MET A 1164 -29.20 -38.33 -2.75
N ILE A 1165 -29.97 -38.01 -3.78
CA ILE A 1165 -30.85 -36.87 -3.88
C ILE A 1165 -32.02 -37.28 -3.01
N ASP A 1166 -31.81 -37.23 -1.68
CA ASP A 1166 -32.88 -37.36 -0.72
C ASP A 1166 -33.59 -36.00 -0.64
N ILE A 1167 -34.25 -35.63 -1.75
CA ILE A 1167 -35.13 -34.48 -1.76
C ILE A 1167 -36.31 -34.81 -0.87
N ASN A 1168 -36.49 -33.97 0.14
CA ASN A 1168 -37.62 -33.96 1.05
C ASN A 1168 -38.09 -32.51 1.20
N SER A 1169 -39.19 -32.29 1.91
CA SER A 1169 -39.81 -30.96 2.01
C SER A 1169 -38.91 -29.88 2.64
N SER A 1170 -37.85 -30.24 3.36
CA SER A 1170 -36.96 -29.29 4.04
C SER A 1170 -35.82 -28.75 3.17
N ASN A 1171 -35.53 -29.38 2.02
CA ASN A 1171 -34.37 -29.04 1.18
C ASN A 1171 -34.74 -28.72 -0.29
N LEU A 1172 -36.03 -28.51 -0.59
CA LEU A 1172 -36.54 -28.25 -1.93
C LEU A 1172 -35.92 -27.03 -2.61
N ASP A 1173 -35.85 -25.89 -1.91
CA ASP A 1173 -35.30 -24.65 -2.47
C ASP A 1173 -33.80 -24.77 -2.78
N GLN A 1174 -33.06 -25.49 -1.93
CA GLN A 1174 -31.62 -25.74 -2.12
C GLN A 1174 -31.37 -26.59 -3.38
N TYR A 1175 -32.09 -27.71 -3.52
CA TYR A 1175 -31.93 -28.59 -4.68
C TYR A 1175 -32.49 -27.95 -5.95
N MET A 1176 -33.52 -27.11 -5.84
CA MET A 1176 -34.03 -26.33 -6.95
C MET A 1176 -32.99 -25.32 -7.44
N GLY A 1177 -32.41 -24.50 -6.56
CA GLY A 1177 -31.36 -23.55 -6.92
C GLY A 1177 -30.14 -24.24 -7.55
N ARG A 1178 -29.80 -25.43 -7.08
CA ARG A 1178 -28.74 -26.26 -7.66
C ARG A 1178 -29.09 -26.78 -9.06
N ALA A 1179 -30.30 -27.29 -9.26
CA ALA A 1179 -30.76 -27.79 -10.55
C ALA A 1179 -30.76 -26.69 -11.61
N ILE A 1180 -31.24 -25.49 -11.25
CA ILE A 1180 -31.20 -24.31 -12.12
C ILE A 1180 -29.75 -23.87 -12.39
N SER A 1181 -28.86 -23.92 -11.40
CA SER A 1181 -27.44 -23.65 -11.63
C SER A 1181 -26.79 -24.66 -12.58
N TYR A 1182 -27.18 -25.93 -12.58
CA TYR A 1182 -26.67 -26.92 -13.55
C TYR A 1182 -27.24 -26.66 -14.94
N PHE A 1183 -28.54 -26.38 -15.04
CA PHE A 1183 -29.20 -26.01 -16.29
C PHE A 1183 -28.55 -24.78 -16.95
N ASN A 1184 -28.28 -23.71 -16.19
CA ASN A 1184 -27.65 -22.48 -16.70
C ASN A 1184 -26.19 -22.65 -17.14
N ARG A 1185 -25.53 -23.73 -16.69
CA ARG A 1185 -24.15 -24.09 -17.09
C ARG A 1185 -24.11 -25.17 -18.16
N ASP A 1186 -25.26 -25.46 -18.79
CA ASP A 1186 -25.44 -26.49 -19.82
C ASP A 1186 -25.06 -27.93 -19.37
N ARG A 1187 -25.09 -28.18 -18.06
CA ARG A 1187 -24.85 -29.49 -17.43
C ARG A 1187 -26.17 -30.26 -17.33
N LEU A 1188 -26.70 -30.67 -18.48
CA LEU A 1188 -28.07 -31.20 -18.61
C LEU A 1188 -28.24 -32.55 -17.90
N ASP A 1189 -27.23 -33.42 -17.96
CA ASP A 1189 -27.27 -34.75 -17.33
C ASP A 1189 -27.36 -34.70 -15.81
N GLU A 1190 -26.80 -33.65 -15.19
CA GLU A 1190 -26.91 -33.42 -13.74
C GLU A 1190 -28.18 -32.66 -13.34
N ALA A 1191 -28.72 -31.80 -14.22
CA ALA A 1191 -29.95 -31.05 -13.95
C ALA A 1191 -31.22 -31.95 -14.03
N LYS A 1192 -31.32 -32.78 -15.08
CA LYS A 1192 -32.49 -33.65 -15.36
C LYS A 1192 -32.98 -34.48 -14.16
N PRO A 1193 -32.13 -35.25 -13.42
CA PRO A 1193 -32.61 -36.10 -12.32
C PRO A 1193 -33.19 -35.30 -11.15
N ILE A 1194 -32.63 -34.13 -10.83
CA ILE A 1194 -33.11 -33.26 -9.74
C ILE A 1194 -34.44 -32.62 -10.13
N LEU A 1195 -34.53 -32.04 -11.33
CA LEU A 1195 -35.75 -31.41 -11.85
C LEU A 1195 -36.90 -32.42 -11.97
N ARG A 1196 -36.62 -33.66 -12.39
CA ARG A 1196 -37.61 -34.74 -12.44
C ARG A 1196 -38.11 -35.11 -11.04
N ALA A 1197 -37.19 -35.30 -10.09
CA ALA A 1197 -37.56 -35.65 -8.72
C ALA A 1197 -38.43 -34.56 -8.06
N ILE A 1198 -38.11 -33.28 -8.25
CA ILE A 1198 -38.92 -32.15 -7.75
C ILE A 1198 -40.31 -32.17 -8.38
N SER A 1199 -40.38 -32.24 -9.72
CA SER A 1199 -41.66 -32.13 -10.45
C SER A 1199 -42.60 -33.33 -10.26
N GLU A 1200 -42.07 -34.52 -10.00
CA GLU A 1200 -42.89 -35.73 -9.80
C GLU A 1200 -43.30 -35.95 -8.34
N ARG A 1201 -42.42 -35.63 -7.38
CA ARG A 1201 -42.67 -35.94 -5.96
C ARG A 1201 -43.27 -34.77 -5.17
N PHE A 1202 -43.12 -33.53 -5.65
CA PHE A 1202 -43.52 -32.33 -4.91
C PHE A 1202 -44.37 -31.37 -5.76
N PRO A 1203 -45.56 -31.78 -6.22
CA PRO A 1203 -46.42 -30.95 -7.08
C PRO A 1203 -46.87 -29.63 -6.43
N ASP A 1204 -46.91 -29.54 -5.10
CA ASP A 1204 -47.37 -28.35 -4.39
C ASP A 1204 -46.25 -27.34 -4.09
N PHE A 1205 -44.99 -27.65 -4.43
CA PHE A 1205 -43.86 -26.74 -4.26
C PHE A 1205 -43.94 -25.60 -5.27
N SER A 1206 -43.75 -24.35 -4.80
CA SER A 1206 -43.84 -23.15 -5.64
C SER A 1206 -42.86 -23.15 -6.82
N GLY A 1207 -41.75 -23.87 -6.71
CA GLY A 1207 -40.77 -24.06 -7.79
C GLY A 1207 -41.16 -25.09 -8.85
N THR A 1208 -42.15 -25.95 -8.61
CA THR A 1208 -42.44 -27.09 -9.50
C THR A 1208 -42.78 -26.73 -10.95
N PRO A 1209 -43.51 -25.63 -11.23
CA PRO A 1209 -43.68 -25.16 -12.60
C PRO A 1209 -42.34 -24.79 -13.27
N GLN A 1210 -41.43 -24.10 -12.58
CA GLN A 1210 -40.07 -23.85 -13.12
C GLN A 1210 -39.30 -25.17 -13.34
N ALA A 1211 -39.49 -26.17 -12.47
CA ALA A 1211 -38.79 -27.45 -12.59
C ALA A 1211 -39.27 -28.24 -13.83
N LEU A 1212 -40.58 -28.23 -14.11
CA LEU A 1212 -41.18 -28.82 -15.30
C LEU A 1212 -40.71 -28.13 -16.58
N ALA A 1213 -40.67 -26.80 -16.60
CA ALA A 1213 -40.19 -26.02 -17.75
C ALA A 1213 -38.71 -26.27 -18.02
N ALA A 1214 -37.85 -26.16 -17.00
CA ALA A 1214 -36.42 -26.41 -17.13
C ALA A 1214 -36.12 -27.86 -17.56
N LEU A 1215 -36.89 -28.84 -17.07
CA LEU A 1215 -36.76 -30.24 -17.49
C LEU A 1215 -37.17 -30.43 -18.95
N ALA A 1216 -38.27 -29.81 -19.39
CA ALA A 1216 -38.70 -29.85 -20.78
C ALA A 1216 -37.66 -29.20 -21.71
N LEU A 1217 -37.04 -28.08 -21.30
CA LEU A 1217 -35.94 -27.44 -22.03
C LEU A 1217 -34.68 -28.30 -22.11
N CYS A 1218 -34.35 -29.06 -21.06
CA CYS A 1218 -33.25 -30.03 -21.13
C CYS A 1218 -33.49 -31.04 -22.26
N TYR A 1219 -34.70 -31.59 -22.37
CA TYR A 1219 -35.06 -32.52 -23.43
C TYR A 1219 -35.12 -31.86 -24.81
N TYR A 1220 -35.58 -30.61 -24.88
CA TYR A 1220 -35.61 -29.86 -26.13
C TYR A 1220 -34.22 -29.60 -26.70
N LYS A 1221 -33.24 -29.28 -25.82
CA LYS A 1221 -31.82 -29.13 -26.18
C LYS A 1221 -31.19 -30.43 -26.68
N GLU A 1222 -31.71 -31.58 -26.23
CA GLU A 1222 -31.30 -32.92 -26.68
C GLU A 1222 -32.06 -33.41 -27.91
N ASP A 1223 -32.88 -32.55 -28.51
CA ASP A 1223 -33.75 -32.82 -29.67
C ASP A 1223 -34.81 -33.92 -29.40
N ASP A 1224 -35.08 -34.23 -28.13
CA ASP A 1224 -36.13 -35.16 -27.70
C ASP A 1224 -37.48 -34.44 -27.60
N CYS A 1225 -38.10 -34.25 -28.76
CA CYS A 1225 -39.40 -33.61 -28.87
C CYS A 1225 -40.51 -34.37 -28.11
N SER A 1226 -40.38 -35.68 -27.92
CA SER A 1226 -41.41 -36.49 -27.25
C SER A 1226 -41.48 -36.20 -25.75
N ASN A 1227 -40.32 -36.18 -25.08
CA ASN A 1227 -40.27 -35.82 -23.67
C ASN A 1227 -40.50 -34.32 -23.44
N THR A 1228 -40.03 -33.46 -24.35
CA THR A 1228 -40.35 -32.03 -24.31
C THR A 1228 -41.86 -31.81 -24.29
N ILE A 1229 -42.59 -32.46 -25.20
CA ILE A 1229 -44.06 -32.37 -25.25
C ILE A 1229 -44.69 -32.88 -23.96
N ASN A 1230 -44.25 -34.02 -23.45
CA ASN A 1230 -44.79 -34.62 -22.24
C ASN A 1230 -44.68 -33.69 -21.02
N TYR A 1231 -43.52 -33.10 -20.76
CA TYR A 1231 -43.31 -32.26 -19.57
C TYR A 1231 -43.91 -30.87 -19.70
N TYR A 1232 -43.92 -30.28 -20.90
CA TYR A 1232 -44.63 -29.01 -21.12
C TYR A 1232 -46.15 -29.17 -21.06
N GLN A 1233 -46.70 -30.28 -21.57
CA GLN A 1233 -48.13 -30.56 -21.40
C GLN A 1233 -48.50 -30.73 -19.91
N LYS A 1234 -47.65 -31.43 -19.13
CA LYS A 1234 -47.83 -31.52 -17.67
C LYS A 1234 -47.83 -30.15 -16.98
N LEU A 1235 -47.01 -29.20 -17.44
CA LEU A 1235 -47.00 -27.84 -16.92
C LEU A 1235 -48.31 -27.12 -17.23
N ILE A 1236 -48.77 -27.20 -18.48
CA ILE A 1236 -50.02 -26.57 -18.93
C ILE A 1236 -51.23 -27.16 -18.21
N ASP A 1237 -51.31 -28.48 -18.12
CA ASP A 1237 -52.45 -29.17 -17.53
C ASP A 1237 -52.54 -28.95 -16.01
N ARG A 1238 -51.40 -28.89 -15.32
CA ARG A 1238 -51.36 -28.77 -13.85
C ARG A 1238 -51.31 -27.33 -13.36
N TYR A 1239 -50.73 -26.41 -14.13
CA TYR A 1239 -50.54 -25.02 -13.75
C TYR A 1239 -50.94 -24.06 -14.89
N PRO A 1240 -52.21 -24.09 -15.33
CA PRO A 1240 -52.66 -23.39 -16.55
C PRO A 1240 -52.51 -21.85 -16.50
N GLU A 1241 -52.46 -21.28 -15.29
CA GLU A 1241 -52.31 -19.82 -15.07
C GLU A 1241 -50.86 -19.41 -14.77
N HIS A 1242 -49.89 -20.34 -14.85
CA HIS A 1242 -48.49 -20.02 -14.54
C HIS A 1242 -47.84 -19.23 -15.69
N SER A 1243 -46.98 -18.27 -15.35
CA SER A 1243 -46.32 -17.37 -16.33
C SER A 1243 -45.45 -18.07 -17.38
N LEU A 1244 -45.15 -19.37 -17.19
CA LEU A 1244 -44.35 -20.20 -18.11
C LEU A 1244 -45.21 -21.01 -19.10
N VAL A 1245 -46.54 -20.95 -18.99
CA VAL A 1245 -47.46 -21.62 -19.92
C VAL A 1245 -47.31 -21.10 -21.36
N PRO A 1246 -47.17 -19.78 -21.63
CA PRO A 1246 -46.91 -19.30 -22.98
C PRO A 1246 -45.60 -19.83 -23.59
N GLU A 1247 -44.55 -19.95 -22.77
CA GLU A 1247 -43.28 -20.54 -23.19
C GLU A 1247 -43.43 -22.04 -23.52
N ALA A 1248 -44.22 -22.77 -22.72
CA ALA A 1248 -44.55 -24.16 -22.98
C ALA A 1248 -45.27 -24.35 -24.33
N TYR A 1249 -46.27 -23.51 -24.64
CA TYR A 1249 -46.96 -23.53 -25.93
C TYR A 1249 -46.03 -23.25 -27.11
N PHE A 1250 -45.14 -22.25 -26.99
CA PHE A 1250 -44.15 -21.95 -28.02
C PHE A 1250 -43.24 -23.15 -28.34
N HIS A 1251 -42.70 -23.80 -27.30
CA HIS A 1251 -41.83 -24.96 -27.49
C HIS A 1251 -42.60 -26.21 -27.96
N LEU A 1252 -43.87 -26.37 -27.59
CA LEU A 1252 -44.76 -27.40 -28.14
C LEU A 1252 -44.97 -27.20 -29.65
N GLY A 1253 -45.22 -25.96 -30.09
CA GLY A 1253 -45.36 -25.61 -31.50
C GLY A 1253 -44.12 -26.00 -32.31
N LEU A 1254 -42.93 -25.65 -31.81
CA LEU A 1254 -41.65 -26.02 -32.44
C LEU A 1254 -41.44 -27.54 -32.49
N CYS A 1255 -41.77 -28.27 -31.42
CA CYS A 1255 -41.69 -29.73 -31.41
C CYS A 1255 -42.72 -30.37 -32.36
N PHE A 1256 -43.94 -29.82 -32.47
CA PHE A 1256 -44.95 -30.32 -33.41
C PHE A 1256 -44.57 -30.06 -34.86
N GLU A 1257 -43.96 -28.91 -35.17
CA GLU A 1257 -43.41 -28.62 -36.50
C GLU A 1257 -42.28 -29.60 -36.86
N ARG A 1258 -41.33 -29.85 -35.94
CA ARG A 1258 -40.26 -30.85 -36.13
C ARG A 1258 -40.79 -32.26 -36.34
N LEU A 1259 -41.91 -32.60 -35.72
CA LEU A 1259 -42.59 -33.90 -35.89
C LEU A 1259 -43.57 -33.94 -37.08
N GLY A 1260 -43.65 -32.88 -37.89
CA GLY A 1260 -44.53 -32.80 -39.07
C GLY A 1260 -46.03 -32.68 -38.75
N LYS A 1261 -46.38 -32.27 -37.53
CA LYS A 1261 -47.76 -32.09 -37.05
C LYS A 1261 -48.21 -30.65 -37.17
N ASN A 1262 -48.20 -30.09 -38.38
CA ASN A 1262 -48.36 -28.66 -38.65
C ASN A 1262 -49.66 -28.06 -38.09
N ILE A 1263 -50.77 -28.80 -38.07
CA ILE A 1263 -52.05 -28.30 -37.51
C ILE A 1263 -51.95 -28.10 -35.98
N LEU A 1264 -51.24 -28.99 -35.28
CA LEU A 1264 -51.01 -28.84 -33.84
C LEU A 1264 -49.96 -27.77 -33.56
N ALA A 1265 -49.03 -27.55 -34.48
CA ALA A 1265 -48.01 -26.50 -34.39
C ALA A 1265 -48.59 -25.09 -34.60
N GLU A 1266 -49.63 -24.93 -35.42
CA GLU A 1266 -50.37 -23.66 -35.55
C GLU A 1266 -51.34 -23.41 -34.39
N HIS A 1267 -51.79 -24.48 -33.73
CA HIS A 1267 -52.74 -24.41 -32.63
C HIS A 1267 -52.08 -24.15 -31.27
N ALA A 1268 -50.90 -24.75 -31.06
CA ALA A 1268 -50.02 -24.45 -29.93
C ALA A 1268 -49.31 -23.11 -30.17
#